data_AF-A0A6S6SMN8-F1
#
_entry.id   AF-A0A6S6SMN8-F1
#
_cell.length_a   1.000
_cell.length_b   1.000
_cell.length_c   1.000
_cell.angle_alpha   90.00
_cell.angle_beta   90.00
_cell.angle_gamma   90.00
#
_symmetry.space_group_name_H-M   'P 1'
#
loop_
_entity.id
_entity.type
_entity.pdbx_description
1 polymer ?
#
loop_
_entity_poly.entity_id
_entity_poly.type
_entity_poly.pdbx_seq_one_letter_code
_entity_poly.pdbx_strand_id
1 'polypeptide(L)'
;MPKNTMKYLKGFHTSNDDELDYAIPNPAGWKKESKEVFIQEYDVSYQFHTYFHPYTSELTERLIREGTSGIQKTDTEYEPNGALLSGSVEVALVQEASLTINRGQPFALANDLHTKTIEGAKTDLESKLRMRFETDVNVKLAIAEKESLVIAILLNSLELNKKIGESFTIKDQNAYLKSRLGKGIKVILLDNNVKAIRGDGKDAGDVVLIPAQTELLIDAGTDIVLPEQQVTLTDKKRRPIDEFFDGDFFEDNYSPNPDVVTHPYPVKDLDFSSGGAYSAYNWELFFHIPITIAIHLSKNHRFAEAQHWFHYIFDPTDNSTDPEPDRFWKVRPFHSADIKNAEQILMNLATEQDAELLKDTINSIQKWKELPFRPHMIARYRHPAYMRKTLMAYLDNLIAWGDSLFRQDTGEAIDEAMILYVLAANILGPRPQPVPKKGSIRPQTYANLRRDLREFGAVMRELEASIGFDLFPLPTDENHKDDRQIATVRSLGQALYFCVPHNDKLLEYWDTVADRLFKIRNSLNLQGVFRQLALFEPPIDPALLAKAAAAGLDIASIVNGLNQPLPLVRFQLLVQKATEIAQEVKSLGNNLLSAMEKEDGEAMAILRAKHEQIVMEMVEQVKYAQLQEAIKSREGLEKSFALVVQRYTYYERQLGTKPDKIVIPELDELDQDILTKMKFSSQEEGIQNSKLNTLQMNIVEDVGFAGGKIISSHENRESVLLEGAQAAADVANLLNTIGSASYIVPNINIKMQPLGTGKEVKLPGGKVFGDIKASSASAAKALSDRLNFEANRAKRIDVFERRQRNWAYQSNLAAGEINQIFKQIRAAEIRQAIAEKELESHRKQMKHVEEIKHFLNEEGNNRKGKKGNKALYTWMKREVKSLYGQCFQFAFDIAKKAERALQHELGKPDLSYLQFGYLSGKEGLLAGEKLYLDIKRMEMAYHDQNQREYELTKHISLLQLDPLALVQLRTTGHCTVELPEAFFDVDGPGHFFRRVKNVAVSIPCVTGPYASVNCTLTLLKSSIRKSPALQEQYARIDAEDRRFSDHFGSLQSIVTSSAQNDSGLFETNLHDERYLPFENSGVISEWQLQLPANPAQGDACQFDYATISDVILHMRYTAREGGKLLRDAAKANFRTQAIGNVRLFSIRHEFPAEWSKLQTAQGKDISYVLNIQLGKNHYPYWTRGQVKTIEELKVFARVAGGLNSLKMYSGTEINEEGKRVLTDQLGEELTVKSLSGLLEASLTNVFTNPVGDIVMHFDKKVLEEHEILDFWLAVKWSKE
;
A
#
# COMPACT_ATOMS: atom_id res chain seq x y z
N MET A 1 45.15 -26.19 63.32
CA MET A 1 44.47 -26.10 64.63
C MET A 1 45.52 -26.07 65.72
N PRO A 2 45.34 -25.21 66.73
CA PRO A 2 44.94 -25.72 68.03
C PRO A 2 43.44 -25.51 68.21
N LYS A 3 42.82 -26.50 68.85
CA LYS A 3 41.41 -26.54 69.23
C LYS A 3 41.23 -25.64 70.45
N ASN A 4 40.17 -24.85 70.50
CA ASN A 4 39.44 -24.71 71.74
C ASN A 4 37.93 -24.64 71.48
N THR A 5 37.27 -25.63 72.06
CA THR A 5 35.84 -25.86 72.17
C THR A 5 35.23 -24.86 73.15
N MET A 6 34.10 -24.24 72.80
CA MET A 6 33.15 -23.77 73.81
C MET A 6 31.79 -24.43 73.57
N LYS A 7 31.30 -25.13 74.60
CA LYS A 7 29.89 -25.50 74.73
C LYS A 7 29.42 -24.94 76.08
N TYR A 8 28.45 -24.05 75.95
CA TYR A 8 27.62 -23.36 76.95
C TYR A 8 27.34 -24.14 78.23
N LEU A 9 27.21 -23.40 79.37
CA LEU A 9 26.03 -23.44 80.25
C LEU A 9 26.11 -22.41 81.40
N LYS A 10 25.04 -21.60 81.47
CA LYS A 10 24.30 -21.12 82.66
C LYS A 10 24.94 -20.09 83.61
N GLY A 11 24.17 -19.01 83.81
CA GLY A 11 24.04 -18.33 85.09
C GLY A 11 24.41 -16.86 85.04
N PHE A 12 23.46 -16.03 84.60
CA PHE A 12 23.50 -14.57 84.71
C PHE A 12 23.58 -14.19 86.21
N HIS A 13 24.50 -13.27 86.55
CA HIS A 13 24.87 -12.75 87.88
C HIS A 13 25.80 -13.61 88.76
N THR A 14 27.12 -13.46 88.57
CA THR A 14 28.09 -12.85 89.53
C THR A 14 29.54 -13.14 89.07
N SER A 15 30.24 -12.09 88.63
CA SER A 15 31.69 -11.87 88.51
C SER A 15 32.67 -13.07 88.49
N ASN A 16 33.40 -13.27 87.38
CA ASN A 16 34.85 -13.03 87.30
C ASN A 16 35.43 -13.26 85.89
N ASP A 17 36.13 -12.22 85.43
CA ASP A 17 37.34 -12.08 84.61
C ASP A 17 37.95 -13.30 83.87
N ASP A 18 38.15 -13.13 82.56
CA ASP A 18 39.21 -13.78 81.77
C ASP A 18 40.08 -12.70 81.10
N GLU A 19 41.38 -12.71 81.40
CA GLU A 19 42.43 -11.87 80.82
C GLU A 19 42.56 -12.13 79.31
N LEU A 20 42.28 -11.12 78.47
CA LEU A 20 42.55 -11.19 77.02
C LEU A 20 43.92 -10.59 76.72
N ASP A 21 44.90 -11.49 76.53
CA ASP A 21 46.23 -11.17 76.03
C ASP A 21 46.18 -10.80 74.54
N TYR A 22 46.45 -9.53 74.21
CA TYR A 22 46.61 -9.08 72.83
C TYR A 22 48.09 -9.01 72.44
N ALA A 23 48.45 -9.60 71.31
CA ALA A 23 49.79 -9.53 70.72
C ALA A 23 49.76 -8.64 69.47
N ILE A 24 50.37 -7.45 69.54
CA ILE A 24 50.43 -6.48 68.44
C ILE A 24 51.77 -6.67 67.69
N PRO A 25 51.79 -6.82 66.35
CA PRO A 25 53.04 -6.92 65.60
C PRO A 25 53.75 -5.56 65.50
N ASN A 26 55.00 -5.49 65.96
CA ASN A 26 55.95 -4.39 65.75
C ASN A 26 57.22 -4.97 65.09
N PRO A 27 57.96 -4.27 64.21
CA PRO A 27 59.01 -4.87 63.37
C PRO A 27 60.22 -5.49 64.09
N ALA A 28 60.26 -5.49 65.42
CA ALA A 28 61.36 -6.02 66.24
C ALA A 28 60.95 -7.15 67.23
N GLY A 29 59.71 -7.65 67.19
CA GLY A 29 59.25 -8.78 68.03
C GLY A 29 57.94 -8.51 68.80
N TRP A 30 57.30 -9.58 69.29
CA TRP A 30 55.99 -9.55 69.97
C TRP A 30 56.09 -9.00 71.40
N LYS A 31 55.28 -8.01 71.74
CA LYS A 31 55.09 -7.51 73.12
C LYS A 31 53.67 -7.88 73.58
N LYS A 32 53.55 -8.54 74.75
CA LYS A 32 52.29 -8.92 75.40
C LYS A 32 51.82 -7.76 76.30
N GLU A 33 50.58 -7.32 76.16
CA GLU A 33 49.90 -6.42 77.09
C GLU A 33 48.54 -7.02 77.47
N SER A 34 48.27 -7.16 78.78
CA SER A 34 46.97 -7.58 79.33
C SER A 34 46.18 -6.35 79.80
N LYS A 35 44.86 -6.34 79.53
CA LYS A 35 43.92 -5.31 79.99
C LYS A 35 42.72 -5.99 80.64
N GLU A 36 42.43 -5.63 81.89
CA GLU A 36 41.25 -6.08 82.64
C GLU A 36 40.03 -5.23 82.25
N VAL A 37 38.90 -5.87 81.93
CA VAL A 37 37.65 -5.20 81.55
C VAL A 37 36.57 -5.57 82.57
N PHE A 38 36.16 -4.59 83.38
CA PHE A 38 35.04 -4.73 84.30
C PHE A 38 33.72 -4.53 83.54
N ILE A 39 32.84 -5.52 83.55
CA ILE A 39 31.50 -5.43 82.96
C ILE A 39 30.49 -5.19 84.08
N GLN A 40 29.85 -4.01 84.10
CA GLN A 40 28.63 -3.74 84.87
C GLN A 40 27.42 -3.90 83.95
N GLU A 41 26.53 -4.82 84.26
CA GLU A 41 25.30 -5.05 83.50
C GLU A 41 24.16 -4.21 84.10
N TYR A 42 23.51 -3.41 83.25
CA TYR A 42 22.21 -2.78 83.51
C TYR A 42 21.16 -3.50 82.66
N ASP A 43 20.02 -3.90 83.25
CA ASP A 43 18.89 -4.39 82.47
C ASP A 43 18.22 -3.21 81.75
N VAL A 44 18.49 -3.10 80.44
CA VAL A 44 17.82 -2.16 79.55
C VAL A 44 16.86 -2.95 78.68
N SER A 45 15.57 -2.80 78.91
CA SER A 45 14.55 -3.36 78.03
C SER A 45 14.44 -2.49 76.78
N TYR A 46 14.92 -2.99 75.64
CA TYR A 46 14.71 -2.37 74.34
C TYR A 46 13.51 -3.01 73.66
N GLN A 47 12.52 -2.19 73.32
CA GLN A 47 11.42 -2.60 72.44
C GLN A 47 11.79 -2.20 71.01
N PHE A 48 12.31 -3.15 70.24
CA PHE A 48 12.65 -2.92 68.83
C PHE A 48 11.39 -2.99 67.99
N HIS A 49 10.97 -1.86 67.43
CA HIS A 49 10.04 -1.84 66.31
C HIS A 49 10.85 -1.86 65.02
N THR A 50 10.59 -2.83 64.14
CA THR A 50 11.10 -2.76 62.76
C THR A 50 10.40 -1.60 62.07
N TYR A 51 11.09 -0.47 61.99
CA TYR A 51 10.56 0.72 61.33
C TYR A 51 10.87 0.62 59.84
N PHE A 52 9.98 -0.02 59.09
CA PHE A 52 10.00 0.10 57.64
C PHE A 52 9.56 1.51 57.28
N HIS A 53 10.17 2.11 56.25
CA HIS A 53 9.70 3.42 55.79
C HIS A 53 8.22 3.30 55.42
N PRO A 54 7.34 4.24 55.81
CA PRO A 54 5.89 4.09 55.63
C PRO A 54 5.43 3.66 54.22
N TYR A 55 6.10 4.13 53.16
CA TYR A 55 5.80 3.77 51.75
C TYR A 55 6.07 2.29 51.39
N THR A 56 6.85 1.54 52.18
CA THR A 56 7.28 0.17 51.79
C THR A 56 6.10 -0.79 51.71
N SER A 57 5.11 -0.61 52.59
CA SER A 57 3.89 -1.41 52.61
C SER A 57 3.02 -1.17 51.37
N GLU A 58 2.86 0.10 50.98
CA GLU A 58 2.08 0.51 49.82
C GLU A 58 2.76 0.12 48.50
N LEU A 59 4.09 0.24 48.39
CA LEU A 59 4.84 -0.30 47.26
C LEU A 59 4.65 -1.81 47.12
N THR A 60 4.62 -2.54 48.24
CA THR A 60 4.38 -3.99 48.24
C THR A 60 2.96 -4.31 47.79
N GLU A 61 1.94 -3.56 48.25
CA GLU A 61 0.58 -3.72 47.77
C GLU A 61 0.44 -3.40 46.28
N ARG A 62 1.08 -2.33 45.80
CA ARG A 62 1.11 -1.98 44.38
C ARG A 62 1.78 -3.07 43.55
N LEU A 63 2.89 -3.66 44.01
CA LEU A 63 3.50 -4.81 43.34
C LEU A 63 2.51 -5.97 43.20
N ILE A 64 1.76 -6.26 44.26
CA ILE A 64 0.82 -7.37 44.30
C ILE A 64 -0.37 -7.11 43.37
N ARG A 65 -0.87 -5.87 43.33
CA ARG A 65 -2.07 -5.51 42.55
C ARG A 65 -1.79 -5.26 41.07
N GLU A 66 -0.69 -4.58 40.77
CA GLU A 66 -0.41 -4.01 39.43
C GLU A 66 0.91 -4.49 38.84
N GLY A 67 1.59 -5.42 39.51
CA GLY A 67 2.84 -6.01 39.07
C GLY A 67 4.01 -5.03 39.07
N THR A 68 5.08 -5.38 38.35
CA THR A 68 6.28 -4.56 38.23
C THR A 68 6.00 -3.23 37.52
N SER A 69 5.05 -3.21 36.57
CA SER A 69 4.62 -1.99 35.90
C SER A 69 3.97 -0.99 36.84
N GLY A 70 3.16 -1.44 37.81
CA GLY A 70 2.55 -0.57 38.82
C GLY A 70 3.58 0.04 39.76
N ILE A 71 4.55 -0.75 40.23
CA ILE A 71 5.68 -0.21 41.01
C ILE A 71 6.44 0.86 40.23
N GLN A 72 6.81 0.60 38.98
CA GLN A 72 7.62 1.53 38.19
C GLN A 72 6.85 2.81 37.84
N LYS A 73 5.52 2.75 37.75
CA LYS A 73 4.65 3.93 37.56
C LYS A 73 4.50 4.79 38.82
N THR A 74 4.85 4.26 39.99
CA THR A 74 4.61 4.93 41.28
C THR A 74 5.31 6.28 41.42
N ASP A 75 6.44 6.48 40.74
CA ASP A 75 7.23 7.72 40.76
C ASP A 75 6.93 8.64 39.56
N THR A 76 5.98 8.26 38.67
CA THR A 76 5.61 8.98 37.44
C THR A 76 4.10 9.26 37.30
N GLU A 77 3.29 8.88 38.29
CA GLU A 77 1.86 9.17 38.32
C GLU A 77 1.60 10.63 38.74
N TYR A 78 0.87 11.36 37.89
CA TYR A 78 0.41 12.74 38.15
C TYR A 78 -1.09 12.74 38.44
N GLU A 79 -1.53 13.62 39.32
CA GLU A 79 -2.94 13.69 39.71
C GLU A 79 -3.79 14.29 38.57
N PRO A 80 -4.78 13.56 38.01
CA PRO A 80 -5.77 14.17 37.14
C PRO A 80 -6.82 14.83 38.05
N ASN A 81 -6.86 16.18 38.07
CA ASN A 81 -7.79 17.00 38.85
C ASN A 81 -9.19 16.37 38.99
N GLY A 82 -9.49 15.80 40.16
CA GLY A 82 -10.81 15.27 40.47
C GLY A 82 -10.88 14.73 41.88
N ALA A 83 -11.45 15.50 42.81
CA ALA A 83 -11.80 15.01 44.14
C ALA A 83 -13.31 15.06 44.34
N LEU A 84 -13.92 13.90 44.61
CA LEU A 84 -15.12 13.77 45.42
C LEU A 84 -14.76 12.80 46.54
N LEU A 85 -14.81 13.31 47.78
CA LEU A 85 -14.51 12.57 49.00
C LEU A 85 -15.54 11.45 49.22
N SER A 86 -15.10 10.28 49.69
CA SER A 86 -15.99 9.20 50.08
C SER A 86 -16.89 9.63 51.24
N GLY A 87 -18.22 9.62 51.05
CA GLY A 87 -19.21 9.87 52.12
C GLY A 87 -20.24 10.97 51.85
N SER A 88 -20.40 11.43 50.62
CA SER A 88 -21.30 12.53 50.27
C SER A 88 -22.76 12.10 50.05
N VAL A 89 -23.73 12.96 50.41
CA VAL A 89 -25.18 12.68 50.39
C VAL A 89 -25.94 13.78 49.66
N GLU A 90 -26.94 13.42 48.84
CA GLU A 90 -27.77 14.36 48.08
C GLU A 90 -28.98 14.90 48.87
N VAL A 91 -29.29 16.18 48.68
CA VAL A 91 -30.40 16.87 49.36
C VAL A 91 -31.14 17.82 48.40
N ALA A 92 -32.47 17.96 48.56
CA ALA A 92 -33.33 18.83 47.74
C ALA A 92 -33.76 20.13 48.45
N LEU A 93 -33.71 21.27 47.75
CA LEU A 93 -34.11 22.60 48.25
C LEU A 93 -35.62 22.84 48.08
N VAL A 94 -36.22 23.60 49.00
CA VAL A 94 -37.67 23.91 49.02
C VAL A 94 -37.97 25.41 48.77
N GLN A 95 -36.96 26.27 48.59
CA GLN A 95 -37.07 27.73 48.36
C GLN A 95 -35.95 28.26 47.44
N GLU A 96 -36.18 29.38 46.73
CA GLU A 96 -35.20 30.03 45.83
C GLU A 96 -33.94 30.51 46.58
N ALA A 97 -32.76 30.32 45.98
CA ALA A 97 -31.48 30.67 46.58
C ALA A 97 -30.52 31.30 45.56
N SER A 98 -29.63 32.19 46.00
CA SER A 98 -28.54 32.76 45.19
C SER A 98 -27.21 32.10 45.55
N LEU A 99 -26.48 31.60 44.56
CA LEU A 99 -25.21 30.91 44.71
C LEU A 99 -24.07 31.74 44.12
N THR A 100 -23.06 32.05 44.93
CA THR A 100 -21.80 32.64 44.47
C THR A 100 -20.81 31.54 44.06
N ILE A 101 -20.43 31.51 42.79
CA ILE A 101 -19.37 30.66 42.25
C ILE A 101 -18.07 31.45 42.34
N ASN A 102 -17.09 30.93 43.07
CA ASN A 102 -15.86 31.68 43.32
C ASN A 102 -14.86 31.50 42.15
N ARG A 103 -13.98 32.48 41.99
CA ARG A 103 -12.81 32.45 41.10
C ARG A 103 -12.04 31.14 41.24
N GLY A 104 -11.76 30.49 40.11
CA GLY A 104 -10.98 29.26 40.03
C GLY A 104 -11.78 27.95 40.13
N GLN A 105 -13.10 28.01 40.32
CA GLN A 105 -13.93 26.79 40.40
C GLN A 105 -14.14 26.17 38.99
N PRO A 106 -13.93 24.85 38.81
CA PRO A 106 -14.05 24.20 37.50
C PRO A 106 -15.51 23.97 37.08
N PHE A 107 -15.79 24.16 35.79
CA PHE A 107 -17.08 23.88 35.15
C PHE A 107 -16.85 23.30 33.75
N ALA A 108 -17.86 22.67 33.15
CA ALA A 108 -17.85 22.14 31.79
C ALA A 108 -18.90 22.84 30.90
N LEU A 109 -18.65 22.94 29.60
CA LEU A 109 -19.65 23.48 28.65
C LEU A 109 -20.79 22.46 28.43
N ALA A 110 -22.05 22.91 28.42
CA ALA A 110 -23.16 22.00 28.13
C ALA A 110 -23.29 21.68 26.63
N ASN A 111 -23.00 22.65 25.76
CA ASN A 111 -23.10 22.54 24.30
C ASN A 111 -21.83 23.07 23.62
N ASP A 112 -21.60 22.66 22.36
CA ASP A 112 -20.50 23.16 21.54
C ASP A 112 -20.68 24.66 21.29
N LEU A 113 -19.60 25.44 21.41
CA LEU A 113 -19.62 26.89 21.40
C LEU A 113 -18.58 27.45 20.44
N HIS A 114 -19.05 28.17 19.42
CA HIS A 114 -18.20 28.90 18.47
C HIS A 114 -17.88 30.29 19.00
N THR A 115 -16.64 30.55 19.38
CA THR A 115 -16.24 31.82 20.00
C THR A 115 -14.91 32.37 19.47
N LYS A 116 -14.38 33.44 20.08
CA LYS A 116 -13.13 34.10 19.67
C LYS A 116 -12.15 34.25 20.84
N THR A 117 -10.86 34.14 20.55
CA THR A 117 -9.79 34.54 21.47
C THR A 117 -9.74 36.06 21.62
N ILE A 118 -9.08 36.57 22.67
CA ILE A 118 -8.93 38.02 22.89
C ILE A 118 -8.24 38.73 21.70
N GLU A 119 -7.41 38.02 20.92
CA GLU A 119 -6.74 38.54 19.71
C GLU A 119 -7.62 38.48 18.44
N GLY A 120 -8.87 38.00 18.55
CA GLY A 120 -9.88 38.04 17.48
C GLY A 120 -9.92 36.81 16.57
N ALA A 121 -9.10 35.79 16.82
CA ALA A 121 -9.15 34.51 16.09
C ALA A 121 -10.39 33.72 16.48
N LYS A 122 -11.08 33.11 15.51
CA LYS A 122 -12.25 32.25 15.76
C LYS A 122 -11.79 30.87 16.21
N THR A 123 -12.34 30.37 17.31
CA THR A 123 -12.03 29.07 17.90
C THR A 123 -13.32 28.38 18.32
N ASP A 124 -13.41 27.09 18.03
CA ASP A 124 -14.57 26.25 18.37
C ASP A 124 -14.24 25.49 19.66
N LEU A 125 -15.10 25.64 20.68
CA LEU A 125 -14.99 24.94 21.95
C LEU A 125 -16.04 23.83 21.99
N GLU A 126 -15.60 22.59 22.16
CA GLU A 126 -16.50 21.44 22.23
C GLU A 126 -17.25 21.38 23.57
N SER A 127 -18.44 20.79 23.55
CA SER A 127 -19.23 20.46 24.73
C SER A 127 -18.42 19.57 25.68
N LYS A 128 -18.62 19.79 26.98
CA LYS A 128 -17.97 19.10 28.11
C LYS A 128 -16.50 19.44 28.36
N LEU A 129 -15.93 20.41 27.63
CA LEU A 129 -14.61 20.94 27.93
C LEU A 129 -14.58 21.61 29.32
N ARG A 130 -13.65 21.21 30.20
CA ARG A 130 -13.56 21.72 31.59
C ARG A 130 -12.70 22.98 31.68
N MET A 131 -13.23 24.05 32.27
CA MET A 131 -12.57 25.36 32.38
C MET A 131 -12.81 26.01 33.76
N ARG A 132 -12.11 27.12 34.09
CA ARG A 132 -12.19 27.81 35.39
C ARG A 132 -12.37 29.32 35.25
N PHE A 133 -13.30 29.90 36.00
CA PHE A 133 -13.55 31.35 36.00
C PHE A 133 -12.40 32.17 36.62
N GLU A 134 -12.05 33.30 36.00
CA GLU A 134 -11.04 34.23 36.55
C GLU A 134 -11.62 35.23 37.57
N THR A 135 -12.94 35.36 37.69
CA THR A 135 -13.64 36.24 38.65
C THR A 135 -14.77 35.50 39.36
N ASP A 136 -15.24 36.03 40.50
CA ASP A 136 -16.41 35.51 41.22
C ASP A 136 -17.70 35.82 40.43
N VAL A 137 -18.58 34.83 40.26
CA VAL A 137 -19.84 34.94 39.51
C VAL A 137 -21.02 34.61 40.41
N ASN A 138 -21.97 35.54 40.56
CA ASN A 138 -23.19 35.35 41.36
C ASN A 138 -24.35 34.89 40.48
N VAL A 139 -24.96 33.75 40.80
CA VAL A 139 -26.06 33.17 40.02
C VAL A 139 -27.30 32.95 40.90
N LYS A 140 -28.50 33.14 40.34
CA LYS A 140 -29.78 32.88 41.02
C LYS A 140 -30.33 31.51 40.61
N LEU A 141 -30.67 30.68 41.59
CA LEU A 141 -31.35 29.39 41.41
C LEU A 141 -32.86 29.62 41.57
N ALA A 142 -33.60 29.60 40.46
CA ALA A 142 -35.06 29.77 40.44
C ALA A 142 -35.78 28.41 40.55
N ILE A 143 -36.96 28.38 41.17
CA ILE A 143 -37.80 27.17 41.24
C ILE A 143 -38.68 27.13 39.98
N ALA A 144 -38.51 26.12 39.13
CA ALA A 144 -39.40 25.90 38.00
C ALA A 144 -40.77 25.40 38.49
N GLU A 145 -41.86 25.92 37.90
CA GLU A 145 -43.24 25.59 38.28
C GLU A 145 -43.55 24.10 38.11
N LYS A 146 -44.11 23.48 39.18
CA LYS A 146 -44.80 22.18 39.28
C LYS A 146 -44.19 20.99 38.49
N GLU A 147 -43.56 20.10 39.25
CA GLU A 147 -43.13 18.71 38.93
C GLU A 147 -41.68 18.46 38.47
N SER A 148 -40.74 19.37 38.73
CA SER A 148 -39.31 19.06 38.69
C SER A 148 -38.59 19.54 39.95
N LEU A 149 -38.32 18.60 40.88
CA LEU A 149 -37.42 18.83 42.01
C LEU A 149 -36.00 19.07 41.46
N VAL A 150 -35.40 20.23 41.77
CA VAL A 150 -33.98 20.49 41.52
C VAL A 150 -33.17 19.64 42.52
N ILE A 151 -32.30 18.78 42.00
CA ILE A 151 -31.49 17.82 42.79
C ILE A 151 -30.06 18.34 42.92
N ALA A 152 -29.50 18.14 44.13
CA ALA A 152 -28.07 18.12 44.53
C ALA A 152 -27.47 19.37 45.21
N ILE A 153 -27.24 19.25 46.53
CA ILE A 153 -26.13 19.88 47.27
C ILE A 153 -25.44 18.78 48.09
N LEU A 154 -24.13 18.63 47.93
CA LEU A 154 -23.30 17.67 48.68
C LEU A 154 -22.83 18.32 49.98
N LEU A 155 -23.12 17.69 51.12
CA LEU A 155 -22.67 18.15 52.43
C LEU A 155 -21.55 17.25 52.95
N ASN A 156 -20.32 17.78 53.05
CA ASN A 156 -19.23 17.08 53.75
C ASN A 156 -19.40 17.18 55.27
N SER A 157 -19.15 16.07 55.98
CA SER A 157 -18.99 15.99 57.44
C SER A 157 -20.21 16.39 58.29
N LEU A 158 -21.35 15.71 58.09
CA LEU A 158 -22.50 15.73 58.99
C LEU A 158 -22.79 14.32 59.51
N GLU A 159 -22.57 14.07 60.81
CA GLU A 159 -23.07 12.87 61.48
C GLU A 159 -24.60 12.95 61.61
N LEU A 160 -25.34 12.35 60.67
CA LEU A 160 -26.80 12.43 60.62
C LEU A 160 -27.47 11.14 61.13
N ASN A 161 -27.87 11.13 62.40
CA ASN A 161 -28.77 10.11 62.97
C ASN A 161 -30.25 10.40 62.64
N LYS A 162 -30.63 10.45 61.34
CA LYS A 162 -31.99 10.81 60.87
C LYS A 162 -32.46 9.91 59.72
N LYS A 163 -33.77 9.64 59.61
CA LYS A 163 -34.36 8.72 58.60
C LYS A 163 -34.61 9.42 57.26
N ILE A 164 -34.46 8.66 56.17
CA ILE A 164 -34.71 9.07 54.77
C ILE A 164 -36.15 9.64 54.65
N GLY A 165 -36.30 10.80 53.99
CA GLY A 165 -37.59 11.47 53.76
C GLY A 165 -38.06 12.47 54.84
N GLU A 166 -37.34 12.67 55.96
CA GLU A 166 -37.72 13.64 57.00
C GLU A 166 -37.13 15.05 56.70
N SER A 167 -37.97 16.10 56.67
CA SER A 167 -37.48 17.48 56.46
C SER A 167 -36.87 18.07 57.74
N PHE A 168 -35.68 18.66 57.66
CA PHE A 168 -35.06 19.37 58.80
C PHE A 168 -34.54 20.76 58.41
N THR A 169 -34.38 21.63 59.41
CA THR A 169 -33.87 22.99 59.26
C THR A 169 -32.43 23.06 59.77
N ILE A 170 -31.52 23.65 59.00
CA ILE A 170 -30.10 23.77 59.39
C ILE A 170 -29.99 24.69 60.63
N LYS A 171 -29.49 24.16 61.76
CA LYS A 171 -29.24 24.95 62.99
C LYS A 171 -27.85 25.60 62.98
N ASP A 172 -27.70 26.66 63.78
CA ASP A 172 -26.63 27.69 63.76
C ASP A 172 -25.16 27.22 63.95
N GLN A 173 -24.88 25.93 64.09
CA GLN A 173 -23.55 25.43 64.49
C GLN A 173 -22.59 25.09 63.35
N ASN A 174 -23.01 25.12 62.08
CA ASN A 174 -22.13 24.82 60.94
C ASN A 174 -21.82 26.10 60.12
N ALA A 175 -20.67 26.72 60.38
CA ALA A 175 -20.28 28.02 59.82
C ALA A 175 -20.09 28.00 58.29
N TYR A 176 -19.68 26.85 57.74
CA TYR A 176 -19.44 26.66 56.31
C TYR A 176 -20.73 26.70 55.47
N LEU A 177 -21.82 26.11 55.95
CA LEU A 177 -23.11 26.08 55.23
C LEU A 177 -23.87 27.40 55.36
N LYS A 178 -23.63 28.13 56.44
CA LYS A 178 -24.23 29.43 56.73
C LYS A 178 -23.77 30.53 55.77
N SER A 179 -22.52 30.49 55.30
CA SER A 179 -21.98 31.50 54.38
C SER A 179 -22.47 31.32 52.94
N ARG A 180 -22.91 30.11 52.55
CA ARG A 180 -23.28 29.79 51.16
C ARG A 180 -24.78 29.73 50.88
N LEU A 181 -25.62 29.35 51.84
CA LEU A 181 -27.06 29.13 51.59
C LEU A 181 -27.98 30.10 52.36
N GLY A 182 -27.50 30.80 53.39
CA GLY A 182 -28.32 31.71 54.21
C GLY A 182 -29.09 31.01 55.34
N LYS A 183 -29.59 31.80 56.31
CA LYS A 183 -30.28 31.30 57.52
C LYS A 183 -31.71 30.82 57.21
N GLY A 184 -32.10 29.65 57.72
CA GLY A 184 -33.51 29.23 57.83
C GLY A 184 -34.05 28.26 56.76
N ILE A 185 -33.18 27.72 55.88
CA ILE A 185 -33.59 26.83 54.80
C ILE A 185 -33.90 25.40 55.29
N LYS A 186 -35.00 24.81 54.79
CA LYS A 186 -35.42 23.42 55.03
C LYS A 186 -34.97 22.50 53.89
N VAL A 187 -34.50 21.30 54.22
CA VAL A 187 -33.89 20.34 53.26
C VAL A 187 -34.37 18.90 53.53
N ILE A 188 -34.44 18.03 52.50
CA ILE A 188 -34.90 16.62 52.54
C ILE A 188 -33.87 15.66 51.90
N LEU A 189 -33.52 14.55 52.58
CA LEU A 189 -32.52 13.55 52.15
C LEU A 189 -33.08 12.49 51.18
N LEU A 190 -32.30 12.13 50.13
CA LEU A 190 -32.64 11.14 49.08
C LEU A 190 -31.58 10.00 48.96
N ASP A 191 -31.98 8.85 48.39
CA ASP A 191 -31.25 7.55 48.45
C ASP A 191 -30.05 7.43 47.47
N ASN A 192 -28.99 6.74 47.90
CA ASN A 192 -27.66 6.71 47.26
C ASN A 192 -27.54 5.58 46.22
N ASN A 193 -27.28 5.88 44.94
CA ASN A 193 -26.54 5.00 44.00
C ASN A 193 -26.35 5.61 42.59
N VAL A 194 -25.17 6.14 42.24
CA VAL A 194 -24.68 6.22 40.83
C VAL A 194 -23.14 6.19 40.73
N LYS A 195 -22.65 5.48 39.71
CA LYS A 195 -21.24 5.28 39.28
C LYS A 195 -20.71 6.43 38.41
N ALA A 196 -19.45 6.81 38.57
CA ALA A 196 -18.75 7.83 37.78
C ALA A 196 -18.41 7.38 36.34
N ILE A 197 -18.51 8.30 35.38
CA ILE A 197 -18.01 8.19 34.00
C ILE A 197 -16.88 9.23 33.83
N ARG A 198 -15.71 8.81 33.35
CA ARG A 198 -14.49 9.62 33.10
C ARG A 198 -14.44 10.02 31.62
N GLY A 199 -14.12 11.28 31.32
CA GLY A 199 -13.85 11.78 29.97
C GLY A 199 -12.46 12.42 29.90
N ASP A 200 -11.69 12.01 28.88
CA ASP A 200 -10.35 12.51 28.56
C ASP A 200 -10.44 13.88 27.87
N GLY A 201 -9.63 14.84 28.30
CA GLY A 201 -9.49 16.16 27.66
C GLY A 201 -8.02 16.51 27.45
N LYS A 202 -7.63 16.66 26.18
CA LYS A 202 -6.31 17.09 25.70
C LYS A 202 -6.22 18.63 25.61
N ASP A 203 -4.98 19.10 25.74
CA ASP A 203 -4.41 20.39 25.32
C ASP A 203 -4.79 21.67 26.10
N ALA A 204 -3.77 22.50 26.34
CA ALA A 204 -3.80 23.75 27.12
C ALA A 204 -3.21 24.92 26.32
N GLY A 205 -3.72 26.15 26.52
CA GLY A 205 -2.87 27.34 26.31
C GLY A 205 -3.44 28.75 26.05
N ASP A 206 -4.73 28.99 25.76
CA ASP A 206 -5.19 30.34 25.32
C ASP A 206 -6.35 30.95 26.14
N VAL A 207 -6.36 32.29 26.26
CA VAL A 207 -7.42 33.07 26.94
C VAL A 207 -8.59 33.34 25.99
N VAL A 208 -9.78 32.83 26.31
CA VAL A 208 -10.97 32.84 25.44
C VAL A 208 -12.15 33.59 26.09
N LEU A 209 -12.89 34.38 25.30
CA LEU A 209 -14.09 35.10 25.75
C LEU A 209 -15.35 34.27 25.47
N ILE A 210 -16.29 34.19 26.42
CA ILE A 210 -17.55 33.45 26.25
C ILE A 210 -18.76 34.43 26.19
N PRO A 211 -19.77 34.22 25.31
CA PRO A 211 -20.97 35.06 25.24
C PRO A 211 -21.93 34.86 26.42
N ALA A 212 -22.70 35.91 26.77
CA ALA A 212 -23.76 35.84 27.78
C ALA A 212 -24.87 34.84 27.41
N GLN A 213 -25.55 34.26 28.42
CA GLN A 213 -26.59 33.22 28.30
C GLN A 213 -26.12 31.81 27.87
N THR A 214 -24.81 31.54 27.92
CA THR A 214 -24.30 30.18 27.68
C THR A 214 -24.62 29.26 28.89
N GLU A 215 -25.16 28.07 28.61
CA GLU A 215 -25.45 27.02 29.61
C GLU A 215 -24.18 26.25 29.99
N LEU A 216 -23.93 26.17 31.29
CA LEU A 216 -22.74 25.55 31.87
C LEU A 216 -23.13 24.46 32.85
N LEU A 217 -22.34 23.38 32.84
CA LEU A 217 -22.51 22.24 33.71
C LEU A 217 -21.38 22.24 34.74
N ILE A 218 -21.69 22.54 35.99
CA ILE A 218 -20.69 22.46 37.07
C ILE A 218 -20.52 20.98 37.44
N ASP A 219 -19.36 20.59 37.98
CA ASP A 219 -18.93 19.20 38.28
C ASP A 219 -19.81 18.43 39.31
N ALA A 220 -21.06 18.85 39.49
CA ALA A 220 -22.12 18.23 40.28
C ALA A 220 -23.45 18.05 39.49
N GLY A 221 -23.47 18.24 38.16
CA GLY A 221 -24.59 17.81 37.29
C GLY A 221 -25.79 18.75 37.19
N THR A 222 -25.63 20.04 37.50
CA THR A 222 -26.70 21.06 37.40
C THR A 222 -26.43 22.04 36.27
N ASP A 223 -27.44 22.30 35.42
CA ASP A 223 -27.36 23.29 34.33
C ASP A 223 -27.54 24.71 34.87
N ILE A 224 -26.56 25.58 34.61
CA ILE A 224 -26.55 26.97 35.08
C ILE A 224 -26.35 27.90 33.89
N VAL A 225 -27.19 28.94 33.79
CA VAL A 225 -27.10 29.96 32.73
C VAL A 225 -26.30 31.17 33.23
N LEU A 226 -25.27 31.58 32.47
CA LEU A 226 -24.46 32.76 32.80
C LEU A 226 -25.26 34.08 32.68
N PRO A 227 -25.13 35.03 33.63
CA PRO A 227 -25.73 36.37 33.53
C PRO A 227 -25.04 37.26 32.47
N GLU A 228 -25.63 38.43 32.15
CA GLU A 228 -25.35 39.29 30.98
C GLU A 228 -23.93 39.95 30.87
N GLN A 229 -22.84 39.30 31.29
CA GLN A 229 -21.46 39.81 31.15
C GLN A 229 -20.44 38.74 30.69
N GLN A 230 -19.44 39.15 29.90
CA GLN A 230 -18.35 38.30 29.38
C GLN A 230 -17.31 37.98 30.47
N VAL A 231 -16.82 36.73 30.54
CA VAL A 231 -15.87 36.25 31.57
C VAL A 231 -14.60 35.67 30.91
N THR A 232 -13.42 35.93 31.48
CA THR A 232 -12.09 35.42 31.05
C THR A 232 -11.60 34.24 31.90
N LEU A 233 -10.72 33.39 31.34
CA LEU A 233 -10.27 32.11 31.94
C LEU A 233 -8.73 31.93 31.79
N THR A 234 -8.07 31.27 32.74
CA THR A 234 -6.62 30.92 32.72
C THR A 234 -6.36 29.50 33.25
N ASP A 235 -5.39 28.78 32.66
CA ASP A 235 -5.02 27.39 33.05
C ASP A 235 -3.64 27.31 33.75
N LYS A 236 -3.40 26.31 34.62
CA LYS A 236 -2.18 26.18 35.47
C LYS A 236 -1.45 24.84 35.27
N LYS A 237 -0.10 24.88 35.37
CA LYS A 237 0.83 23.71 35.39
C LYS A 237 0.38 22.58 36.32
N ARG A 238 0.57 21.33 35.87
CA ARG A 238 0.36 20.08 36.64
C ARG A 238 1.32 20.00 37.83
N ARG A 239 0.83 19.48 38.97
CA ARG A 239 1.64 19.11 40.14
C ARG A 239 1.82 17.57 40.15
N PRO A 240 3.00 17.03 40.53
CA PRO A 240 3.13 15.61 40.87
C PRO A 240 2.18 15.25 42.03
N ILE A 241 1.80 13.97 42.16
CA ILE A 241 1.05 13.48 43.34
C ILE A 241 2.01 13.53 44.54
N ASP A 242 2.12 14.67 45.21
CA ASP A 242 2.90 14.81 46.45
C ASP A 242 2.11 14.22 47.63
N GLU A 243 1.68 12.95 47.59
CA GLU A 243 0.88 12.41 48.69
C GLU A 243 0.90 10.88 48.81
N PHE A 244 2.07 10.31 49.11
CA PHE A 244 2.11 9.05 49.85
C PHE A 244 1.66 9.23 51.33
N PHE A 245 1.56 10.46 51.85
CA PHE A 245 1.04 10.79 53.20
C PHE A 245 0.58 12.25 53.29
N ASP A 246 -0.70 12.54 53.56
CA ASP A 246 -1.14 13.92 53.90
C ASP A 246 -0.85 14.18 55.39
N GLY A 247 0.17 15.00 55.69
CA GLY A 247 0.61 15.38 57.04
C GLY A 247 2.14 15.41 57.26
N ASP A 248 2.66 16.43 57.95
CA ASP A 248 4.08 16.56 58.31
C ASP A 248 4.43 15.59 59.45
N PHE A 249 4.65 14.31 59.11
CA PHE A 249 4.92 13.24 60.09
C PHE A 249 5.99 13.59 61.14
N PHE A 250 7.05 14.33 60.74
CA PHE A 250 8.14 14.70 61.65
C PHE A 250 7.77 15.82 62.62
N GLU A 251 6.98 16.83 62.23
CA GLU A 251 6.54 17.87 63.15
C GLU A 251 5.38 17.40 64.03
N ASP A 252 4.39 16.74 63.42
CA ASP A 252 3.13 16.37 64.07
C ASP A 252 3.21 15.11 64.96
N ASN A 253 4.03 14.12 64.59
CA ASN A 253 4.12 12.85 65.36
C ASN A 253 5.46 12.64 66.08
N TYR A 254 6.57 13.20 65.59
CA TYR A 254 7.92 12.92 66.13
C TYR A 254 8.54 14.09 66.92
N SER A 255 8.16 15.34 66.60
CA SER A 255 8.62 16.59 67.23
C SER A 255 10.11 16.58 67.65
N PRO A 256 11.07 16.34 66.72
CA PRO A 256 12.48 16.18 67.05
C PRO A 256 13.08 17.47 67.63
N ASN A 257 13.99 17.31 68.60
CA ASN A 257 14.70 18.45 69.19
C ASN A 257 15.64 19.09 68.14
N PRO A 258 15.46 20.38 67.79
CA PRO A 258 16.24 21.06 66.75
C PRO A 258 17.73 21.20 67.09
N ASP A 259 18.12 21.07 68.36
CA ASP A 259 19.54 21.12 68.77
C ASP A 259 20.30 19.80 68.55
N VAL A 260 19.58 18.70 68.32
CA VAL A 260 20.15 17.34 68.19
C VAL A 260 19.97 16.78 66.78
N VAL A 261 18.91 17.18 66.06
CA VAL A 261 18.60 16.68 64.71
C VAL A 261 18.87 17.78 63.68
N THR A 262 19.96 17.64 62.92
CA THR A 262 20.37 18.60 61.89
C THR A 262 19.47 18.53 60.66
N HIS A 263 19.06 19.69 60.13
CA HIS A 263 18.30 19.80 58.88
C HIS A 263 19.16 19.50 57.63
N PRO A 264 18.55 19.01 56.54
CA PRO A 264 17.10 18.82 56.35
C PRO A 264 16.56 17.53 56.98
N TYR A 265 15.30 17.56 57.45
CA TYR A 265 14.57 16.35 57.85
C TYR A 265 14.34 15.42 56.64
N PRO A 266 14.15 14.10 56.85
CA PRO A 266 13.82 13.18 55.77
C PRO A 266 12.61 13.68 54.98
N VAL A 267 12.81 13.85 53.67
CA VAL A 267 11.77 14.34 52.76
C VAL A 267 10.78 13.21 52.49
N LYS A 268 9.51 13.58 52.30
CA LYS A 268 8.36 12.67 52.06
C LYS A 268 8.48 11.80 50.79
N ASP A 269 9.44 12.10 49.92
CA ASP A 269 9.70 11.48 48.62
C ASP A 269 10.75 10.36 48.62
N LEU A 270 10.82 9.58 47.54
CA LEU A 270 11.89 8.61 47.31
C LEU A 270 13.26 9.30 47.25
N ASP A 271 14.14 8.97 48.20
CA ASP A 271 15.50 9.53 48.28
C ASP A 271 16.46 8.81 47.31
N PHE A 272 17.02 9.56 46.37
CA PHE A 272 18.05 9.13 45.42
C PHE A 272 19.41 9.82 45.65
N SER A 273 19.58 10.56 46.74
CA SER A 273 20.81 11.29 47.06
C SER A 273 22.00 10.36 47.32
N SER A 274 23.22 10.84 47.05
CA SER A 274 24.45 10.03 47.20
C SER A 274 24.76 9.62 48.66
N GLY A 275 24.18 10.32 49.64
CA GLY A 275 24.33 10.05 51.08
C GLY A 275 23.11 9.41 51.74
N GLY A 276 22.02 9.15 51.00
CA GLY A 276 20.80 8.55 51.51
C GLY A 276 20.99 7.11 51.99
N ALA A 277 20.33 6.73 53.09
CA ALA A 277 20.46 5.38 53.66
C ALA A 277 19.83 4.30 52.75
N TYR A 278 18.73 4.62 52.05
CA TYR A 278 18.02 3.71 51.15
C TYR A 278 18.25 4.01 49.66
N SER A 279 19.03 5.03 49.33
CA SER A 279 19.20 5.47 47.93
C SER A 279 19.84 4.40 47.04
N ALA A 280 20.74 3.58 47.59
CA ALA A 280 21.34 2.47 46.85
C ALA A 280 20.28 1.47 46.32
N TYR A 281 19.26 1.15 47.13
CA TYR A 281 18.19 0.22 46.75
C TYR A 281 17.21 0.86 45.77
N ASN A 282 16.91 2.15 45.95
CA ASN A 282 16.07 2.89 45.01
C ASN A 282 16.74 2.98 43.62
N TRP A 283 18.05 3.27 43.57
CA TRP A 283 18.84 3.22 42.33
C TRP A 283 18.91 1.81 41.73
N GLU A 284 18.97 0.76 42.55
CA GLU A 284 18.92 -0.61 42.07
C GLU A 284 17.57 -0.96 41.43
N LEU A 285 16.46 -0.62 42.10
CA LEU A 285 15.11 -0.97 41.68
C LEU A 285 14.65 -0.23 40.42
N PHE A 286 14.86 1.08 40.35
CA PHE A 286 14.35 1.92 39.26
C PHE A 286 15.33 2.04 38.08
N PHE A 287 16.63 1.79 38.27
CA PHE A 287 17.64 1.97 37.21
C PHE A 287 18.49 0.71 36.94
N HIS A 288 19.22 0.17 37.92
CA HIS A 288 20.20 -0.90 37.65
C HIS A 288 19.56 -2.24 37.25
N ILE A 289 18.44 -2.63 37.86
CA ILE A 289 17.73 -3.86 37.52
C ILE A 289 17.13 -3.75 36.11
N PRO A 290 16.32 -2.72 35.76
CA PRO A 290 15.73 -2.63 34.42
C PRO A 290 16.79 -2.54 33.31
N ILE A 291 17.87 -1.76 33.48
CA ILE A 291 18.92 -1.65 32.45
C ILE A 291 19.69 -2.96 32.26
N THR A 292 19.94 -3.71 33.34
CA THR A 292 20.66 -4.99 33.28
C THR A 292 19.82 -6.05 32.58
N ILE A 293 18.52 -6.12 32.90
CA ILE A 293 17.57 -7.03 32.24
C ILE A 293 17.49 -6.70 30.75
N ALA A 294 17.32 -5.43 30.40
CA ALA A 294 17.26 -4.99 29.00
C ALA A 294 18.52 -5.38 28.21
N ILE A 295 19.72 -5.14 28.77
CA ILE A 295 20.99 -5.52 28.13
C ILE A 295 21.11 -7.04 27.96
N HIS A 296 20.72 -7.84 28.96
CA HIS A 296 20.77 -9.29 28.86
C HIS A 296 19.77 -9.85 27.85
N LEU A 297 18.54 -9.30 27.79
CA LEU A 297 17.55 -9.65 26.77
C LEU A 297 18.04 -9.31 25.36
N SER A 298 18.68 -8.15 25.19
CA SER A 298 19.28 -7.72 23.93
C SER A 298 20.42 -8.66 23.48
N LYS A 299 21.32 -9.04 24.41
CA LYS A 299 22.38 -10.04 24.14
C LYS A 299 21.83 -11.42 23.75
N ASN A 300 20.65 -11.76 24.24
CA ASN A 300 19.94 -13.00 23.90
C ASN A 300 19.00 -12.84 22.69
N HIS A 301 19.11 -11.74 21.93
CA HIS A 301 18.32 -11.44 20.72
C HIS A 301 16.80 -11.26 20.94
N ARG A 302 16.35 -11.00 22.18
CA ARG A 302 14.94 -10.70 22.50
C ARG A 302 14.70 -9.19 22.47
N PHE A 303 14.83 -8.60 21.29
CA PHE A 303 14.94 -7.14 21.12
C PHE A 303 13.69 -6.35 21.50
N ALA A 304 12.50 -6.83 21.16
CA ALA A 304 11.23 -6.16 21.50
C ALA A 304 10.98 -6.16 23.02
N GLU A 305 11.27 -7.27 23.70
CA GLU A 305 11.18 -7.33 25.16
C GLU A 305 12.24 -6.48 25.83
N ALA A 306 13.48 -6.48 25.31
CA ALA A 306 14.54 -5.59 25.77
C ALA A 306 14.12 -4.11 25.65
N GLN A 307 13.46 -3.75 24.54
CA GLN A 307 12.93 -2.40 24.33
C GLN A 307 11.89 -2.02 25.39
N HIS A 308 10.95 -2.91 25.70
CA HIS A 308 9.98 -2.69 26.77
C HIS A 308 10.65 -2.43 28.13
N TRP A 309 11.73 -3.16 28.44
CA TRP A 309 12.51 -2.92 29.65
C TRP A 309 13.30 -1.61 29.65
N PHE A 310 13.80 -1.18 28.48
CA PHE A 310 14.41 0.14 28.35
C PHE A 310 13.40 1.28 28.55
N HIS A 311 12.15 1.10 28.12
CA HIS A 311 11.08 2.09 28.26
C HIS A 311 10.69 2.38 29.72
N TYR A 312 11.01 1.49 30.68
CA TYR A 312 10.90 1.81 32.11
C TYR A 312 11.93 2.85 32.59
N ILE A 313 12.96 3.15 31.80
CA ILE A 313 13.98 4.15 32.13
C ILE A 313 13.91 5.33 31.17
N PHE A 314 13.88 5.03 29.87
CA PHE A 314 13.92 5.99 28.78
C PHE A 314 12.98 5.55 27.66
N ASP A 315 11.93 6.32 27.44
CA ASP A 315 10.96 6.12 26.37
C ASP A 315 10.92 7.33 25.44
N PRO A 316 11.59 7.28 24.28
CA PRO A 316 11.58 8.36 23.31
C PRO A 316 10.26 8.48 22.53
N THR A 317 9.32 7.55 22.72
CA THR A 317 8.01 7.54 22.02
C THR A 317 6.89 8.16 22.84
N ASP A 318 7.17 8.56 24.09
CA ASP A 318 6.15 9.18 24.93
C ASP A 318 5.69 10.53 24.37
N ASN A 319 4.38 10.62 24.14
CA ASN A 319 3.66 11.78 23.62
C ASN A 319 2.85 12.50 24.70
N SER A 320 3.12 12.20 25.98
CA SER A 320 2.57 12.93 27.12
C SER A 320 2.87 14.43 27.02
N THR A 321 1.97 15.24 27.58
CA THR A 321 2.03 16.72 27.55
C THR A 321 3.08 17.31 28.51
N ASP A 322 3.95 16.48 29.08
CA ASP A 322 4.99 16.90 30.01
C ASP A 322 6.11 17.63 29.23
N PRO A 323 6.82 18.60 29.85
CA PRO A 323 7.85 19.37 29.16
C PRO A 323 8.96 18.48 28.62
N GLU A 324 9.43 18.78 27.40
CA GLU A 324 10.65 18.18 26.85
C GLU A 324 11.88 18.83 27.52
N PRO A 325 12.88 18.08 28.01
CA PRO A 325 13.13 16.65 27.78
C PRO A 325 12.60 15.69 28.87
N ASP A 326 12.00 16.22 29.94
CA ASP A 326 11.65 15.48 31.16
C ASP A 326 10.70 14.32 30.89
N ARG A 327 9.78 14.49 29.93
CA ARG A 327 8.80 13.45 29.57
C ARG A 327 9.38 12.11 29.12
N PHE A 328 10.58 12.13 28.51
CA PHE A 328 11.18 10.94 27.92
C PHE A 328 11.91 10.06 28.95
N TRP A 329 12.30 10.64 30.08
CA TRP A 329 12.87 9.89 31.19
C TRP A 329 11.74 9.44 32.11
N LYS A 330 11.89 8.27 32.74
CA LYS A 330 10.90 7.71 33.67
C LYS A 330 11.43 7.57 35.10
N VAL A 331 12.73 7.81 35.28
CA VAL A 331 13.41 7.77 36.57
C VAL A 331 13.53 9.21 37.09
N ARG A 332 12.87 9.53 38.20
CA ARG A 332 12.70 10.91 38.71
C ARG A 332 14.00 11.74 38.82
N PRO A 333 15.15 11.21 39.30
CA PRO A 333 16.42 11.92 39.27
C PRO A 333 16.86 12.45 37.89
N PHE A 334 16.29 11.95 36.80
CA PHE A 334 16.57 12.41 35.44
C PHE A 334 15.60 13.50 34.95
N HIS A 335 14.48 13.76 35.64
CA HIS A 335 13.53 14.84 35.30
C HIS A 335 13.99 16.20 35.83
N SER A 336 14.56 16.25 37.03
CA SER A 336 14.93 17.51 37.71
C SER A 336 16.43 17.84 37.62
N ALA A 337 17.19 17.08 36.84
CA ALA A 337 18.62 17.29 36.72
C ALA A 337 18.92 18.44 35.77
N ASP A 338 19.26 19.61 36.31
CA ASP A 338 19.90 20.68 35.54
C ASP A 338 21.17 20.07 34.89
N ILE A 339 21.16 19.83 33.58
CA ILE A 339 22.22 19.07 32.89
C ILE A 339 23.45 19.96 32.81
N LYS A 340 24.30 19.89 33.83
CA LYS A 340 25.54 20.67 33.88
C LYS A 340 26.58 20.04 32.95
N ASN A 341 27.00 20.80 31.94
CA ASN A 341 27.98 20.35 30.97
C ASN A 341 29.35 20.14 31.63
N ALA A 342 30.16 19.20 31.12
CA ALA A 342 31.51 18.97 31.64
C ALA A 342 32.38 20.24 31.58
N GLU A 343 32.17 21.09 30.58
CA GLU A 343 32.79 22.41 30.46
C GLU A 343 32.35 23.36 31.57
N GLN A 344 31.06 23.43 31.90
CA GLN A 344 30.54 24.25 33.00
C GLN A 344 31.08 23.78 34.35
N ILE A 345 31.23 22.46 34.54
CA ILE A 345 31.83 21.88 35.76
C ILE A 345 33.31 22.27 35.86
N LEU A 346 34.08 22.17 34.77
CA LEU A 346 35.49 22.55 34.73
C LEU A 346 35.69 24.06 34.85
N MET A 347 34.79 24.86 34.26
CA MET A 347 34.78 26.30 34.39
C MET A 347 34.49 26.70 35.83
N ASN A 348 33.46 26.12 36.47
CA ASN A 348 33.16 26.40 37.87
C ASN A 348 34.29 25.95 38.82
N LEU A 349 35.02 24.88 38.49
CA LEU A 349 36.21 24.46 39.24
C LEU A 349 37.36 25.48 39.13
N ALA A 350 37.41 26.26 38.06
CA ALA A 350 38.39 27.31 37.85
C ALA A 350 37.94 28.69 38.37
N THR A 351 36.64 28.99 38.31
CA THR A 351 36.06 30.32 38.63
C THR A 351 35.38 30.41 40.01
N GLU A 352 35.01 29.28 40.63
CA GLU A 352 34.35 29.17 41.95
C GLU A 352 33.01 29.92 42.08
N GLN A 353 32.24 30.01 41.00
CA GLN A 353 30.98 30.78 40.96
C GLN A 353 29.82 30.10 41.71
N ASP A 354 29.78 28.76 41.74
CA ASP A 354 28.75 27.94 42.38
C ASP A 354 29.40 27.06 43.47
N ALA A 355 29.14 27.41 44.74
CA ALA A 355 29.79 26.79 45.90
C ALA A 355 29.31 25.36 46.19
N GLU A 356 28.05 25.04 45.87
CA GLU A 356 27.48 23.71 46.08
C GLU A 356 28.03 22.73 45.04
N LEU A 357 28.04 23.14 43.77
CA LEU A 357 28.65 22.35 42.71
C LEU A 357 30.16 22.13 42.90
N LEU A 358 30.86 23.14 43.41
CA LEU A 358 32.29 23.02 43.71
C LEU A 358 32.53 21.91 44.73
N LYS A 359 31.74 21.88 45.83
CA LYS A 359 31.83 20.88 46.89
C LYS A 359 31.56 19.46 46.37
N ASP A 360 30.49 19.29 45.58
CA ASP A 360 30.15 17.99 44.98
C ASP A 360 31.20 17.52 43.96
N THR A 361 31.74 18.45 43.18
CA THR A 361 32.81 18.15 42.22
C THR A 361 34.08 17.69 42.93
N ILE A 362 34.49 18.37 44.00
CA ILE A 362 35.65 17.99 44.83
C ILE A 362 35.42 16.60 45.46
N ASN A 363 34.25 16.36 46.04
CA ASN A 363 33.88 15.05 46.60
C ASN A 363 33.96 13.94 45.53
N SER A 364 33.45 14.20 44.32
CA SER A 364 33.51 13.24 43.21
C SER A 364 34.96 12.93 42.78
N ILE A 365 35.84 13.93 42.75
CA ILE A 365 37.25 13.78 42.38
C ILE A 365 38.02 13.01 43.46
N GLN A 366 37.78 13.31 44.73
CA GLN A 366 38.40 12.61 45.85
C GLN A 366 38.00 11.13 45.87
N LYS A 367 36.70 10.83 45.68
CA LYS A 367 36.21 9.45 45.57
C LYS A 367 36.79 8.70 44.37
N TRP A 368 36.98 9.39 43.25
CA TRP A 368 37.67 8.81 42.09
C TRP A 368 39.15 8.52 42.39
N LYS A 369 39.86 9.41 43.09
CA LYS A 369 41.27 9.22 43.49
C LYS A 369 41.43 8.02 44.43
N GLU A 370 40.50 7.82 45.35
CA GLU A 370 40.47 6.66 46.26
C GLU A 370 40.20 5.35 45.50
N LEU A 371 39.33 5.37 44.48
CA LEU A 371 38.85 4.18 43.76
C LEU A 371 38.82 4.40 42.22
N PRO A 372 39.99 4.48 41.55
CA PRO A 372 40.09 4.98 40.18
C PRO A 372 39.46 4.08 39.11
N PHE A 373 39.28 2.79 39.39
CA PHE A 373 38.75 1.80 38.44
C PHE A 373 37.28 1.43 38.67
N ARG A 374 36.51 2.26 39.41
CA ARG A 374 35.08 2.05 39.68
C ARG A 374 34.19 3.11 39.00
N PRO A 375 33.75 2.91 37.74
CA PRO A 375 33.04 3.92 36.97
C PRO A 375 31.66 4.29 37.56
N HIS A 376 30.96 3.33 38.19
CA HIS A 376 29.67 3.57 38.85
C HIS A 376 29.74 4.56 40.01
N MET A 377 30.89 4.65 40.70
CA MET A 377 31.07 5.61 41.80
C MET A 377 31.00 7.05 41.28
N ILE A 378 31.63 7.32 40.13
CA ILE A 378 31.62 8.64 39.50
C ILE A 378 30.23 8.95 38.91
N ALA A 379 29.58 7.94 38.30
CA ALA A 379 28.26 8.09 37.71
C ALA A 379 27.16 8.43 38.74
N ARG A 380 27.31 8.02 40.01
CA ARG A 380 26.41 8.42 41.11
C ARG A 380 26.49 9.91 41.47
N TYR A 381 27.65 10.55 41.28
CA TYR A 381 27.80 12.01 41.42
C TYR A 381 27.43 12.75 40.12
N ARG A 382 27.39 12.04 38.99
CA ARG A 382 27.16 12.60 37.65
C ARG A 382 26.10 11.77 36.92
N HIS A 383 24.85 11.97 37.30
CA HIS A 383 23.68 11.31 36.71
C HIS A 383 23.65 11.30 35.16
N PRO A 384 24.11 12.33 34.43
CA PRO A 384 24.18 12.28 32.97
C PRO A 384 25.00 11.12 32.39
N ALA A 385 25.95 10.54 33.14
CA ALA A 385 26.69 9.35 32.72
C ALA A 385 25.77 8.12 32.59
N TYR A 386 24.81 7.97 33.51
CA TYR A 386 23.80 6.91 33.46
C TYR A 386 22.79 7.13 32.35
N MET A 387 22.35 8.37 32.13
CA MET A 387 21.49 8.74 31.00
C MET A 387 22.17 8.38 29.67
N ARG A 388 23.44 8.80 29.48
CA ARG A 388 24.21 8.47 28.26
C ARG A 388 24.41 6.96 28.09
N LYS A 389 24.69 6.22 29.17
CA LYS A 389 24.83 4.75 29.07
C LYS A 389 23.51 4.08 28.66
N THR A 390 22.39 4.56 29.17
CA THR A 390 21.05 4.06 28.80
C THR A 390 20.78 4.33 27.34
N LEU A 391 21.06 5.55 26.86
CA LEU A 391 20.94 5.91 25.46
C LEU A 391 21.81 5.01 24.56
N MET A 392 23.09 4.83 24.89
CA MET A 392 24.00 3.96 24.14
C MET A 392 23.50 2.51 24.13
N ALA A 393 23.02 1.98 25.25
CA ALA A 393 22.48 0.63 25.33
C ALA A 393 21.15 0.47 24.55
N TYR A 394 20.32 1.50 24.51
CA TYR A 394 19.11 1.53 23.70
C TYR A 394 19.45 1.55 22.21
N LEU A 395 20.44 2.35 21.81
CA LEU A 395 20.96 2.37 20.44
C LEU A 395 21.61 1.04 20.06
N ASP A 396 22.37 0.40 20.96
CA ASP A 396 22.90 -0.96 20.76
C ASP A 396 21.76 -1.94 20.45
N ASN A 397 20.63 -1.85 21.17
CA ASN A 397 19.48 -2.71 20.95
C ASN A 397 18.81 -2.45 19.60
N LEU A 398 18.58 -1.20 19.22
CA LEU A 398 18.01 -0.83 17.92
C LEU A 398 18.91 -1.26 16.76
N ILE A 399 20.21 -1.03 16.87
CA ILE A 399 21.19 -1.39 15.83
C ILE A 399 21.32 -2.91 15.76
N ALA A 400 21.37 -3.63 16.88
CA ALA A 400 21.44 -5.09 16.87
C ALA A 400 20.16 -5.73 16.32
N TRP A 401 18.99 -5.15 16.61
CA TRP A 401 17.73 -5.59 16.04
C TRP A 401 17.68 -5.30 14.52
N GLY A 402 18.05 -4.09 14.11
CA GLY A 402 18.20 -3.73 12.71
C GLY A 402 19.19 -4.63 11.98
N ASP A 403 20.36 -4.91 12.56
CA ASP A 403 21.38 -5.81 11.98
C ASP A 403 20.85 -7.25 11.87
N SER A 404 20.02 -7.69 12.82
CA SER A 404 19.38 -9.00 12.78
C SER A 404 18.35 -9.11 11.65
N LEU A 405 17.50 -8.08 11.47
CA LEU A 405 16.53 -8.00 10.39
C LEU A 405 17.21 -7.85 9.02
N PHE A 406 18.24 -7.01 8.93
CA PHE A 406 19.03 -6.81 7.73
C PHE A 406 19.76 -8.10 7.29
N ARG A 407 20.13 -8.98 8.22
CA ARG A 407 20.67 -10.32 7.90
C ARG A 407 19.64 -11.29 7.32
N GLN A 408 18.33 -11.06 7.50
CA GLN A 408 17.27 -11.91 6.93
C GLN A 408 17.14 -11.72 5.41
N ASP A 409 17.56 -10.56 4.90
CA ASP A 409 17.73 -10.27 3.47
C ASP A 409 16.43 -10.38 2.64
N THR A 410 15.28 -10.05 3.25
CA THR A 410 13.98 -9.89 2.56
C THR A 410 13.62 -8.41 2.43
N GLY A 411 12.81 -8.04 1.44
CA GLY A 411 12.42 -6.64 1.22
C GLY A 411 11.76 -6.01 2.45
N GLU A 412 10.80 -6.73 3.03
CA GLU A 412 10.05 -6.29 4.21
C GLU A 412 10.95 -6.18 5.46
N ALA A 413 11.86 -7.14 5.67
CA ALA A 413 12.78 -7.09 6.81
C ALA A 413 13.83 -5.98 6.65
N ILE A 414 14.23 -5.65 5.43
CA ILE A 414 15.14 -4.53 5.15
C ILE A 414 14.43 -3.20 5.40
N ASP A 415 13.15 -3.07 5.03
CA ASP A 415 12.36 -1.89 5.34
C ASP A 415 12.16 -1.73 6.85
N GLU A 416 11.87 -2.83 7.57
CA GLU A 416 11.78 -2.82 9.03
C GLU A 416 13.12 -2.44 9.68
N ALA A 417 14.24 -3.01 9.20
CA ALA A 417 15.58 -2.64 9.64
C ALA A 417 15.87 -1.15 9.37
N MET A 418 15.47 -0.63 8.20
CA MET A 418 15.62 0.78 7.85
C MET A 418 14.87 1.68 8.83
N ILE A 419 13.64 1.33 9.21
CA ILE A 419 12.87 2.09 10.22
C ILE A 419 13.64 2.15 11.55
N LEU A 420 14.19 1.03 12.02
CA LEU A 420 14.97 0.99 13.27
C LEU A 420 16.26 1.81 13.19
N TYR A 421 16.98 1.78 12.07
CA TYR A 421 18.18 2.61 11.87
C TYR A 421 17.84 4.09 11.73
N VAL A 422 16.72 4.44 11.10
CA VAL A 422 16.24 5.82 11.01
C VAL A 422 15.82 6.31 12.40
N LEU A 423 15.16 5.49 13.21
CA LEU A 423 14.85 5.82 14.59
C LEU A 423 16.14 6.06 15.39
N ALA A 424 17.14 5.20 15.25
CA ALA A 424 18.46 5.39 15.87
C ALA A 424 19.14 6.69 15.40
N ALA A 425 19.05 7.03 14.11
CA ALA A 425 19.58 8.27 13.55
C ALA A 425 18.85 9.52 14.09
N ASN A 426 17.52 9.45 14.23
CA ASN A 426 16.71 10.55 14.79
C ASN A 426 17.04 10.80 16.26
N ILE A 427 17.25 9.73 17.04
CA ILE A 427 17.67 9.81 18.45
C ILE A 427 19.08 10.41 18.55
N LEU A 428 20.00 10.05 17.65
CA LEU A 428 21.36 10.58 17.61
C LEU A 428 21.43 12.04 17.14
N GLY A 429 20.53 12.47 16.25
CA GLY A 429 20.55 13.79 15.64
C GLY A 429 21.73 14.00 14.67
N PRO A 430 21.94 15.23 14.17
CA PRO A 430 23.03 15.53 13.26
C PRO A 430 24.39 15.26 13.91
N ARG A 431 25.32 14.66 13.15
CA ARG A 431 26.66 14.39 13.64
C ARG A 431 27.32 15.70 14.10
N PRO A 432 27.90 15.76 15.31
CA PRO A 432 28.64 16.93 15.77
C PRO A 432 29.76 17.31 14.79
N GLN A 433 29.78 18.56 14.33
CA GLN A 433 30.83 19.04 13.43
C GLN A 433 32.09 19.41 14.22
N PRO A 434 33.29 18.99 13.78
CA PRO A 434 34.52 19.42 14.42
C PRO A 434 34.70 20.93 14.21
N VAL A 435 34.89 21.68 15.29
CA VAL A 435 35.22 23.11 15.19
C VAL A 435 36.59 23.23 14.48
N PRO A 436 36.67 23.91 13.31
CA PRO A 436 37.93 24.06 12.61
C PRO A 436 38.94 24.81 13.49
N LYS A 437 40.14 24.26 13.64
CA LYS A 437 41.22 24.88 14.43
C LYS A 437 41.61 26.22 13.80
N LYS A 438 41.13 27.34 14.35
CA LYS A 438 41.57 28.68 13.97
C LYS A 438 42.90 29.00 14.67
N GLY A 439 44.01 28.70 14.00
CA GLY A 439 45.37 29.02 14.48
C GLY A 439 46.02 27.93 15.34
N SER A 440 47.35 27.94 15.41
CA SER A 440 48.15 27.06 16.27
C SER A 440 48.72 27.85 17.45
N ILE A 441 48.17 27.66 18.65
CA ILE A 441 48.78 28.17 19.88
C ILE A 441 50.05 27.36 20.15
N ARG A 442 51.14 28.01 20.57
CA ARG A 442 52.36 27.31 20.98
C ARG A 442 52.04 26.34 22.13
N PRO A 443 52.29 25.02 21.98
CA PRO A 443 52.03 24.07 23.05
C PRO A 443 52.89 24.42 24.27
N GLN A 444 52.25 24.56 25.42
CA GLN A 444 52.89 24.82 26.71
C GLN A 444 53.27 23.48 27.34
N THR A 445 54.45 23.41 27.94
CA THR A 445 54.85 22.23 28.71
C THR A 445 54.24 22.29 30.11
N TYR A 446 54.13 21.15 30.79
CA TYR A 446 53.67 21.09 32.18
C TYR A 446 54.46 22.03 33.10
N ALA A 447 55.77 22.18 32.87
CA ALA A 447 56.62 23.10 33.64
C ALA A 447 56.17 24.57 33.54
N ASN A 448 55.66 24.99 32.38
CA ASN A 448 55.15 26.36 32.15
C ASN A 448 53.74 26.55 32.76
N LEU A 449 52.92 25.50 32.76
CA LEU A 449 51.54 25.56 33.28
C LEU A 449 51.45 25.33 34.79
N ARG A 450 52.46 24.72 35.42
CA ARG A 450 52.46 24.34 36.85
C ARG A 450 52.14 25.49 37.82
N ARG A 451 52.47 26.73 37.46
CA ARG A 451 52.19 27.91 38.30
C ARG A 451 50.72 28.30 38.30
N ASP A 452 50.01 28.02 37.21
CA ASP A 452 48.61 28.39 37.01
C ASP A 452 47.65 27.21 37.27
N LEU A 453 48.19 26.00 37.36
CA LEU A 453 47.46 24.78 37.71
C LEU A 453 47.09 24.81 39.21
N ARG A 454 45.81 25.03 39.51
CA ARG A 454 45.24 24.78 40.85
C ARG A 454 45.26 23.28 41.17
N GLU A 455 44.92 22.90 42.42
CA GLU A 455 44.98 21.52 42.96
C GLU A 455 44.32 20.45 42.05
N PHE A 456 43.38 20.84 41.18
CA PHE A 456 42.63 19.96 40.28
C PHE A 456 42.85 20.18 38.78
N GLY A 457 43.87 20.96 38.38
CA GLY A 457 44.45 20.90 37.03
C GLY A 457 43.74 21.66 35.88
N ALA A 458 42.75 22.51 36.16
CA ALA A 458 42.15 23.39 35.14
C ALA A 458 42.92 24.73 35.02
N VAL A 459 43.17 25.20 33.79
CA VAL A 459 43.84 26.48 33.50
C VAL A 459 42.99 27.29 32.53
N MET A 460 42.63 28.52 32.90
CA MET A 460 42.01 29.49 32.01
C MET A 460 43.10 30.34 31.33
N ARG A 461 42.98 30.57 30.02
CA ARG A 461 43.88 31.44 29.24
C ARG A 461 43.09 32.45 28.44
N GLU A 462 43.68 33.62 28.24
CA GLU A 462 43.08 34.66 27.42
C GLU A 462 43.02 34.26 25.95
N LEU A 463 41.87 34.50 25.31
CA LEU A 463 41.65 34.27 23.89
C LEU A 463 42.36 35.37 23.08
N GLU A 464 43.57 35.09 22.61
CA GLU A 464 44.25 35.92 21.61
C GLU A 464 43.59 35.70 20.23
N ALA A 465 42.40 36.26 20.02
CA ALA A 465 41.77 36.32 18.71
C ALA A 465 41.18 37.71 18.49
N SER A 466 41.62 38.35 17.40
CA SER A 466 41.18 39.63 16.88
C SER A 466 39.67 39.63 16.56
N ILE A 467 38.82 39.76 17.56
CA ILE A 467 37.41 40.12 17.37
C ILE A 467 37.36 41.65 17.50
N GLY A 468 37.13 42.35 16.39
CA GLY A 468 36.97 43.79 16.38
C GLY A 468 35.69 44.20 17.09
N PHE A 469 35.78 44.52 18.38
CA PHE A 469 34.67 45.08 19.17
C PHE A 469 34.65 46.62 19.16
N ASP A 470 35.35 47.26 18.24
CA ASP A 470 35.51 48.73 18.15
C ASP A 470 34.30 49.49 17.53
N LEU A 471 33.10 48.90 17.47
CA LEU A 471 31.92 49.50 16.79
C LEU A 471 30.68 49.74 17.66
N PHE A 472 30.76 49.59 18.99
CA PHE A 472 29.63 49.93 19.87
C PHE A 472 30.04 50.88 20.99
N PRO A 473 29.40 52.06 21.16
CA PRO A 473 29.63 52.90 22.32
C PRO A 473 29.06 52.21 23.57
N LEU A 474 29.84 52.21 24.65
CA LEU A 474 29.43 51.70 25.96
C LEU A 474 28.27 52.55 26.51
N PRO A 475 27.11 51.96 26.87
CA PRO A 475 26.08 52.67 27.63
C PRO A 475 26.51 52.82 29.09
N THR A 476 26.38 54.03 29.62
CA THR A 476 26.56 54.39 31.03
C THR A 476 25.37 53.93 31.89
N ASP A 477 25.67 53.58 33.14
CA ASP A 477 24.76 53.17 34.20
C ASP A 477 23.53 54.09 34.38
N GLU A 478 22.35 53.48 34.55
CA GLU A 478 21.51 53.61 35.75
C GLU A 478 20.23 52.74 35.63
N ASN A 479 20.06 51.78 36.56
CA ASN A 479 18.82 51.06 36.91
C ASN A 479 18.28 49.89 36.05
N HIS A 480 19.09 48.83 35.80
CA HIS A 480 18.52 47.50 35.50
C HIS A 480 19.24 46.37 36.27
N LYS A 481 18.48 45.60 37.05
CA LYS A 481 18.91 44.37 37.75
C LYS A 481 19.02 43.20 36.76
N ASP A 482 19.93 43.28 35.80
CA ASP A 482 20.19 42.19 34.85
C ASP A 482 21.71 41.90 34.74
N ASP A 483 22.28 41.42 35.85
CA ASP A 483 23.72 41.14 36.03
C ASP A 483 24.26 40.01 35.14
N ARG A 484 23.40 39.28 34.42
CA ARG A 484 23.80 38.14 33.58
C ARG A 484 24.40 38.55 32.24
N GLN A 485 23.96 39.67 31.67
CA GLN A 485 24.45 40.13 30.35
C GLN A 485 25.83 40.81 30.42
N ILE A 486 26.22 41.32 31.59
CA ILE A 486 27.52 41.96 31.82
C ILE A 486 28.61 40.91 32.12
N ALA A 487 28.27 39.79 32.75
CA ALA A 487 29.17 38.66 32.95
C ALA A 487 29.60 37.98 31.62
N THR A 488 28.68 37.89 30.66
CA THR A 488 28.94 37.34 29.32
C THR A 488 29.91 38.17 28.47
N VAL A 489 29.99 39.48 28.68
CA VAL A 489 30.93 40.34 27.93
C VAL A 489 32.35 40.26 28.50
N ARG A 490 32.49 40.02 29.83
CA ARG A 490 33.81 39.75 30.45
C ARG A 490 34.31 38.33 30.20
N SER A 491 33.43 37.34 30.03
CA SER A 491 33.82 35.94 29.73
C SER A 491 34.24 35.71 28.27
N LEU A 492 34.07 36.68 27.37
CA LEU A 492 34.52 36.59 25.97
C LEU A 492 36.05 36.62 25.82
N GLY A 493 36.79 36.92 26.90
CA GLY A 493 38.24 37.02 26.89
C GLY A 493 39.02 35.79 27.37
N GLN A 494 38.40 34.77 27.99
CA GLN A 494 39.14 33.64 28.62
C GLN A 494 38.50 32.26 28.35
N ALA A 495 39.30 31.24 28.00
CA ALA A 495 38.87 29.85 27.75
C ALA A 495 39.75 28.80 28.43
N LEU A 496 39.26 27.56 28.59
CA LEU A 496 40.03 26.43 29.12
C LEU A 496 41.20 26.08 28.18
N TYR A 497 42.40 25.91 28.74
CA TYR A 497 43.59 25.54 27.96
C TYR A 497 43.50 24.12 27.36
N PHE A 498 42.95 23.17 28.11
CA PHE A 498 42.69 21.80 27.64
C PHE A 498 41.22 21.68 27.23
N CYS A 499 40.99 21.27 25.98
CA CYS A 499 39.64 20.96 25.51
C CYS A 499 39.12 19.66 26.16
N VAL A 500 37.81 19.55 26.35
CA VAL A 500 37.17 18.30 26.76
C VAL A 500 37.24 17.32 25.57
N PRO A 501 37.86 16.13 25.71
CA PRO A 501 37.90 15.16 24.63
C PRO A 501 36.50 14.63 24.30
N HIS A 502 36.24 14.37 23.03
CA HIS A 502 35.00 13.72 22.60
C HIS A 502 34.98 12.24 23.01
N ASN A 503 33.77 11.67 23.13
CA ASN A 503 33.61 10.24 23.36
C ASN A 503 33.58 9.50 22.02
N ASP A 504 34.69 8.86 21.65
CA ASP A 504 34.83 8.13 20.37
C ASP A 504 33.77 7.05 20.20
N LYS A 505 33.41 6.34 21.28
CA LYS A 505 32.36 5.31 21.22
C LYS A 505 30.99 5.88 20.90
N LEU A 506 30.71 7.11 21.34
CA LEU A 506 29.46 7.75 20.98
C LEU A 506 29.47 8.10 19.49
N LEU A 507 30.59 8.65 18.99
CA LEU A 507 30.78 8.99 17.57
C LEU A 507 30.66 7.78 16.64
N GLU A 508 31.14 6.61 17.08
CA GLU A 508 31.05 5.34 16.34
C GLU A 508 29.60 4.94 16.00
N TYR A 509 28.61 5.31 16.82
CA TYR A 509 27.20 5.02 16.50
C TYR A 509 26.72 5.79 15.26
N TRP A 510 27.12 7.05 15.09
CA TRP A 510 26.81 7.80 13.86
C TRP A 510 27.46 7.14 12.65
N ASP A 511 28.71 6.69 12.78
CA ASP A 511 29.42 6.01 11.69
C ASP A 511 28.76 4.66 11.35
N THR A 512 28.36 3.89 12.37
CA THR A 512 27.71 2.59 12.19
C THR A 512 26.33 2.75 11.55
N VAL A 513 25.47 3.61 12.09
CA VAL A 513 24.12 3.85 11.54
C VAL A 513 24.21 4.43 10.13
N ALA A 514 25.14 5.36 9.88
CA ALA A 514 25.38 5.90 8.54
C ALA A 514 25.85 4.81 7.56
N ASP A 515 26.75 3.92 7.97
CA ASP A 515 27.19 2.77 7.17
C ASP A 515 26.03 1.82 6.85
N ARG A 516 25.18 1.47 7.84
CA ARG A 516 24.02 0.60 7.62
C ARG A 516 23.00 1.22 6.66
N LEU A 517 22.64 2.48 6.89
CA LEU A 517 21.73 3.21 6.01
C LEU A 517 22.32 3.39 4.61
N PHE A 518 23.63 3.64 4.50
CA PHE A 518 24.31 3.70 3.21
C PHE A 518 24.24 2.35 2.48
N LYS A 519 24.50 1.24 3.18
CA LYS A 519 24.42 -0.11 2.61
C LYS A 519 23.02 -0.42 2.10
N ILE A 520 21.97 -0.15 2.90
CA ILE A 520 20.57 -0.34 2.48
C ILE A 520 20.25 0.52 1.24
N ARG A 521 20.58 1.82 1.27
CA ARG A 521 20.31 2.76 0.17
C ARG A 521 21.03 2.42 -1.13
N ASN A 522 22.16 1.70 -1.06
CA ASN A 522 22.94 1.27 -2.22
C ASN A 522 22.77 -0.23 -2.53
N SER A 523 21.77 -0.89 -1.95
CA SER A 523 21.50 -2.32 -2.18
C SER A 523 22.70 -3.24 -1.87
N LEU A 524 23.43 -2.94 -0.79
CA LEU A 524 24.51 -3.77 -0.26
C LEU A 524 24.01 -4.59 0.93
N ASN A 525 24.57 -5.78 1.16
CA ASN A 525 24.34 -6.53 2.39
C ASN A 525 25.20 -5.98 3.56
N LEU A 526 25.06 -6.57 4.76
CA LEU A 526 25.80 -6.15 5.96
C LEU A 526 27.34 -6.15 5.78
N GLN A 527 27.90 -7.10 5.01
CA GLN A 527 29.32 -7.20 4.68
C GLN A 527 29.78 -6.22 3.57
N GLY A 528 28.87 -5.48 2.93
CA GLY A 528 29.17 -4.53 1.86
C GLY A 528 29.18 -5.14 0.45
N VAL A 529 28.61 -6.33 0.26
CA VAL A 529 28.47 -6.98 -1.05
C VAL A 529 27.16 -6.55 -1.70
N PHE A 530 27.22 -6.07 -2.95
CA PHE A 530 26.04 -5.64 -3.72
C PHE A 530 25.09 -6.80 -4.01
N ARG A 531 23.79 -6.55 -3.90
CA ARG A 531 22.71 -7.51 -4.16
C ARG A 531 21.54 -6.84 -4.85
N GLN A 532 20.94 -7.54 -5.79
CA GLN A 532 19.67 -7.15 -6.39
C GLN A 532 18.56 -7.92 -5.67
N LEU A 533 17.78 -7.22 -4.84
CA LEU A 533 16.62 -7.80 -4.17
C LEU A 533 15.52 -8.05 -5.21
N ALA A 534 14.83 -9.19 -5.11
CA ALA A 534 13.66 -9.45 -5.95
C ALA A 534 12.55 -8.47 -5.56
N LEU A 535 11.94 -7.79 -6.54
CA LEU A 535 10.95 -6.73 -6.30
C LEU A 535 9.66 -7.26 -5.60
N PHE A 536 9.43 -8.58 -5.61
CA PHE A 536 8.37 -9.34 -4.91
C PHE A 536 8.81 -10.82 -4.74
N GLU A 537 8.28 -11.59 -3.75
CA GLU A 537 8.23 -13.08 -3.84
C GLU A 537 7.69 -13.46 -5.22
N PRO A 538 8.21 -14.47 -5.95
CA PRO A 538 8.04 -14.58 -7.40
C PRO A 538 6.55 -14.57 -7.79
N PRO A 539 6.05 -13.45 -8.37
CA PRO A 539 4.69 -13.35 -8.85
C PRO A 539 4.63 -13.89 -10.29
N ILE A 540 3.45 -14.37 -10.66
CA ILE A 540 3.14 -14.83 -12.02
C ILE A 540 3.49 -13.73 -13.04
N ASP A 541 4.19 -14.15 -14.09
CA ASP A 541 4.77 -13.36 -15.17
C ASP A 541 3.75 -12.47 -15.92
N PRO A 542 3.80 -11.13 -15.79
CA PRO A 542 2.99 -10.18 -16.56
C PRO A 542 3.55 -9.91 -17.97
N ALA A 543 4.76 -10.40 -18.29
CA ALA A 543 5.37 -10.22 -19.61
C ALA A 543 4.62 -11.00 -20.71
N LEU A 544 3.67 -11.87 -20.35
CA LEU A 544 2.82 -12.59 -21.29
C LEU A 544 1.72 -11.70 -21.90
N LEU A 545 1.21 -10.70 -21.16
CA LEU A 545 0.24 -9.72 -21.65
C LEU A 545 0.91 -8.57 -22.42
N ALA A 546 2.09 -8.13 -21.97
CA ALA A 546 2.90 -7.17 -22.73
C ALA A 546 3.47 -7.76 -24.03
N LYS A 547 3.72 -9.09 -24.10
CA LYS A 547 4.06 -9.79 -25.34
C LYS A 547 2.92 -9.83 -26.36
N ALA A 548 1.66 -9.76 -25.93
CA ALA A 548 0.51 -9.69 -26.83
C ALA A 548 0.33 -8.28 -27.43
N ALA A 549 0.66 -7.24 -26.66
CA ALA A 549 0.72 -5.86 -27.16
C ALA A 549 1.97 -5.60 -28.02
N ALA A 550 3.11 -6.20 -27.68
CA ALA A 550 4.35 -6.15 -28.46
C ALA A 550 4.34 -7.03 -29.73
N ALA A 551 3.27 -7.80 -29.96
CA ALA A 551 3.06 -8.62 -31.16
C ALA A 551 2.49 -7.83 -32.37
N GLY A 552 2.39 -6.49 -32.29
CA GLY A 552 2.23 -5.62 -33.46
C GLY A 552 0.82 -5.61 -34.09
N LEU A 553 -0.22 -5.41 -33.29
CA LEU A 553 -1.59 -5.18 -33.78
C LEU A 553 -1.84 -3.68 -33.99
N ASP A 554 -2.10 -3.31 -35.24
CA ASP A 554 -2.32 -1.93 -35.68
C ASP A 554 -3.77 -1.49 -35.44
N ILE A 555 -3.94 -0.56 -34.49
CA ILE A 555 -5.21 0.08 -34.08
C ILE A 555 -5.82 0.89 -35.25
N ALA A 556 -5.02 1.31 -36.24
CA ALA A 556 -5.52 2.06 -37.39
C ALA A 556 -6.38 1.22 -38.35
N SER A 557 -6.22 -0.10 -38.37
CA SER A 557 -6.99 -1.01 -39.24
C SER A 557 -8.45 -1.22 -38.78
N ILE A 558 -8.72 -0.99 -37.49
CA ILE A 558 -10.07 -1.10 -36.89
C ILE A 558 -10.94 0.10 -37.31
N VAL A 559 -10.32 1.27 -37.53
CA VAL A 559 -11.02 2.51 -37.89
C VAL A 559 -11.44 2.54 -39.36
N ASN A 560 -10.70 1.86 -40.26
CA ASN A 560 -10.99 1.86 -41.70
C ASN A 560 -12.11 0.88 -42.13
N GLY A 561 -12.55 -0.03 -41.27
CA GLY A 561 -13.61 -1.00 -41.58
C GLY A 561 -15.05 -0.44 -41.50
N LEU A 562 -15.26 0.65 -40.75
CA LEU A 562 -16.60 1.18 -40.48
C LEU A 562 -17.21 2.00 -41.65
N ASN A 563 -16.38 2.47 -42.59
CA ASN A 563 -16.79 3.37 -43.68
C ASN A 563 -16.72 2.73 -45.09
N GLN A 564 -16.67 1.40 -45.20
CA GLN A 564 -16.68 0.77 -46.53
C GLN A 564 -18.06 0.85 -47.20
N PRO A 565 -18.13 1.31 -48.48
CA PRO A 565 -19.37 1.41 -49.23
C PRO A 565 -20.00 0.03 -49.41
N LEU A 566 -21.34 -0.02 -49.43
CA LEU A 566 -22.08 -1.25 -49.65
C LEU A 566 -21.70 -1.86 -51.02
N PRO A 567 -21.37 -3.16 -51.09
CA PRO A 567 -21.09 -3.80 -52.38
C PRO A 567 -22.37 -3.89 -53.23
N LEU A 568 -22.20 -3.78 -54.55
CA LEU A 568 -23.30 -3.91 -55.53
C LEU A 568 -23.73 -5.36 -55.77
N VAL A 569 -22.90 -6.31 -55.36
CA VAL A 569 -23.03 -7.75 -55.61
C VAL A 569 -23.48 -8.46 -54.33
N ARG A 570 -24.27 -9.51 -54.50
CA ARG A 570 -24.77 -10.36 -53.43
C ARG A 570 -23.67 -11.14 -52.72
N PHE A 571 -23.97 -11.54 -51.49
CA PHE A 571 -23.07 -12.25 -50.60
C PHE A 571 -22.48 -13.52 -51.21
N GLN A 572 -23.31 -14.34 -51.87
CA GLN A 572 -22.92 -15.67 -52.36
C GLN A 572 -21.76 -15.63 -53.37
N LEU A 573 -21.74 -14.66 -54.28
CA LEU A 573 -20.65 -14.52 -55.25
C LEU A 573 -19.37 -14.03 -54.56
N LEU A 574 -19.50 -13.06 -53.64
CA LEU A 574 -18.36 -12.48 -52.93
C LEU A 574 -17.69 -13.49 -52.01
N VAL A 575 -18.46 -14.32 -51.30
CA VAL A 575 -17.90 -15.35 -50.41
C VAL A 575 -17.18 -16.45 -51.20
N GLN A 576 -17.69 -16.81 -52.40
CA GLN A 576 -17.00 -17.73 -53.31
C GLN A 576 -15.66 -17.16 -53.78
N LYS A 577 -15.64 -15.91 -54.24
CA LYS A 577 -14.39 -15.27 -54.72
C LYS A 577 -13.39 -15.02 -53.60
N ALA A 578 -13.86 -14.65 -52.41
CA ALA A 578 -13.00 -14.57 -51.22
C ALA A 578 -12.35 -15.92 -50.91
N THR A 579 -13.10 -17.02 -51.04
CA THR A 579 -12.62 -18.38 -50.79
C THR A 579 -11.52 -18.78 -51.79
N GLU A 580 -11.71 -18.51 -53.09
CA GLU A 580 -10.73 -18.79 -54.15
C GLU A 580 -9.40 -18.07 -53.89
N ILE A 581 -9.44 -16.76 -53.60
CA ILE A 581 -8.21 -15.96 -53.36
C ILE A 581 -7.55 -16.40 -52.04
N ALA A 582 -8.33 -16.72 -51.01
CA ALA A 582 -7.79 -17.23 -49.75
C ALA A 582 -7.02 -18.57 -49.92
N GLN A 583 -7.38 -19.41 -50.89
CA GLN A 583 -6.61 -20.62 -51.19
C GLN A 583 -5.22 -20.32 -51.76
N GLU A 584 -5.08 -19.28 -52.58
CA GLU A 584 -3.77 -18.84 -53.08
C GLU A 584 -2.90 -18.24 -51.98
N VAL A 585 -3.51 -17.52 -51.03
CA VAL A 585 -2.80 -17.05 -49.84
C VAL A 585 -2.22 -18.25 -49.06
N LYS A 586 -2.98 -19.33 -48.90
CA LYS A 586 -2.49 -20.56 -48.23
C LYS A 586 -1.31 -21.20 -48.99
N SER A 587 -1.38 -21.27 -50.32
CA SER A 587 -0.32 -21.85 -51.15
C SER A 587 1.00 -21.05 -51.02
N LEU A 588 0.92 -19.72 -51.08
CA LEU A 588 2.05 -18.82 -50.88
C LEU A 588 2.59 -18.87 -49.44
N GLY A 589 1.71 -19.05 -48.45
CA GLY A 589 2.09 -19.27 -47.06
C GLY A 589 2.99 -20.51 -46.87
N ASN A 590 2.65 -21.63 -47.53
CA ASN A 590 3.47 -22.85 -47.49
C ASN A 590 4.83 -22.68 -48.19
N ASN A 591 4.87 -21.96 -49.31
CA ASN A 591 6.12 -21.66 -50.01
C ASN A 591 7.02 -20.74 -49.16
N LEU A 592 6.43 -19.75 -48.48
CA LEU A 592 7.15 -18.87 -47.56
C LEU A 592 7.72 -19.67 -46.39
N LEU A 593 6.93 -20.57 -45.79
CA LEU A 593 7.39 -21.46 -44.72
C LEU A 593 8.58 -22.31 -45.19
N SER A 594 8.50 -22.94 -46.36
CA SER A 594 9.61 -23.76 -46.88
C SER A 594 10.88 -22.94 -47.17
N ALA A 595 10.73 -21.70 -47.64
CA ALA A 595 11.85 -20.79 -47.85
C ALA A 595 12.53 -20.42 -46.53
N MET A 596 11.73 -20.11 -45.50
CA MET A 596 12.21 -19.82 -44.15
C MET A 596 12.90 -21.02 -43.52
N GLU A 597 12.30 -22.22 -43.57
CA GLU A 597 12.90 -23.45 -43.02
C GLU A 597 14.28 -23.75 -43.62
N LYS A 598 14.44 -23.53 -44.93
CA LYS A 598 15.73 -23.73 -45.61
C LYS A 598 16.73 -22.63 -45.29
N GLU A 599 16.29 -21.37 -45.21
CA GLU A 599 17.14 -20.27 -44.74
C GLU A 599 17.63 -20.52 -43.33
N ASP A 600 16.73 -20.88 -42.42
CA ASP A 600 17.02 -21.18 -41.03
C ASP A 600 17.89 -22.44 -40.90
N GLY A 601 17.68 -23.46 -41.73
CA GLY A 601 18.52 -24.65 -41.78
C GLY A 601 19.98 -24.35 -42.17
N GLU A 602 20.20 -23.52 -43.19
CA GLU A 602 21.54 -23.08 -43.59
C GLU A 602 22.14 -22.11 -42.56
N ALA A 603 21.34 -21.17 -42.04
CA ALA A 603 21.76 -20.27 -40.97
C ALA A 603 22.16 -21.05 -39.71
N MET A 604 21.42 -22.12 -39.36
CA MET A 604 21.71 -23.02 -38.25
C MET A 604 22.96 -23.85 -38.52
N ALA A 605 23.21 -24.30 -39.76
CA ALA A 605 24.45 -24.99 -40.11
C ALA A 605 25.67 -24.07 -39.95
N ILE A 606 25.58 -22.83 -40.43
CA ILE A 606 26.63 -21.81 -40.26
C ILE A 606 26.80 -21.48 -38.78
N LEU A 607 25.70 -21.30 -38.05
CA LEU A 607 25.72 -21.01 -36.61
C LEU A 607 26.33 -22.18 -35.84
N ARG A 608 26.00 -23.43 -36.19
CA ARG A 608 26.57 -24.63 -35.60
C ARG A 608 28.07 -24.70 -35.86
N ALA A 609 28.53 -24.47 -37.09
CA ALA A 609 29.96 -24.42 -37.39
C ALA A 609 30.67 -23.28 -36.65
N LYS A 610 30.02 -22.11 -36.51
CA LYS A 610 30.54 -20.98 -35.71
C LYS A 610 30.58 -21.31 -34.21
N HIS A 611 29.54 -21.92 -33.66
CA HIS A 611 29.49 -22.38 -32.28
C HIS A 611 30.49 -23.49 -32.04
N GLU A 612 30.66 -24.42 -32.98
CA GLU A 612 31.67 -25.47 -32.90
C GLU A 612 33.06 -24.85 -32.89
N GLN A 613 33.34 -23.86 -33.74
CA GLN A 613 34.60 -23.11 -33.67
C GLN A 613 34.79 -22.45 -32.30
N ILE A 614 33.79 -21.70 -31.82
CA ILE A 614 33.88 -21.00 -30.52
C ILE A 614 33.99 -22.00 -29.38
N VAL A 615 33.26 -23.12 -29.41
CA VAL A 615 33.35 -24.21 -28.44
C VAL A 615 34.73 -24.82 -28.50
N MET A 616 35.32 -25.04 -29.68
CA MET A 616 36.70 -25.51 -29.78
C MET A 616 37.67 -24.48 -29.22
N GLU A 617 37.51 -23.17 -29.48
CA GLU A 617 38.34 -22.11 -28.87
C GLU A 617 38.18 -22.08 -27.33
N MET A 618 36.96 -22.23 -26.81
CA MET A 618 36.71 -22.33 -25.37
C MET A 618 37.28 -23.62 -24.78
N VAL A 619 37.17 -24.75 -25.49
CA VAL A 619 37.77 -26.02 -25.09
C VAL A 619 39.29 -25.92 -25.13
N GLU A 620 39.89 -25.10 -26.01
CA GLU A 620 41.33 -24.82 -25.94
C GLU A 620 41.68 -24.15 -24.61
N GLN A 621 40.88 -23.18 -24.15
CA GLN A 621 41.05 -22.58 -22.82
C GLN A 621 40.86 -23.62 -21.71
N VAL A 622 39.92 -24.56 -21.84
CA VAL A 622 39.74 -25.68 -20.89
C VAL A 622 40.94 -26.61 -20.92
N LYS A 623 41.47 -26.97 -22.10
CA LYS A 623 42.66 -27.83 -22.25
C LYS A 623 43.92 -27.15 -21.71
N TYR A 624 44.07 -25.86 -21.96
CA TYR A 624 45.11 -25.04 -21.36
C TYR A 624 44.94 -24.95 -19.83
N ALA A 625 43.71 -24.76 -19.35
CA ALA A 625 43.40 -24.76 -17.93
C ALA A 625 43.64 -26.14 -17.30
N GLN A 626 43.38 -27.25 -17.99
CA GLN A 626 43.71 -28.62 -17.54
C GLN A 626 45.23 -28.80 -17.43
N LEU A 627 46.00 -28.25 -18.37
CA LEU A 627 47.46 -28.22 -18.25
C LEU A 627 47.90 -27.38 -17.05
N GLN A 628 47.33 -26.19 -16.86
CA GLN A 628 47.60 -25.35 -15.69
C GLN A 628 47.16 -26.03 -14.39
N GLU A 629 46.04 -26.72 -14.37
CA GLU A 629 45.54 -27.51 -13.24
C GLU A 629 46.50 -28.65 -12.93
N ALA A 630 46.99 -29.37 -13.94
CA ALA A 630 48.00 -30.41 -13.75
C ALA A 630 49.29 -29.83 -13.14
N ILE A 631 49.74 -28.66 -13.62
CA ILE A 631 50.87 -27.92 -13.05
C ILE A 631 50.59 -27.53 -11.60
N LYS A 632 49.43 -26.92 -11.31
CA LYS A 632 49.04 -26.49 -9.96
C LYS A 632 48.77 -27.66 -9.02
N SER A 633 48.30 -28.78 -9.52
CA SER A 633 48.13 -30.03 -8.77
C SER A 633 49.49 -30.59 -8.37
N ARG A 634 50.48 -30.58 -9.27
CA ARG A 634 51.87 -30.91 -8.96
C ARG A 634 52.45 -29.96 -7.90
N GLU A 635 52.33 -28.65 -8.09
CA GLU A 635 52.76 -27.64 -7.10
C GLU A 635 52.05 -27.83 -5.73
N GLY A 636 50.76 -28.20 -5.73
CA GLY A 636 50.00 -28.50 -4.52
C GLY A 636 50.50 -29.75 -3.80
N LEU A 637 50.91 -30.79 -4.55
CA LEU A 637 51.57 -31.97 -4.00
C LEU A 637 52.96 -31.63 -3.44
N GLU A 638 53.72 -30.73 -4.07
CA GLU A 638 54.99 -30.22 -3.53
C GLU A 638 54.78 -29.47 -2.20
N LYS A 639 53.70 -28.67 -2.07
CA LYS A 639 53.33 -28.05 -0.78
C LYS A 639 52.89 -29.07 0.26
N SER A 640 52.14 -30.09 -0.15
CA SER A 640 51.72 -31.19 0.73
C SER A 640 52.92 -32.00 1.22
N PHE A 641 53.88 -32.26 0.33
CA PHE A 641 55.16 -32.87 0.66
C PHE A 641 55.89 -32.06 1.73
N ALA A 642 56.03 -30.74 1.55
CA ALA A 642 56.67 -29.86 2.53
C ALA A 642 55.97 -29.89 3.90
N LEU A 643 54.64 -30.01 3.93
CA LEU A 643 53.86 -30.14 5.18
C LEU A 643 54.08 -31.49 5.88
N VAL A 644 54.11 -32.60 5.13
CA VAL A 644 54.38 -33.92 5.72
C VAL A 644 55.82 -34.00 6.22
N VAL A 645 56.76 -33.40 5.51
CA VAL A 645 58.16 -33.21 5.94
C VAL A 645 58.24 -32.45 7.27
N GLN A 646 57.50 -31.35 7.41
CA GLN A 646 57.40 -30.60 8.68
C GLN A 646 56.84 -31.49 9.81
N ARG A 647 55.79 -32.27 9.53
CA ARG A 647 55.15 -33.16 10.50
C ARG A 647 56.09 -34.30 10.94
N TYR A 648 56.79 -34.92 9.99
CA TYR A 648 57.82 -35.92 10.27
C TYR A 648 58.92 -35.32 11.15
N THR A 649 59.43 -34.16 10.78
CA THR A 649 60.45 -33.43 11.54
C THR A 649 59.96 -33.08 12.96
N TYR A 650 58.70 -32.67 13.11
CA TYR A 650 58.10 -32.36 14.41
C TYR A 650 58.03 -33.59 15.32
N TYR A 651 57.53 -34.73 14.84
CA TYR A 651 57.43 -35.93 15.66
C TYR A 651 58.78 -36.57 15.97
N GLU A 652 59.73 -36.53 15.03
CA GLU A 652 61.13 -36.92 15.30
C GLU A 652 61.77 -36.06 16.40
N ARG A 653 61.46 -34.75 16.45
CA ARG A 653 61.90 -33.87 17.54
C ARG A 653 61.25 -34.23 18.88
N GLN A 654 59.95 -34.56 18.90
CA GLN A 654 59.26 -35.00 20.13
C GLN A 654 59.81 -36.34 20.66
N LEU A 655 60.35 -37.18 19.78
CA LEU A 655 61.03 -38.43 20.14
C LEU A 655 62.50 -38.25 20.57
N GLY A 656 63.02 -37.02 20.57
CA GLY A 656 64.38 -36.70 21.03
C GLY A 656 65.45 -36.73 19.93
N THR A 657 65.08 -36.91 18.66
CA THR A 657 66.04 -36.84 17.54
C THR A 657 66.50 -35.38 17.33
N LYS A 658 67.81 -35.15 17.27
CA LYS A 658 68.39 -33.81 16.99
C LYS A 658 68.15 -33.40 15.52
N PRO A 659 67.91 -32.11 15.23
CA PRO A 659 67.63 -31.63 13.86
C PRO A 659 68.67 -32.08 12.82
N ASP A 660 69.96 -32.06 13.17
CA ASP A 660 71.07 -32.36 12.25
C ASP A 660 71.15 -33.84 11.83
N LYS A 661 70.39 -34.73 12.49
CA LYS A 661 70.34 -36.17 12.19
C LYS A 661 69.12 -36.57 11.35
N ILE A 662 68.25 -35.62 10.99
CA ILE A 662 67.04 -35.86 10.19
C ILE A 662 67.38 -35.60 8.72
N VAL A 663 67.60 -36.68 7.94
CA VAL A 663 67.89 -36.61 6.50
C VAL A 663 66.64 -37.00 5.70
N ILE A 664 66.30 -36.21 4.68
CA ILE A 664 65.15 -36.42 3.79
C ILE A 664 65.68 -36.58 2.35
N PRO A 665 65.30 -37.62 1.58
CA PRO A 665 65.73 -37.79 0.19
C PRO A 665 65.16 -36.72 -0.76
N GLU A 666 65.87 -36.41 -1.84
CA GLU A 666 65.40 -35.55 -2.94
C GLU A 666 65.01 -36.41 -4.17
N LEU A 667 64.05 -35.93 -4.98
CA LEU A 667 63.56 -36.60 -6.18
C LEU A 667 64.32 -36.14 -7.43
N ASP A 668 64.72 -37.07 -8.30
CA ASP A 668 65.34 -36.77 -9.61
C ASP A 668 64.31 -36.20 -10.62
N GLU A 669 64.76 -35.33 -11.53
CA GLU A 669 63.93 -34.73 -12.60
C GLU A 669 63.38 -35.77 -13.60
N LEU A 670 62.19 -35.51 -14.16
CA LEU A 670 61.54 -36.39 -15.13
C LEU A 670 62.16 -36.28 -16.54
N ASP A 671 62.70 -37.38 -17.06
CA ASP A 671 63.16 -37.47 -18.46
C ASP A 671 61.97 -37.63 -19.43
N GLN A 672 61.62 -36.53 -20.11
CA GLN A 672 60.52 -36.47 -21.09
C GLN A 672 60.79 -37.28 -22.36
N ASP A 673 62.06 -37.51 -22.71
CA ASP A 673 62.45 -38.21 -23.94
C ASP A 673 62.28 -39.74 -23.78
N ILE A 674 62.30 -40.23 -22.54
CA ILE A 674 61.94 -41.60 -22.20
C ILE A 674 60.43 -41.87 -22.35
N LEU A 675 59.58 -40.88 -22.04
CA LEU A 675 58.12 -40.97 -22.16
C LEU A 675 57.65 -41.02 -23.62
N THR A 676 58.25 -40.20 -24.50
CA THR A 676 57.94 -40.21 -25.94
C THR A 676 58.42 -41.51 -26.62
N LYS A 677 59.48 -42.13 -26.09
CA LYS A 677 60.06 -43.39 -26.58
C LYS A 677 59.57 -44.64 -25.84
N MET A 678 58.66 -44.51 -24.88
CA MET A 678 58.02 -45.61 -24.13
C MET A 678 59.02 -46.57 -23.41
N LYS A 679 60.12 -46.06 -22.84
CA LYS A 679 61.17 -46.90 -22.18
C LYS A 679 61.21 -46.75 -20.66
N PHE A 680 60.30 -47.38 -19.93
CA PHE A 680 60.20 -47.20 -18.47
C PHE A 680 61.21 -48.07 -17.68
N SER A 681 62.28 -47.48 -17.15
CA SER A 681 63.12 -48.10 -16.10
C SER A 681 63.65 -47.06 -15.11
N SER A 682 62.97 -46.91 -13.97
CA SER A 682 63.49 -46.17 -12.81
C SER A 682 63.11 -46.88 -11.51
N GLN A 683 64.02 -46.90 -10.54
CA GLN A 683 63.83 -47.47 -9.21
C GLN A 683 64.14 -46.37 -8.19
N GLU A 684 63.13 -45.88 -7.48
CA GLU A 684 63.25 -44.77 -6.51
C GLU A 684 63.72 -45.29 -5.13
N GLU A 685 64.70 -44.61 -4.51
CA GLU A 685 65.14 -44.89 -3.14
C GLU A 685 64.14 -44.32 -2.11
N GLY A 686 63.52 -45.20 -1.31
CA GLY A 686 62.55 -44.80 -0.27
C GLY A 686 63.16 -44.64 1.12
N ILE A 687 62.53 -43.85 2.00
CA ILE A 687 62.89 -43.78 3.41
C ILE A 687 62.57 -45.14 4.06
N GLN A 688 63.58 -45.86 4.58
CA GLN A 688 63.37 -47.15 5.23
C GLN A 688 62.67 -47.00 6.60
N ASN A 689 61.56 -47.74 6.77
CA ASN A 689 60.75 -47.80 7.99
C ASN A 689 61.43 -48.60 9.12
N SER A 690 62.62 -48.20 9.59
CA SER A 690 63.46 -49.04 10.46
C SER A 690 63.23 -48.88 11.97
N LYS A 691 62.48 -47.86 12.44
CA LYS A 691 62.43 -47.54 13.89
C LYS A 691 61.35 -48.26 14.72
N LEU A 692 60.45 -49.02 14.12
CA LEU A 692 59.38 -49.72 14.87
C LEU A 692 59.89 -50.96 15.64
N ASN A 693 61.04 -51.52 15.24
CA ASN A 693 61.53 -52.80 15.78
C ASN A 693 62.59 -52.67 16.90
N THR A 694 63.10 -51.47 17.20
CA THR A 694 64.18 -51.28 18.20
C THR A 694 63.97 -50.07 19.11
N LEU A 695 62.78 -49.92 19.69
CA LEU A 695 62.61 -49.04 20.85
C LEU A 695 62.89 -49.84 22.12
N GLN A 696 64.14 -49.82 22.61
CA GLN A 696 64.40 -50.20 24.00
C GLN A 696 63.78 -49.14 24.91
N MET A 697 62.73 -49.53 25.64
CA MET A 697 62.01 -48.68 26.56
C MET A 697 62.87 -48.39 27.79
N ASN A 698 63.51 -47.22 27.82
CA ASN A 698 64.16 -46.71 29.01
C ASN A 698 63.55 -45.34 29.36
N ILE A 699 62.56 -45.34 30.26
CA ILE A 699 61.94 -44.13 30.83
C ILE A 699 62.90 -43.47 31.85
N VAL A 700 64.00 -44.15 32.21
CA VAL A 700 64.93 -43.76 33.26
C VAL A 700 66.35 -43.65 32.69
N GLU A 701 66.57 -42.68 31.80
CA GLU A 701 67.91 -42.13 31.59
C GLU A 701 67.87 -40.62 31.84
N ASP A 702 68.72 -40.20 32.77
CA ASP A 702 68.97 -38.83 33.16
C ASP A 702 69.49 -38.03 31.96
N VAL A 703 68.77 -36.98 31.55
CA VAL A 703 69.22 -36.11 30.45
C VAL A 703 68.92 -34.64 30.74
N GLY A 704 70.01 -33.90 30.90
CA GLY A 704 70.08 -32.50 31.34
C GLY A 704 69.50 -31.45 30.39
N PHE A 705 69.94 -30.20 30.62
CA PHE A 705 69.20 -28.97 30.30
C PHE A 705 69.11 -28.56 28.81
N ALA A 706 69.54 -29.36 27.84
CA ALA A 706 69.53 -28.96 26.43
C ALA A 706 69.24 -30.11 25.44
N GLY A 707 67.99 -30.21 24.98
CA GLY A 707 67.63 -30.90 23.74
C GLY A 707 66.64 -32.06 23.87
N GLY A 708 65.37 -31.81 23.57
CA GLY A 708 64.32 -32.82 23.33
C GLY A 708 63.92 -33.65 24.55
N LYS A 709 63.09 -33.10 25.45
CA LYS A 709 62.58 -33.86 26.59
C LYS A 709 61.32 -34.64 26.21
N ILE A 710 61.31 -35.95 26.44
CA ILE A 710 60.13 -36.83 26.29
C ILE A 710 59.03 -36.46 27.33
N ILE A 711 59.45 -35.88 28.47
CA ILE A 711 58.58 -35.38 29.54
C ILE A 711 58.90 -33.90 29.84
N SER A 712 57.89 -33.05 29.91
CA SER A 712 58.06 -31.62 30.23
C SER A 712 58.66 -31.41 31.63
N SER A 713 59.40 -30.32 31.84
CA SER A 713 59.92 -29.97 33.18
C SER A 713 58.82 -29.75 34.22
N HIS A 714 57.64 -29.28 33.79
CA HIS A 714 56.48 -29.12 34.67
C HIS A 714 55.82 -30.45 34.99
N GLU A 715 55.76 -31.38 34.04
CA GLU A 715 55.21 -32.73 34.24
C GLU A 715 56.09 -33.56 35.19
N ASN A 716 57.42 -33.46 35.03
CA ASN A 716 58.35 -34.09 35.97
C ASN A 716 58.23 -33.47 37.37
N ARG A 717 58.16 -32.13 37.46
CA ARG A 717 57.97 -31.41 38.73
C ARG A 717 56.63 -31.74 39.40
N GLU A 718 55.54 -31.87 38.64
CA GLU A 718 54.23 -32.32 39.13
C GLU A 718 54.34 -33.73 39.73
N SER A 719 55.00 -34.67 39.04
CA SER A 719 55.23 -36.02 39.54
C SER A 719 55.98 -36.02 40.88
N VAL A 720 57.02 -35.20 41.00
CA VAL A 720 57.81 -35.07 42.25
C VAL A 720 56.99 -34.42 43.37
N LEU A 721 56.20 -33.38 43.07
CA LEU A 721 55.35 -32.72 44.07
C LEU A 721 54.20 -33.62 44.54
N LEU A 722 53.61 -34.42 43.64
CA LEU A 722 52.60 -35.43 43.97
C LEU A 722 53.17 -36.50 44.92
N GLU A 723 54.40 -36.97 44.66
CA GLU A 723 55.09 -37.92 45.54
C GLU A 723 55.37 -37.32 46.92
N GLY A 724 55.83 -36.07 46.97
CA GLY A 724 56.01 -35.33 48.24
C GLY A 724 54.70 -35.11 49.01
N ALA A 725 53.59 -34.81 48.32
CA ALA A 725 52.28 -34.61 48.94
C ALA A 725 51.73 -35.92 49.54
N GLN A 726 51.90 -37.07 48.86
CA GLN A 726 51.49 -38.36 49.40
C GLN A 726 52.32 -38.74 50.63
N ALA A 727 53.62 -38.49 50.62
CA ALA A 727 54.47 -38.72 51.79
C ALA A 727 53.97 -37.90 53.01
N ALA A 728 53.58 -36.64 52.81
CA ALA A 728 53.00 -35.81 53.87
C ALA A 728 51.62 -36.32 54.33
N ALA A 729 50.78 -36.82 53.42
CA ALA A 729 49.47 -37.39 53.74
C ALA A 729 49.57 -38.69 54.55
N ASP A 730 50.52 -39.57 54.20
CA ASP A 730 50.82 -40.79 54.95
C ASP A 730 51.25 -40.46 56.39
N VAL A 731 52.10 -39.44 56.57
CA VAL A 731 52.51 -38.95 57.89
C VAL A 731 51.34 -38.34 58.67
N ALA A 732 50.48 -37.54 58.03
CA ALA A 732 49.31 -36.96 58.68
C ALA A 732 48.29 -38.02 59.12
N ASN A 733 48.11 -39.08 58.33
CA ASN A 733 47.25 -40.20 58.66
C ASN A 733 47.79 -41.01 59.86
N LEU A 734 49.11 -41.19 59.97
CA LEU A 734 49.76 -41.80 61.15
C LEU A 734 49.52 -40.96 62.43
N LEU A 735 49.57 -39.63 62.33
CA LEU A 735 49.31 -38.75 63.48
C LEU A 735 47.84 -38.80 63.93
N ASN A 736 46.90 -38.91 62.98
CA ASN A 736 45.47 -39.06 63.30
C ASN A 736 45.14 -40.39 64.01
N THR A 737 45.80 -41.49 63.66
CA THR A 737 45.67 -42.77 64.39
C THR A 737 46.20 -42.66 65.81
N ILE A 738 47.31 -41.95 66.06
CA ILE A 738 47.84 -41.73 67.42
C ILE A 738 46.90 -40.82 68.24
N GLY A 739 46.29 -39.79 67.63
CA GLY A 739 45.33 -38.90 68.31
C GLY A 739 44.05 -39.58 68.81
N SER A 740 43.68 -40.72 68.22
CA SER A 740 42.53 -41.54 68.66
C SER A 740 42.82 -42.36 69.93
N ALA A 741 44.10 -42.55 70.31
CA ALA A 741 44.50 -43.28 71.51
C ALA A 741 44.44 -42.42 72.80
N SER A 742 44.41 -41.08 72.70
CA SER A 742 44.46 -40.17 73.86
C SER A 742 43.13 -40.03 74.63
N TYR A 743 42.04 -40.64 74.17
CA TYR A 743 40.68 -40.53 74.76
C TYR A 743 40.35 -41.57 75.85
N ILE A 744 41.34 -42.31 76.37
CA ILE A 744 41.14 -43.46 77.28
C ILE A 744 41.09 -43.08 78.78
N VAL A 745 41.21 -41.80 79.18
CA VAL A 745 41.21 -41.40 80.62
C VAL A 745 39.81 -40.93 81.10
N PRO A 746 39.16 -41.59 82.09
CA PRO A 746 37.86 -41.18 82.63
C PRO A 746 37.96 -40.17 83.79
N ASN A 747 37.06 -39.18 83.85
CA ASN A 747 36.90 -38.23 84.98
C ASN A 747 35.95 -38.81 86.06
N ILE A 748 36.36 -38.82 87.33
CA ILE A 748 35.59 -39.30 88.50
C ILE A 748 35.15 -38.10 89.37
N ASN A 749 33.93 -38.10 89.93
CA ASN A 749 33.56 -37.26 91.08
C ASN A 749 32.71 -38.04 92.11
N ILE A 750 33.02 -37.89 93.40
CA ILE A 750 32.59 -38.76 94.53
C ILE A 750 31.63 -38.04 95.52
N LYS A 751 30.48 -38.68 95.77
CA LYS A 751 29.63 -38.91 96.99
C LYS A 751 29.59 -37.93 98.19
N MET A 752 28.45 -37.92 98.93
CA MET A 752 28.35 -38.46 100.32
C MET A 752 26.94 -38.44 101.00
N GLN A 753 26.71 -39.43 101.90
CA GLN A 753 25.84 -39.53 103.12
C GLN A 753 24.54 -40.42 103.18
N PRO A 754 24.17 -40.97 104.40
CA PRO A 754 23.65 -42.33 104.62
C PRO A 754 22.17 -42.43 105.09
N LEU A 755 21.60 -43.64 104.99
CA LEU A 755 20.37 -44.12 105.66
C LEU A 755 19.01 -43.46 105.31
N GLY A 756 18.32 -44.03 104.31
CA GLY A 756 16.86 -44.26 104.37
C GLY A 756 15.92 -43.19 103.79
N THR A 757 15.43 -43.46 102.56
CA THR A 757 14.29 -42.83 101.84
C THR A 757 14.55 -41.42 101.25
N GLY A 758 14.53 -41.11 99.94
CA GLY A 758 14.42 -41.85 98.68
C GLY A 758 14.47 -40.90 97.45
N LYS A 759 15.17 -41.33 96.36
CA LYS A 759 15.14 -40.94 94.91
C LYS A 759 15.32 -39.46 94.49
N GLU A 760 15.93 -39.08 93.36
CA GLU A 760 16.16 -39.71 92.03
C GLU A 760 17.43 -39.11 91.33
N VAL A 761 18.45 -39.89 90.92
CA VAL A 761 18.80 -40.46 89.57
C VAL A 761 18.95 -39.48 88.38
N LYS A 762 20.14 -39.49 87.75
CA LYS A 762 20.30 -39.76 86.30
C LYS A 762 21.72 -40.10 85.85
N LEU A 763 21.86 -41.28 85.26
CA LEU A 763 22.97 -41.71 84.39
C LEU A 763 22.84 -41.08 82.99
N PRO A 764 23.97 -40.93 82.28
CA PRO A 764 23.99 -41.28 80.86
C PRO A 764 25.12 -42.29 80.58
N GLY A 765 24.74 -43.45 80.01
CA GLY A 765 25.67 -44.38 79.38
C GLY A 765 25.93 -44.02 77.91
N GLY A 766 27.05 -44.54 77.38
CA GLY A 766 27.29 -44.76 75.95
C GLY A 766 28.20 -43.74 75.26
N LYS A 767 29.51 -44.03 75.15
CA LYS A 767 30.43 -43.47 74.11
C LYS A 767 31.85 -44.07 74.08
N VAL A 768 32.02 -45.39 74.09
CA VAL A 768 33.39 -45.98 74.03
C VAL A 768 33.59 -47.08 72.96
N PHE A 769 32.53 -47.68 72.39
CA PHE A 769 32.68 -48.72 71.35
C PHE A 769 32.67 -48.21 69.89
N GLY A 770 32.40 -46.91 69.66
CA GLY A 770 32.42 -46.31 68.31
C GLY A 770 33.83 -45.93 67.81
N ASP A 771 34.72 -45.53 68.71
CA ASP A 771 35.98 -44.87 68.34
C ASP A 771 37.13 -45.84 67.99
N ILE A 772 37.11 -47.08 68.51
CA ILE A 772 38.07 -48.13 68.07
C ILE A 772 37.77 -48.60 66.64
N LYS A 773 36.48 -48.65 66.25
CA LYS A 773 36.10 -48.91 64.85
C LYS A 773 36.53 -47.76 63.93
N ALA A 774 36.43 -46.51 64.38
CA ALA A 774 36.89 -45.35 63.62
C ALA A 774 38.41 -45.37 63.34
N SER A 775 39.23 -45.89 64.26
CA SER A 775 40.69 -46.03 64.09
C SER A 775 41.08 -47.13 63.09
N SER A 776 40.41 -48.30 63.13
CA SER A 776 40.62 -49.34 62.11
C SER A 776 40.16 -48.91 60.72
N ALA A 777 39.06 -48.13 60.65
CA ALA A 777 38.56 -47.58 59.40
C ALA A 777 39.47 -46.47 58.85
N SER A 778 40.11 -45.65 59.71
CA SER A 778 41.07 -44.63 59.25
C SER A 778 42.38 -45.24 58.76
N ALA A 779 42.88 -46.31 59.39
CA ALA A 779 44.05 -47.04 58.90
C ALA A 779 43.79 -47.75 57.56
N ALA A 780 42.62 -48.40 57.42
CA ALA A 780 42.21 -49.00 56.15
C ALA A 780 42.01 -47.94 55.05
N LYS A 781 41.45 -46.77 55.40
CA LYS A 781 41.31 -45.63 54.48
C LYS A 781 42.67 -45.06 54.06
N ALA A 782 43.63 -44.93 54.97
CA ALA A 782 44.98 -44.45 54.65
C ALA A 782 45.72 -45.39 53.68
N LEU A 783 45.64 -46.71 53.90
CA LEU A 783 46.19 -47.70 52.97
C LEU A 783 45.47 -47.67 51.61
N SER A 784 44.14 -47.53 51.61
CA SER A 784 43.36 -47.37 50.38
C SER A 784 43.74 -46.10 49.62
N ASP A 785 43.94 -44.98 50.31
CA ASP A 785 44.32 -43.70 49.71
C ASP A 785 45.73 -43.79 49.10
N ARG A 786 46.66 -44.48 49.76
CA ARG A 786 48.00 -44.76 49.22
C ARG A 786 47.98 -45.66 47.99
N LEU A 787 47.22 -46.75 48.02
CA LEU A 787 47.06 -47.63 46.85
C LEU A 787 46.37 -46.89 45.68
N ASN A 788 45.38 -46.03 45.97
CA ASN A 788 44.76 -45.16 44.97
C ASN A 788 45.77 -44.15 44.39
N PHE A 789 46.69 -43.62 45.19
CA PHE A 789 47.76 -42.76 44.71
C PHE A 789 48.75 -43.50 43.80
N GLU A 790 49.24 -44.67 44.21
CA GLU A 790 50.16 -45.49 43.42
C GLU A 790 49.52 -45.92 42.09
N ALA A 791 48.23 -46.30 42.12
CA ALA A 791 47.44 -46.59 40.92
C ALA A 791 47.29 -45.36 40.00
N ASN A 792 47.01 -44.18 40.55
CA ASN A 792 46.93 -42.93 39.80
C ASN A 792 48.28 -42.50 39.22
N ARG A 793 49.39 -42.76 39.92
CA ARG A 793 50.76 -42.50 39.44
C ARG A 793 51.12 -43.44 38.29
N ALA A 794 50.89 -44.74 38.44
CA ALA A 794 51.08 -45.72 37.36
C ALA A 794 50.25 -45.34 36.13
N LYS A 795 48.97 -44.99 36.33
CA LYS A 795 48.09 -44.49 35.25
C LYS A 795 48.67 -43.26 34.54
N ARG A 796 49.30 -42.33 35.26
CA ARG A 796 49.93 -41.14 34.66
C ARG A 796 51.19 -41.48 33.86
N ILE A 797 52.04 -42.38 34.36
CA ILE A 797 53.24 -42.86 33.65
C ILE A 797 52.83 -43.60 32.36
N ASP A 798 51.82 -44.47 32.45
CA ASP A 798 51.25 -45.17 31.28
C ASP A 798 50.72 -44.19 30.22
N VAL A 799 50.13 -43.05 30.63
CA VAL A 799 49.68 -42.01 29.70
C VAL A 799 50.87 -41.41 28.94
N PHE A 800 52.01 -41.18 29.60
CA PHE A 800 53.22 -40.69 28.93
C PHE A 800 53.83 -41.74 27.99
N GLU A 801 53.85 -43.00 28.41
CA GLU A 801 54.33 -44.10 27.57
C GLU A 801 53.47 -44.29 26.32
N ARG A 802 52.14 -44.30 26.47
CA ARG A 802 51.20 -44.36 25.34
C ARG A 802 51.36 -43.15 24.41
N ARG A 803 51.61 -41.96 24.97
CA ARG A 803 51.89 -40.74 24.20
C ARG A 803 53.16 -40.87 23.37
N GLN A 804 54.25 -41.42 23.93
CA GLN A 804 55.49 -41.66 23.19
C GLN A 804 55.30 -42.70 22.07
N ARG A 805 54.57 -43.79 22.34
CA ARG A 805 54.20 -44.78 21.31
C ARG A 805 53.37 -44.14 20.19
N ASN A 806 52.44 -43.26 20.54
CA ASN A 806 51.65 -42.50 19.56
C ASN A 806 52.53 -41.58 18.71
N TRP A 807 53.51 -40.88 19.28
CA TRP A 807 54.44 -40.05 18.51
C TRP A 807 55.31 -40.88 17.55
N ALA A 808 55.82 -42.03 18.00
CA ALA A 808 56.57 -42.95 17.15
C ALA A 808 55.70 -43.47 15.99
N TYR A 809 54.45 -43.83 16.27
CA TYR A 809 53.49 -44.23 15.25
C TYR A 809 53.22 -43.10 14.24
N GLN A 810 52.98 -41.87 14.70
CA GLN A 810 52.74 -40.72 13.83
C GLN A 810 53.98 -40.32 12.99
N SER A 811 55.19 -40.47 13.54
CA SER A 811 56.44 -40.29 12.78
C SER A 811 56.54 -41.31 11.63
N ASN A 812 56.29 -42.58 11.92
CA ASN A 812 56.34 -43.64 10.90
C ASN A 812 55.24 -43.48 9.83
N LEU A 813 54.04 -43.06 10.22
CA LEU A 813 52.98 -42.71 9.26
C LEU A 813 53.43 -41.57 8.34
N ALA A 814 54.05 -40.53 8.89
CA ALA A 814 54.56 -39.42 8.09
C ALA A 814 55.67 -39.85 7.12
N ALA A 815 56.56 -40.77 7.52
CA ALA A 815 57.57 -41.36 6.62
C ALA A 815 56.93 -42.18 5.48
N GLY A 816 55.89 -42.96 5.79
CA GLY A 816 55.09 -43.67 4.78
C GLY A 816 54.39 -42.73 3.81
N GLU A 817 53.80 -41.64 4.30
CA GLU A 817 53.16 -40.61 3.49
C GLU A 817 54.17 -39.88 2.58
N ILE A 818 55.40 -39.63 3.05
CA ILE A 818 56.47 -39.07 2.20
C ILE A 818 56.72 -39.96 0.97
N ASN A 819 56.92 -41.27 1.19
CA ASN A 819 57.13 -42.23 0.11
C ASN A 819 55.91 -42.31 -0.84
N GLN A 820 54.69 -42.16 -0.32
CA GLN A 820 53.47 -42.11 -1.14
C GLN A 820 53.40 -40.83 -1.98
N ILE A 821 53.70 -39.68 -1.39
CA ILE A 821 53.62 -38.38 -2.08
C ILE A 821 54.65 -38.32 -3.21
N PHE A 822 55.85 -38.90 -3.05
CA PHE A 822 56.82 -39.00 -4.15
C PHE A 822 56.24 -39.68 -5.41
N LYS A 823 55.57 -40.82 -5.23
CA LYS A 823 54.87 -41.50 -6.34
C LYS A 823 53.75 -40.66 -6.92
N GLN A 824 53.04 -39.90 -6.09
CA GLN A 824 51.97 -39.00 -6.55
C GLN A 824 52.52 -37.82 -7.36
N ILE A 825 53.64 -37.23 -6.95
CA ILE A 825 54.34 -36.17 -7.69
C ILE A 825 54.75 -36.70 -9.07
N ARG A 826 55.39 -37.88 -9.14
CA ARG A 826 55.75 -38.52 -10.42
C ARG A 826 54.54 -38.74 -11.33
N ALA A 827 53.44 -39.24 -10.77
CA ALA A 827 52.19 -39.42 -11.51
C ALA A 827 51.57 -38.08 -11.97
N ALA A 828 51.78 -36.99 -11.24
CA ALA A 828 51.32 -35.65 -11.63
C ALA A 828 52.17 -35.07 -12.77
N GLU A 829 53.48 -35.28 -12.77
CA GLU A 829 54.37 -34.88 -13.87
C GLU A 829 54.00 -35.59 -15.19
N ILE A 830 53.69 -36.89 -15.13
CA ILE A 830 53.21 -37.64 -16.30
C ILE A 830 51.88 -37.07 -16.81
N ARG A 831 50.94 -36.75 -15.89
CA ARG A 831 49.66 -36.12 -16.26
C ARG A 831 49.85 -34.76 -16.92
N GLN A 832 50.80 -33.95 -16.44
CA GLN A 832 51.15 -32.68 -17.06
C GLN A 832 51.61 -32.89 -18.51
N ALA A 833 52.49 -33.86 -18.77
CA ALA A 833 52.96 -34.16 -20.13
C ALA A 833 51.84 -34.66 -21.06
N ILE A 834 50.89 -35.45 -20.56
CA ILE A 834 49.72 -35.89 -21.32
C ILE A 834 48.82 -34.69 -21.69
N ALA A 835 48.53 -33.81 -20.73
CA ALA A 835 47.69 -32.63 -20.95
C ALA A 835 48.29 -31.68 -22.01
N GLU A 836 49.62 -31.54 -22.02
CA GLU A 836 50.32 -30.75 -23.05
C GLU A 836 50.13 -31.34 -24.46
N LYS A 837 50.22 -32.66 -24.60
CA LYS A 837 49.98 -33.34 -25.89
C LYS A 837 48.53 -33.28 -26.33
N GLU A 838 47.58 -33.36 -25.41
CA GLU A 838 46.16 -33.17 -25.72
C GLU A 838 45.85 -31.77 -26.27
N LEU A 839 46.46 -30.72 -25.69
CA LEU A 839 46.33 -29.35 -26.19
C LEU A 839 46.84 -29.22 -27.63
N GLU A 840 47.99 -29.83 -27.93
CA GLU A 840 48.54 -29.84 -29.30
C GLU A 840 47.60 -30.54 -30.30
N SER A 841 46.98 -31.66 -29.89
CA SER A 841 46.00 -32.39 -30.70
C SER A 841 44.73 -31.56 -30.94
N HIS A 842 44.23 -30.89 -29.90
CA HIS A 842 43.03 -30.05 -29.98
C HIS A 842 43.20 -28.88 -30.98
N ARG A 843 44.38 -28.24 -30.96
CA ARG A 843 44.73 -27.19 -31.94
C ARG A 843 44.68 -27.65 -33.39
N LYS A 844 44.96 -28.93 -33.67
CA LYS A 844 44.82 -29.51 -35.02
C LYS A 844 43.34 -29.67 -35.42
N GLN A 845 42.47 -30.07 -34.48
CA GLN A 845 41.03 -30.18 -34.73
C GLN A 845 40.38 -28.82 -35.03
N MET A 846 40.80 -27.75 -34.34
CA MET A 846 40.34 -26.38 -34.60
C MET A 846 40.56 -25.96 -36.06
N LYS A 847 41.73 -26.28 -36.63
CA LYS A 847 42.04 -25.97 -38.03
C LYS A 847 41.06 -26.63 -39.01
N HIS A 848 40.64 -27.88 -38.75
CA HIS A 848 39.65 -28.55 -39.60
C HIS A 848 38.27 -27.89 -39.53
N VAL A 849 37.84 -27.44 -38.35
CA VAL A 849 36.55 -26.74 -38.16
C VAL A 849 36.54 -25.40 -38.90
N GLU A 850 37.66 -24.69 -38.88
CA GLU A 850 37.84 -23.44 -39.62
C GLU A 850 37.65 -23.64 -41.13
N GLU A 851 38.23 -24.69 -41.69
CA GLU A 851 38.07 -25.06 -43.12
C GLU A 851 36.59 -25.37 -43.48
N ILE A 852 35.85 -26.08 -42.62
CA ILE A 852 34.42 -26.37 -42.82
C ILE A 852 33.59 -25.08 -42.86
N LYS A 853 33.86 -24.14 -41.95
CA LYS A 853 33.17 -22.84 -41.91
C LYS A 853 33.43 -22.02 -43.17
N HIS A 854 34.66 -22.02 -43.68
CA HIS A 854 34.99 -21.35 -44.94
C HIS A 854 34.17 -21.91 -46.11
N PHE A 855 34.01 -23.23 -46.20
CA PHE A 855 33.20 -23.89 -47.24
C PHE A 855 31.71 -23.49 -47.23
N LEU A 856 31.13 -23.24 -46.04
CA LEU A 856 29.72 -22.85 -45.89
C LEU A 856 29.44 -21.38 -46.24
N ASN A 857 30.43 -20.50 -46.13
CA ASN A 857 30.27 -19.05 -46.33
C ASN A 857 30.70 -18.55 -47.72
N GLU A 858 31.66 -19.18 -48.38
CA GLU A 858 32.20 -18.67 -49.65
C GLU A 858 31.24 -18.92 -50.83
N GLU A 859 30.82 -17.83 -51.48
CA GLU A 859 30.05 -17.81 -52.73
C GLU A 859 31.03 -17.48 -53.87
N GLY A 860 31.59 -18.51 -54.50
CA GLY A 860 32.93 -18.37 -55.08
C GLY A 860 33.04 -17.89 -56.53
N ASN A 861 34.05 -17.04 -56.80
CA ASN A 861 34.77 -17.00 -58.08
C ASN A 861 36.17 -17.69 -58.03
N ASN A 862 36.84 -17.80 -56.87
CA ASN A 862 38.20 -18.39 -56.78
C ASN A 862 38.31 -19.72 -56.00
N ARG A 863 37.29 -20.15 -55.24
CA ARG A 863 37.17 -21.48 -54.61
C ARG A 863 35.73 -21.99 -54.71
N LYS A 864 35.54 -23.30 -54.93
CA LYS A 864 34.21 -23.93 -55.10
C LYS A 864 33.48 -24.10 -53.76
N GLY A 865 32.84 -23.05 -53.26
CA GLY A 865 31.92 -23.12 -52.11
C GLY A 865 30.50 -23.61 -52.48
N LYS A 866 29.61 -23.71 -51.49
CA LYS A 866 28.24 -24.24 -51.63
C LYS A 866 27.30 -23.22 -52.32
N LYS A 867 26.54 -23.65 -53.34
CA LYS A 867 25.58 -22.80 -54.09
C LYS A 867 24.22 -22.60 -53.41
N GLY A 868 23.74 -23.59 -52.67
CA GLY A 868 22.51 -23.50 -51.86
C GLY A 868 22.81 -22.91 -50.49
N ASN A 869 23.28 -21.67 -50.45
CA ASN A 869 23.69 -20.98 -49.24
C ASN A 869 22.53 -20.17 -48.62
N LYS A 870 22.78 -19.54 -47.47
CA LYS A 870 21.79 -18.68 -46.79
C LYS A 870 21.31 -17.53 -47.68
N ALA A 871 22.22 -16.89 -48.43
CA ALA A 871 21.90 -15.70 -49.24
C ALA A 871 20.80 -15.96 -50.28
N LEU A 872 20.85 -17.12 -50.95
CA LEU A 872 19.82 -17.55 -51.90
C LEU A 872 18.42 -17.65 -51.24
N TYR A 873 18.33 -18.29 -50.07
CA TYR A 873 17.06 -18.48 -49.39
C TYR A 873 16.53 -17.19 -48.76
N THR A 874 17.40 -16.30 -48.28
CA THR A 874 17.02 -14.93 -47.84
C THR A 874 16.37 -14.14 -48.98
N TRP A 875 16.92 -14.22 -50.20
CA TRP A 875 16.31 -13.60 -51.38
C TRP A 875 14.93 -14.22 -51.69
N MET A 876 14.82 -15.55 -51.70
CA MET A 876 13.57 -16.25 -51.98
C MET A 876 12.48 -15.93 -50.94
N LYS A 877 12.82 -15.88 -49.65
CA LYS A 877 11.92 -15.47 -48.56
C LYS A 877 11.37 -14.07 -48.82
N ARG A 878 12.22 -13.11 -49.19
CA ARG A 878 11.83 -11.71 -49.42
C ARG A 878 10.81 -11.58 -50.56
N GLU A 879 11.07 -12.22 -51.70
CA GLU A 879 10.17 -12.16 -52.86
C GLU A 879 8.83 -12.84 -52.58
N VAL A 880 8.84 -14.04 -51.99
CA VAL A 880 7.60 -14.78 -51.67
C VAL A 880 6.76 -14.05 -50.61
N LYS A 881 7.40 -13.44 -49.60
CA LYS A 881 6.69 -12.67 -48.56
C LYS A 881 6.00 -11.43 -49.14
N SER A 882 6.62 -10.75 -50.10
CA SER A 882 6.01 -9.61 -50.78
C SER A 882 4.72 -10.00 -51.50
N LEU A 883 4.77 -11.08 -52.29
CA LEU A 883 3.60 -11.62 -52.99
C LEU A 883 2.51 -12.09 -52.02
N TYR A 884 2.89 -12.77 -50.94
CA TYR A 884 1.98 -13.22 -49.90
C TYR A 884 1.18 -12.08 -49.27
N GLY A 885 1.85 -10.97 -48.91
CA GLY A 885 1.18 -9.81 -48.31
C GLY A 885 0.19 -9.13 -49.25
N GLN A 886 0.55 -8.96 -50.52
CA GLN A 886 -0.33 -8.36 -51.53
C GLN A 886 -1.57 -9.24 -51.79
N CYS A 887 -1.37 -10.55 -51.93
CA CYS A 887 -2.47 -11.50 -52.15
C CYS A 887 -3.40 -11.58 -50.93
N PHE A 888 -2.85 -11.52 -49.71
CA PHE A 888 -3.64 -11.49 -48.48
C PHE A 888 -4.52 -10.23 -48.39
N GLN A 889 -3.96 -9.04 -48.65
CA GLN A 889 -4.75 -7.80 -48.62
C GLN A 889 -5.91 -7.88 -49.62
N PHE A 890 -5.66 -8.38 -50.82
CA PHE A 890 -6.70 -8.58 -51.82
C PHE A 890 -7.78 -9.57 -51.34
N ALA A 891 -7.40 -10.70 -50.75
CA ALA A 891 -8.35 -11.67 -50.20
C ALA A 891 -9.20 -11.08 -49.07
N PHE A 892 -8.57 -10.34 -48.15
CA PHE A 892 -9.24 -9.73 -47.01
C PHE A 892 -10.22 -8.64 -47.43
N ASP A 893 -9.88 -7.83 -48.43
CA ASP A 893 -10.77 -6.80 -48.97
C ASP A 893 -12.03 -7.41 -49.59
N ILE A 894 -11.90 -8.51 -50.34
CA ILE A 894 -13.05 -9.22 -50.90
C ILE A 894 -13.86 -9.90 -49.79
N ALA A 895 -13.22 -10.47 -48.78
CA ALA A 895 -13.90 -11.04 -47.63
C ALA A 895 -14.68 -9.99 -46.83
N LYS A 896 -14.11 -8.79 -46.60
CA LYS A 896 -14.80 -7.68 -45.92
C LYS A 896 -16.01 -7.17 -46.72
N LYS A 897 -15.90 -7.12 -48.05
CA LYS A 897 -17.07 -6.87 -48.92
C LYS A 897 -18.13 -7.96 -48.75
N ALA A 898 -17.74 -9.23 -48.67
CA ALA A 898 -18.70 -10.31 -48.40
C ALA A 898 -19.37 -10.16 -47.02
N GLU A 899 -18.61 -9.83 -45.97
CA GLU A 899 -19.17 -9.58 -44.62
C GLU A 899 -20.18 -8.43 -44.63
N ARG A 900 -19.88 -7.33 -45.34
CA ARG A 900 -20.80 -6.20 -45.51
C ARG A 900 -22.07 -6.60 -46.26
N ALA A 901 -21.94 -7.41 -47.33
CA ALA A 901 -23.09 -7.94 -48.06
C ALA A 901 -23.96 -8.83 -47.16
N LEU A 902 -23.35 -9.68 -46.33
CA LEU A 902 -24.08 -10.52 -45.37
C LEU A 902 -24.86 -9.69 -44.35
N GLN A 903 -24.21 -8.69 -43.76
CA GLN A 903 -24.85 -7.78 -42.79
C GLN A 903 -26.05 -7.07 -43.41
N HIS A 904 -25.94 -6.67 -44.67
CA HIS A 904 -26.99 -5.99 -45.42
C HIS A 904 -28.15 -6.94 -45.78
N GLU A 905 -27.87 -8.12 -46.32
CA GLU A 905 -28.91 -9.11 -46.72
C GLU A 905 -29.69 -9.65 -45.53
N LEU A 906 -29.02 -9.96 -44.41
CA LEU A 906 -29.68 -10.42 -43.19
C LEU A 906 -30.28 -9.25 -42.37
N GLY A 907 -29.86 -8.02 -42.69
CA GLY A 907 -30.15 -6.76 -42.00
C GLY A 907 -29.82 -6.80 -40.50
N LYS A 908 -28.70 -7.45 -40.18
CA LYS A 908 -28.08 -7.50 -38.85
C LYS A 908 -26.67 -6.91 -38.95
N PRO A 909 -26.47 -5.62 -38.64
CA PRO A 909 -25.16 -4.96 -38.77
C PRO A 909 -24.12 -5.51 -37.78
N ASP A 910 -24.57 -6.11 -36.68
CA ASP A 910 -23.68 -6.61 -35.61
C ASP A 910 -23.02 -7.95 -35.96
N LEU A 911 -23.39 -8.58 -37.08
CA LEU A 911 -22.78 -9.84 -37.52
C LEU A 911 -21.40 -9.56 -38.10
N SER A 912 -20.35 -9.82 -37.31
CA SER A 912 -18.97 -9.85 -37.79
C SER A 912 -18.34 -11.21 -37.53
N TYR A 913 -17.71 -11.76 -38.57
CA TYR A 913 -16.98 -13.01 -38.56
C TYR A 913 -15.49 -12.79 -38.79
N LEU A 914 -15.12 -11.71 -39.48
CA LEU A 914 -13.74 -11.45 -39.85
C LEU A 914 -12.98 -10.73 -38.75
N GLN A 915 -11.96 -11.39 -38.22
CA GLN A 915 -11.08 -10.87 -37.19
C GLN A 915 -10.09 -9.84 -37.75
N PHE A 916 -9.62 -8.95 -36.88
CA PHE A 916 -8.49 -8.07 -37.20
C PHE A 916 -7.17 -8.79 -36.86
N GLY A 917 -6.12 -8.55 -37.65
CA GLY A 917 -4.78 -9.08 -37.34
C GLY A 917 -4.49 -10.51 -37.79
N TYR A 918 -5.07 -10.97 -38.89
CA TYR A 918 -4.70 -12.28 -39.46
C TYR A 918 -3.19 -12.40 -39.75
N LEU A 919 -2.55 -11.31 -40.19
CA LEU A 919 -1.11 -11.24 -40.44
C LEU A 919 -0.27 -11.01 -39.19
N SER A 920 -0.87 -10.84 -38.01
CA SER A 920 -0.15 -10.60 -36.75
C SER A 920 0.57 -11.85 -36.20
N GLY A 921 0.41 -13.01 -36.86
CA GLY A 921 1.20 -14.21 -36.59
C GLY A 921 2.66 -14.07 -37.03
N LYS A 922 3.50 -15.06 -36.68
CA LYS A 922 4.91 -15.11 -37.10
C LYS A 922 5.01 -15.05 -38.62
N GLU A 923 5.61 -13.99 -39.14
CA GLU A 923 5.79 -13.72 -40.58
C GLU A 923 4.47 -13.76 -41.38
N GLY A 924 3.33 -13.58 -40.70
CA GLY A 924 1.99 -13.68 -41.27
C GLY A 924 1.54 -15.09 -41.62
N LEU A 925 2.26 -16.16 -41.25
CA LEU A 925 1.88 -17.54 -41.56
C LEU A 925 0.52 -17.92 -40.96
N LEU A 926 -0.19 -18.83 -41.64
CA LEU A 926 -1.55 -19.28 -41.32
C LEU A 926 -2.65 -18.20 -41.46
N ALA A 927 -2.33 -17.00 -41.94
CA ALA A 927 -3.35 -15.97 -42.16
C ALA A 927 -4.37 -16.43 -43.22
N GLY A 928 -3.91 -17.12 -44.26
CA GLY A 928 -4.78 -17.72 -45.28
C GLY A 928 -5.74 -18.77 -44.72
N GLU A 929 -5.26 -19.69 -43.88
CA GLU A 929 -6.08 -20.73 -43.24
C GLU A 929 -7.16 -20.15 -42.32
N LYS A 930 -6.78 -19.15 -41.51
CA LYS A 930 -7.71 -18.48 -40.59
C LYS A 930 -8.78 -17.70 -41.36
N LEU A 931 -8.35 -16.90 -42.33
CA LEU A 931 -9.26 -16.16 -43.20
C LEU A 931 -10.20 -17.11 -43.93
N TYR A 932 -9.70 -18.22 -44.47
CA TYR A 932 -10.50 -19.26 -45.12
C TYR A 932 -11.55 -19.85 -44.17
N LEU A 933 -11.18 -20.17 -42.93
CA LEU A 933 -12.12 -20.71 -41.94
C LEU A 933 -13.21 -19.70 -41.59
N ASP A 934 -12.86 -18.44 -41.36
CA ASP A 934 -13.82 -17.40 -41.00
C ASP A 934 -14.76 -17.06 -42.18
N ILE A 935 -14.24 -17.10 -43.42
CA ILE A 935 -15.07 -17.05 -44.63
C ILE A 935 -16.07 -18.22 -44.65
N LYS A 936 -15.64 -19.45 -44.34
CA LYS A 936 -16.53 -20.62 -44.29
C LYS A 936 -17.56 -20.54 -43.16
N ARG A 937 -17.20 -20.01 -42.00
CA ARG A 937 -18.15 -19.75 -40.90
C ARG A 937 -19.21 -18.73 -41.31
N MET A 938 -18.77 -17.66 -41.97
CA MET A 938 -19.65 -16.63 -42.52
C MET A 938 -20.62 -17.22 -43.55
N GLU A 939 -20.14 -18.10 -44.44
CA GLU A 939 -20.97 -18.85 -45.39
C GLU A 939 -22.01 -19.75 -44.71
N MET A 940 -21.61 -20.53 -43.71
CA MET A 940 -22.54 -21.40 -42.97
C MET A 940 -23.57 -20.59 -42.19
N ALA A 941 -23.16 -19.50 -41.54
CA ALA A 941 -24.08 -18.65 -40.81
C ALA A 941 -25.09 -17.95 -41.71
N TYR A 942 -24.73 -17.65 -42.96
CA TYR A 942 -25.68 -17.20 -43.96
C TYR A 942 -26.75 -18.27 -44.22
N HIS A 943 -26.36 -19.52 -44.46
CA HIS A 943 -27.32 -20.60 -44.68
C HIS A 943 -28.24 -20.85 -43.47
N ASP A 944 -27.72 -20.73 -42.25
CA ASP A 944 -28.52 -20.93 -41.02
C ASP A 944 -29.49 -19.78 -40.74
N GLN A 945 -29.07 -18.54 -40.99
CA GLN A 945 -29.86 -17.35 -40.63
C GLN A 945 -30.74 -16.83 -41.78
N ASN A 946 -30.47 -17.22 -43.02
CA ASN A 946 -31.27 -16.84 -44.18
C ASN A 946 -32.58 -17.65 -44.20
N GLN A 947 -33.54 -17.18 -43.42
CA GLN A 947 -34.90 -17.71 -43.36
C GLN A 947 -35.80 -17.01 -44.37
N ARG A 948 -36.83 -17.72 -44.83
CA ARG A 948 -37.79 -17.15 -45.78
C ARG A 948 -38.69 -16.12 -45.09
N GLU A 949 -38.59 -14.87 -45.53
CA GLU A 949 -39.44 -13.76 -45.09
C GLU A 949 -40.79 -13.76 -45.84
N TYR A 950 -41.79 -13.05 -45.33
CA TYR A 950 -43.10 -12.93 -46.01
C TYR A 950 -42.98 -12.01 -47.21
N GLU A 951 -43.17 -12.57 -48.40
CA GLU A 951 -43.16 -11.84 -49.66
C GLU A 951 -44.54 -11.20 -49.91
N LEU A 952 -44.61 -9.88 -49.95
CA LEU A 952 -45.84 -9.10 -50.05
C LEU A 952 -45.75 -8.13 -51.24
N THR A 953 -46.90 -7.81 -51.83
CA THR A 953 -47.01 -6.79 -52.89
C THR A 953 -48.06 -5.77 -52.49
N LYS A 954 -47.72 -4.48 -52.53
CA LYS A 954 -48.66 -3.39 -52.29
C LYS A 954 -48.64 -2.42 -53.47
N HIS A 955 -49.82 -1.99 -53.88
CA HIS A 955 -50.00 -0.97 -54.90
C HIS A 955 -50.36 0.35 -54.22
N ILE A 956 -49.59 1.39 -54.50
CA ILE A 956 -49.68 2.67 -53.81
C ILE A 956 -50.10 3.72 -54.84
N SER A 957 -51.32 4.24 -54.69
CA SER A 957 -51.89 5.28 -55.54
C SER A 957 -51.53 6.66 -54.96
N LEU A 958 -50.87 7.51 -55.74
CA LEU A 958 -50.57 8.88 -55.34
C LEU A 958 -51.86 9.68 -55.10
N LEU A 959 -52.87 9.49 -55.95
CA LEU A 959 -54.17 10.15 -55.81
C LEU A 959 -54.83 9.89 -54.44
N GLN A 960 -54.65 8.69 -53.88
CA GLN A 960 -55.22 8.32 -52.58
C GLN A 960 -54.33 8.71 -51.39
N LEU A 961 -53.02 8.72 -51.58
CA LEU A 961 -52.05 8.98 -50.51
C LEU A 961 -51.83 10.48 -50.31
N ASP A 962 -51.47 11.18 -51.38
CA ASP A 962 -51.25 12.63 -51.39
C ASP A 962 -51.70 13.21 -52.75
N PRO A 963 -52.96 13.65 -52.85
CA PRO A 963 -53.48 14.20 -54.09
C PRO A 963 -52.82 15.54 -54.49
N LEU A 964 -52.26 16.29 -53.55
CA LEU A 964 -51.59 17.55 -53.86
C LEU A 964 -50.25 17.29 -54.56
N ALA A 965 -49.53 16.25 -54.15
CA ALA A 965 -48.33 15.79 -54.84
C ALA A 965 -48.62 15.42 -56.31
N LEU A 966 -49.78 14.81 -56.60
CA LEU A 966 -50.20 14.51 -57.98
C LEU A 966 -50.46 15.78 -58.79
N VAL A 967 -51.15 16.77 -58.21
CA VAL A 967 -51.39 18.07 -58.88
C VAL A 967 -50.06 18.76 -59.16
N GLN A 968 -49.15 18.77 -58.19
CA GLN A 968 -47.81 19.33 -58.35
C GLN A 968 -47.03 18.62 -59.46
N LEU A 969 -47.09 17.29 -59.54
CA LEU A 969 -46.44 16.53 -60.61
C LEU A 969 -46.97 16.93 -62.00
N ARG A 970 -48.28 17.16 -62.14
CA ARG A 970 -48.88 17.59 -63.42
C ARG A 970 -48.48 19.01 -63.81
N THR A 971 -48.32 19.93 -62.86
CA THR A 971 -48.03 21.34 -63.17
C THR A 971 -46.54 21.63 -63.30
N THR A 972 -45.71 21.10 -62.39
CA THR A 972 -44.28 21.40 -62.33
C THR A 972 -43.41 20.30 -62.93
N GLY A 973 -43.98 19.11 -63.19
CA GLY A 973 -43.22 17.95 -63.63
C GLY A 973 -42.46 17.26 -62.50
N HIS A 974 -42.58 17.68 -61.23
CA HIS A 974 -41.90 17.00 -60.12
C HIS A 974 -42.75 17.00 -58.84
N CYS A 975 -42.65 15.94 -58.03
CA CYS A 975 -43.29 15.88 -56.72
C CYS A 975 -42.50 15.00 -55.75
N THR A 976 -42.74 15.20 -54.45
CA THR A 976 -42.20 14.38 -53.36
C THR A 976 -43.36 13.73 -52.63
N VAL A 977 -43.25 12.42 -52.35
CA VAL A 977 -44.27 11.64 -51.66
C VAL A 977 -43.65 10.88 -50.48
N GLU A 978 -44.31 10.95 -49.32
CA GLU A 978 -43.90 10.23 -48.12
C GLU A 978 -44.78 8.99 -47.92
N LEU A 979 -44.14 7.85 -47.68
CA LEU A 979 -44.79 6.56 -47.39
C LEU A 979 -44.67 6.25 -45.88
N PRO A 980 -45.71 6.56 -45.07
CA PRO A 980 -45.66 6.34 -43.63
C PRO A 980 -45.87 4.87 -43.25
N GLU A 981 -45.37 4.46 -42.09
CA GLU A 981 -45.49 3.09 -41.56
C GLU A 981 -46.95 2.62 -41.46
N ALA A 982 -47.82 3.49 -40.96
CA ALA A 982 -49.24 3.20 -40.77
C ALA A 982 -49.96 2.79 -42.06
N PHE A 983 -49.47 3.24 -43.22
CA PHE A 983 -50.05 2.86 -44.51
C PHE A 983 -49.86 1.37 -44.82
N PHE A 984 -48.76 0.77 -44.36
CA PHE A 984 -48.48 -0.66 -44.52
C PHE A 984 -49.14 -1.51 -43.42
N ASP A 985 -49.43 -0.91 -42.26
CA ASP A 985 -50.14 -1.58 -41.15
C ASP A 985 -51.60 -1.90 -41.46
N VAL A 986 -52.21 -1.17 -42.41
CA VAL A 986 -53.58 -1.45 -42.88
C VAL A 986 -53.68 -2.84 -43.51
N ASP A 987 -52.66 -3.25 -44.27
CA ASP A 987 -52.67 -4.53 -44.99
C ASP A 987 -52.20 -5.69 -44.09
N GLY A 988 -51.20 -5.42 -43.23
CA GLY A 988 -50.57 -6.42 -42.38
C GLY A 988 -50.19 -5.85 -41.01
N PRO A 989 -51.14 -5.74 -40.07
CA PRO A 989 -50.86 -5.17 -38.75
C PRO A 989 -49.97 -6.10 -37.93
N GLY A 990 -48.91 -5.53 -37.34
CA GLY A 990 -47.94 -6.27 -36.55
C GLY A 990 -46.78 -6.89 -37.34
N HIS A 991 -46.67 -6.61 -38.64
CA HIS A 991 -45.45 -6.93 -39.39
C HIS A 991 -44.36 -5.89 -39.10
N PHE A 992 -43.12 -6.34 -38.91
CA PHE A 992 -41.95 -5.49 -38.75
C PHE A 992 -40.86 -5.91 -39.75
N PHE A 993 -39.74 -5.18 -39.77
CA PHE A 993 -38.61 -5.45 -40.66
C PHE A 993 -39.01 -5.49 -42.15
N ARG A 994 -39.78 -4.49 -42.57
CA ARG A 994 -40.30 -4.37 -43.94
C ARG A 994 -39.25 -3.81 -44.88
N ARG A 995 -38.81 -4.60 -45.86
CA ARG A 995 -37.74 -4.23 -46.81
C ARG A 995 -38.19 -4.39 -48.24
N VAL A 996 -37.91 -3.39 -49.06
CA VAL A 996 -38.22 -3.39 -50.49
C VAL A 996 -37.42 -4.48 -51.19
N LYS A 997 -38.08 -5.25 -52.06
CA LYS A 997 -37.45 -6.22 -52.96
C LYS A 997 -37.38 -5.70 -54.39
N ASN A 998 -38.43 -4.99 -54.82
CA ASN A 998 -38.51 -4.34 -56.12
C ASN A 998 -39.57 -3.23 -56.10
N VAL A 999 -39.36 -2.15 -56.84
CA VAL A 999 -40.36 -1.11 -57.09
C VAL A 999 -40.54 -0.95 -58.59
N ALA A 1000 -41.79 -0.95 -59.03
CA ALA A 1000 -42.16 -0.61 -60.39
C ALA A 1000 -43.20 0.51 -60.40
N VAL A 1001 -43.24 1.30 -61.47
CA VAL A 1001 -44.10 2.48 -61.59
C VAL A 1001 -45.07 2.28 -62.76
N SER A 1002 -46.33 2.60 -62.52
CA SER A 1002 -47.34 2.71 -63.57
C SER A 1002 -47.93 4.11 -63.59
N ILE A 1003 -47.92 4.77 -64.75
CA ILE A 1003 -48.50 6.10 -64.96
C ILE A 1003 -49.60 5.98 -66.02
N PRO A 1004 -50.86 5.75 -65.61
CA PRO A 1004 -51.99 5.78 -66.53
C PRO A 1004 -52.24 7.20 -67.08
N CYS A 1005 -51.83 7.43 -68.32
CA CYS A 1005 -52.02 8.68 -69.06
C CYS A 1005 -52.42 8.43 -70.52
N VAL A 1006 -52.80 9.49 -71.24
CA VAL A 1006 -53.09 9.42 -72.68
C VAL A 1006 -51.86 9.85 -73.45
N THR A 1007 -51.23 8.89 -74.14
CA THR A 1007 -50.02 9.13 -74.94
C THR A 1007 -50.25 8.75 -76.40
N GLY A 1008 -49.47 9.34 -77.30
CA GLY A 1008 -49.46 8.97 -78.71
C GLY A 1008 -48.75 7.62 -78.96
N PRO A 1009 -48.99 6.95 -80.11
CA PRO A 1009 -48.23 5.76 -80.49
C PRO A 1009 -46.73 6.05 -80.50
N TYR A 1010 -45.93 5.19 -79.84
CA TYR A 1010 -44.47 5.33 -79.70
C TYR A 1010 -43.98 6.53 -78.84
N ALA A 1011 -44.86 7.25 -78.15
CA ALA A 1011 -44.44 8.23 -77.15
C ALA A 1011 -44.04 7.51 -75.85
N SER A 1012 -42.80 7.74 -75.39
CA SER A 1012 -42.30 7.20 -74.13
C SER A 1012 -42.83 8.00 -72.94
N VAL A 1013 -43.04 7.31 -71.82
CA VAL A 1013 -43.42 7.94 -70.55
C VAL A 1013 -42.22 7.84 -69.63
N ASN A 1014 -41.35 8.85 -69.74
CA ASN A 1014 -40.14 8.93 -68.94
C ASN A 1014 -40.45 9.59 -67.59
N CYS A 1015 -40.30 8.84 -66.51
CA CYS A 1015 -40.36 9.34 -65.15
C CYS A 1015 -39.19 8.77 -64.36
N THR A 1016 -38.40 9.65 -63.74
CA THR A 1016 -37.35 9.32 -62.80
C THR A 1016 -37.96 9.19 -61.40
N LEU A 1017 -37.83 8.01 -60.82
CA LEU A 1017 -38.20 7.74 -59.43
C LEU A 1017 -36.91 7.65 -58.61
N THR A 1018 -36.77 8.49 -57.60
CA THR A 1018 -35.59 8.55 -56.71
C THR A 1018 -36.01 8.30 -55.27
N LEU A 1019 -35.27 7.44 -54.57
CA LEU A 1019 -35.44 7.22 -53.12
C LEU A 1019 -34.59 8.24 -52.34
N LEU A 1020 -35.23 9.17 -51.65
CA LEU A 1020 -34.55 10.21 -50.87
C LEU A 1020 -34.14 9.71 -49.49
N LYS A 1021 -35.06 9.02 -48.82
CA LYS A 1021 -34.90 8.51 -47.45
C LYS A 1021 -35.60 7.18 -47.31
N SER A 1022 -35.01 6.23 -46.58
CA SER A 1022 -35.72 5.03 -46.17
C SER A 1022 -35.45 4.64 -44.72
N SER A 1023 -36.41 3.98 -44.09
CA SER A 1023 -36.36 3.56 -42.70
C SER A 1023 -36.93 2.14 -42.53
N ILE A 1024 -36.27 1.34 -41.69
CA ILE A 1024 -36.68 -0.03 -41.36
C ILE A 1024 -36.91 -0.15 -39.86
N ARG A 1025 -38.08 -0.63 -39.45
CA ARG A 1025 -38.30 -1.07 -38.06
C ARG A 1025 -37.59 -2.41 -37.82
N LYS A 1026 -36.45 -2.40 -37.13
CA LYS A 1026 -35.60 -3.56 -36.80
C LYS A 1026 -36.18 -4.46 -35.71
N SER A 1027 -36.94 -3.91 -34.77
CA SER A 1027 -37.41 -4.63 -33.57
C SER A 1027 -38.93 -4.65 -33.46
N PRO A 1028 -39.55 -5.78 -33.04
CA PRO A 1028 -40.99 -5.85 -32.77
C PRO A 1028 -41.38 -5.30 -31.40
N ALA A 1029 -40.41 -4.89 -30.57
CA ALA A 1029 -40.66 -4.38 -29.23
C ALA A 1029 -41.43 -3.04 -29.24
N LEU A 1030 -42.35 -2.89 -28.28
CA LEU A 1030 -43.08 -1.65 -28.01
C LEU A 1030 -42.40 -0.89 -26.86
N GLN A 1031 -42.34 0.43 -26.96
CA GLN A 1031 -42.02 1.33 -25.85
C GLN A 1031 -43.33 2.01 -25.37
N GLU A 1032 -43.25 3.22 -24.79
CA GLU A 1032 -44.42 3.98 -24.32
C GLU A 1032 -45.48 4.20 -25.43
N GLN A 1033 -45.06 4.31 -26.69
CA GLN A 1033 -45.96 4.47 -27.85
C GLN A 1033 -45.56 3.59 -29.04
N TYR A 1034 -46.54 3.31 -29.90
CA TYR A 1034 -46.33 2.57 -31.16
C TYR A 1034 -45.54 3.39 -32.19
N ALA A 1035 -45.92 4.67 -32.32
CA ALA A 1035 -45.27 5.61 -33.22
C ALA A 1035 -43.80 5.81 -32.84
N ARG A 1036 -43.02 6.22 -33.83
CA ARG A 1036 -41.64 6.65 -33.63
C ARG A 1036 -41.62 7.89 -32.71
N ILE A 1037 -40.78 7.86 -31.69
CA ILE A 1037 -40.69 8.92 -30.67
C ILE A 1037 -39.76 10.04 -31.17
N ASP A 1038 -38.56 9.66 -31.61
CA ASP A 1038 -37.51 10.58 -32.05
C ASP A 1038 -36.64 9.96 -33.17
N ALA A 1039 -35.68 10.75 -33.67
CA ALA A 1039 -34.74 10.30 -34.69
C ALA A 1039 -33.80 9.19 -34.21
N GLU A 1040 -33.54 9.09 -32.89
CA GLU A 1040 -32.59 8.15 -32.27
C GLU A 1040 -33.25 6.83 -31.78
N ASP A 1041 -34.52 6.61 -32.12
CA ASP A 1041 -35.25 5.39 -31.74
C ASP A 1041 -34.55 4.14 -32.30
N ARG A 1042 -33.91 3.37 -31.41
CA ARG A 1042 -33.18 2.12 -31.73
C ARG A 1042 -34.03 1.04 -32.39
N ARG A 1043 -35.37 1.15 -32.31
CA ARG A 1043 -36.28 0.24 -33.03
C ARG A 1043 -36.23 0.48 -34.54
N PHE A 1044 -35.80 1.65 -34.99
CA PHE A 1044 -35.71 2.03 -36.40
C PHE A 1044 -34.27 2.14 -36.88
N SER A 1045 -34.10 2.05 -38.20
CA SER A 1045 -32.83 2.22 -38.87
C SER A 1045 -33.02 3.03 -40.12
N ASP A 1046 -32.54 4.27 -40.09
CA ASP A 1046 -32.66 5.18 -41.20
C ASP A 1046 -31.45 5.08 -42.13
N HIS A 1047 -31.72 5.16 -43.42
CA HIS A 1047 -30.74 5.19 -44.49
C HIS A 1047 -30.99 6.45 -45.34
N PHE A 1048 -30.02 7.37 -45.33
CA PHE A 1048 -30.06 8.66 -46.04
C PHE A 1048 -29.05 8.72 -47.20
N GLY A 1049 -28.33 7.62 -47.48
CA GLY A 1049 -26.98 7.69 -48.01
C GLY A 1049 -26.77 7.26 -49.47
N SER A 1050 -27.79 6.87 -50.22
CA SER A 1050 -27.64 6.65 -51.66
C SER A 1050 -28.93 7.01 -52.37
N LEU A 1051 -28.93 8.14 -53.08
CA LEU A 1051 -29.97 8.49 -54.05
C LEU A 1051 -29.93 7.46 -55.18
N GLN A 1052 -30.53 6.29 -54.94
CA GLN A 1052 -30.81 5.34 -56.00
C GLN A 1052 -31.97 5.91 -56.81
N SER A 1053 -31.91 5.74 -58.12
CA SER A 1053 -32.99 6.15 -59.01
C SER A 1053 -33.20 5.11 -60.09
N ILE A 1054 -34.46 5.03 -60.55
CA ILE A 1054 -34.83 4.30 -61.75
C ILE A 1054 -35.50 5.28 -62.70
N VAL A 1055 -35.41 5.00 -64.00
CA VAL A 1055 -36.08 5.78 -65.04
C VAL A 1055 -37.00 4.85 -65.80
N THR A 1056 -38.29 5.19 -65.83
CA THR A 1056 -39.29 4.47 -66.63
C THR A 1056 -39.19 4.87 -68.11
N SER A 1057 -39.57 3.95 -69.00
CA SER A 1057 -39.69 4.22 -70.43
C SER A 1057 -41.11 3.97 -70.94
N SER A 1058 -41.76 2.93 -70.43
CA SER A 1058 -43.16 2.59 -70.76
C SER A 1058 -44.14 3.05 -69.69
N ALA A 1059 -43.68 3.19 -68.44
CA ALA A 1059 -44.49 3.46 -67.26
C ALA A 1059 -45.73 2.55 -67.15
N GLN A 1060 -45.60 1.28 -67.55
CA GLN A 1060 -46.59 0.23 -67.32
C GLN A 1060 -45.93 -0.90 -66.53
N ASN A 1061 -46.08 -0.87 -65.21
CA ASN A 1061 -45.40 -1.78 -64.28
C ASN A 1061 -43.88 -1.85 -64.55
N ASP A 1062 -43.30 -0.67 -64.80
CA ASP A 1062 -41.92 -0.50 -65.26
C ASP A 1062 -40.99 -0.27 -64.05
N SER A 1063 -39.97 -1.12 -63.91
CA SER A 1063 -39.00 -1.05 -62.81
C SER A 1063 -37.70 -0.31 -63.17
N GLY A 1064 -37.61 0.22 -64.40
CA GLY A 1064 -36.40 0.83 -64.93
C GLY A 1064 -35.28 -0.16 -65.31
N LEU A 1065 -35.59 -1.45 -65.34
CA LEU A 1065 -34.73 -2.52 -65.86
C LEU A 1065 -35.35 -3.12 -67.13
N PHE A 1066 -34.51 -3.54 -68.08
CA PHE A 1066 -34.97 -4.24 -69.29
C PHE A 1066 -35.66 -5.57 -68.97
N GLU A 1067 -35.10 -6.34 -68.04
CA GLU A 1067 -35.67 -7.57 -67.52
C GLU A 1067 -35.53 -7.60 -65.99
N THR A 1068 -36.61 -7.93 -65.28
CA THR A 1068 -36.63 -8.01 -63.82
C THR A 1068 -36.35 -9.42 -63.33
N ASN A 1069 -35.08 -9.76 -63.14
CA ASN A 1069 -34.69 -11.04 -62.57
C ASN A 1069 -34.42 -10.93 -61.06
N LEU A 1070 -35.28 -11.56 -60.24
CA LEU A 1070 -35.10 -11.61 -58.78
C LEU A 1070 -33.83 -12.38 -58.36
N HIS A 1071 -33.24 -13.19 -59.25
CA HIS A 1071 -32.06 -14.02 -59.00
C HIS A 1071 -30.75 -13.43 -59.58
N ASP A 1072 -30.71 -12.15 -59.99
CA ASP A 1072 -29.46 -11.50 -60.42
C ASP A 1072 -28.38 -11.60 -59.31
N GLU A 1073 -27.11 -11.65 -59.70
CA GLU A 1073 -25.98 -11.61 -58.76
C GLU A 1073 -25.83 -10.22 -58.13
N ARG A 1074 -26.39 -9.18 -58.77
CA ARG A 1074 -26.42 -7.81 -58.25
C ARG A 1074 -27.73 -7.52 -57.51
N TYR A 1075 -27.68 -6.54 -56.63
CA TYR A 1075 -28.91 -6.02 -56.03
C TYR A 1075 -29.77 -5.30 -57.06
N LEU A 1076 -31.08 -5.54 -56.99
CA LEU A 1076 -32.06 -4.76 -57.74
C LEU A 1076 -32.14 -3.33 -57.21
N PRO A 1077 -32.64 -2.37 -58.01
CA PRO A 1077 -32.88 -1.02 -57.54
C PRO A 1077 -33.76 -1.02 -56.28
N PHE A 1078 -33.33 -0.30 -55.25
CA PHE A 1078 -33.99 -0.17 -53.95
C PHE A 1078 -34.07 -1.45 -53.12
N GLU A 1079 -33.43 -2.55 -53.54
CA GLU A 1079 -33.46 -3.82 -52.82
C GLU A 1079 -32.89 -3.66 -51.41
N ASN A 1080 -33.56 -4.26 -50.44
CA ASN A 1080 -33.31 -4.18 -48.99
C ASN A 1080 -33.50 -2.80 -48.36
N SER A 1081 -33.93 -1.78 -49.10
CA SER A 1081 -34.27 -0.47 -48.54
C SER A 1081 -35.54 -0.52 -47.69
N GLY A 1082 -35.68 0.44 -46.78
CA GLY A 1082 -36.87 0.54 -45.94
C GLY A 1082 -38.14 0.88 -46.71
N VAL A 1083 -39.23 0.20 -46.37
CA VAL A 1083 -40.55 0.48 -46.95
C VAL A 1083 -41.11 1.83 -46.46
N ILE A 1084 -40.78 2.22 -45.23
CA ILE A 1084 -41.05 3.57 -44.72
C ILE A 1084 -40.07 4.49 -45.41
N SER A 1085 -40.53 5.36 -46.30
CA SER A 1085 -39.63 6.02 -47.24
C SER A 1085 -40.20 7.30 -47.83
N GLU A 1086 -39.30 8.15 -48.31
CA GLU A 1086 -39.61 9.39 -49.03
C GLU A 1086 -39.09 9.26 -50.46
N TRP A 1087 -39.97 9.49 -51.43
CA TRP A 1087 -39.70 9.31 -52.86
C TRP A 1087 -39.90 10.61 -53.61
N GLN A 1088 -39.03 10.85 -54.59
CA GLN A 1088 -39.18 11.92 -55.55
C GLN A 1088 -39.55 11.35 -56.91
N LEU A 1089 -40.61 11.87 -57.52
CA LEU A 1089 -40.95 11.59 -58.91
C LEU A 1089 -40.67 12.82 -59.74
N GLN A 1090 -39.97 12.64 -60.86
CA GLN A 1090 -39.60 13.71 -61.78
C GLN A 1090 -39.86 13.29 -63.23
N LEU A 1091 -40.69 14.06 -63.91
CA LEU A 1091 -40.90 14.04 -65.35
C LEU A 1091 -39.89 14.99 -66.03
N PRO A 1092 -39.53 14.75 -67.30
CA PRO A 1092 -38.44 15.46 -67.97
C PRO A 1092 -38.75 16.93 -68.32
N ALA A 1093 -40.02 17.32 -68.43
CA ALA A 1093 -40.43 18.68 -68.78
C ALA A 1093 -41.15 19.36 -67.61
N ASN A 1094 -41.05 20.68 -67.51
CA ASN A 1094 -41.86 21.48 -66.60
C ASN A 1094 -42.91 22.31 -67.38
N PRO A 1095 -44.20 21.87 -67.38
CA PRO A 1095 -45.27 22.59 -68.07
C PRO A 1095 -45.45 24.05 -67.62
N ALA A 1096 -45.20 24.36 -66.34
CA ALA A 1096 -45.34 25.71 -65.80
C ALA A 1096 -44.28 26.69 -66.34
N GLN A 1097 -43.16 26.18 -66.86
CA GLN A 1097 -42.09 26.99 -67.47
C GLN A 1097 -42.16 27.02 -69.01
N GLY A 1098 -43.13 26.33 -69.60
CA GLY A 1098 -43.32 26.26 -71.06
C GLY A 1098 -42.43 25.23 -71.76
N ASP A 1099 -41.88 24.25 -71.03
CA ASP A 1099 -41.04 23.20 -71.61
C ASP A 1099 -41.82 22.27 -72.56
N ALA A 1100 -41.14 21.75 -73.59
CA ALA A 1100 -41.73 20.82 -74.54
C ALA A 1100 -42.05 19.46 -73.89
N CYS A 1101 -43.33 19.19 -73.66
CA CYS A 1101 -43.81 17.93 -73.09
C CYS A 1101 -44.03 16.87 -74.20
N GLN A 1102 -43.52 15.64 -74.01
CA GLN A 1102 -43.71 14.54 -74.98
C GLN A 1102 -45.16 14.05 -75.08
N PHE A 1103 -45.93 14.20 -74.00
CA PHE A 1103 -47.37 13.96 -73.93
C PHE A 1103 -47.99 14.94 -72.94
N ASP A 1104 -49.30 15.11 -72.98
CA ASP A 1104 -49.98 16.07 -72.10
C ASP A 1104 -50.07 15.52 -70.66
N TYR A 1105 -49.35 16.16 -69.74
CA TYR A 1105 -49.32 15.77 -68.32
C TYR A 1105 -50.67 15.95 -67.63
N ALA A 1106 -51.57 16.79 -68.15
CA ALA A 1106 -52.93 16.91 -67.62
C ALA A 1106 -53.71 15.59 -67.74
N THR A 1107 -53.32 14.71 -68.68
CA THR A 1107 -53.97 13.41 -68.90
C THR A 1107 -53.54 12.32 -67.91
N ILE A 1108 -52.53 12.58 -67.05
CA ILE A 1108 -52.08 11.63 -66.04
C ILE A 1108 -53.19 11.44 -65.02
N SER A 1109 -53.87 10.30 -65.03
CA SER A 1109 -55.00 10.06 -64.11
C SER A 1109 -54.54 9.80 -62.67
N ASP A 1110 -53.49 9.01 -62.49
CA ASP A 1110 -52.87 8.64 -61.21
C ASP A 1110 -51.41 8.23 -61.44
N VAL A 1111 -50.64 8.04 -60.37
CA VAL A 1111 -49.36 7.36 -60.40
C VAL A 1111 -49.37 6.24 -59.38
N ILE A 1112 -49.10 5.02 -59.84
CA ILE A 1112 -49.15 3.81 -59.03
C ILE A 1112 -47.74 3.26 -58.83
N LEU A 1113 -47.31 3.20 -57.58
CA LEU A 1113 -46.08 2.49 -57.20
C LEU A 1113 -46.44 1.04 -56.85
N HIS A 1114 -45.91 0.09 -57.62
CA HIS A 1114 -45.97 -1.34 -57.36
C HIS A 1114 -44.77 -1.73 -56.50
N MET A 1115 -44.98 -1.82 -55.19
CA MET A 1115 -43.91 -2.15 -54.24
C MET A 1115 -44.01 -3.62 -53.85
N ARG A 1116 -42.99 -4.40 -54.21
CA ARG A 1116 -42.77 -5.74 -53.67
C ARG A 1116 -41.83 -5.62 -52.49
N TYR A 1117 -42.20 -6.16 -51.34
CA TYR A 1117 -41.41 -6.06 -50.13
C TYR A 1117 -41.47 -7.36 -49.33
N THR A 1118 -40.48 -7.58 -48.47
CA THR A 1118 -40.46 -8.66 -47.50
C THR A 1118 -40.78 -8.14 -46.11
N ALA A 1119 -41.35 -8.98 -45.25
CA ALA A 1119 -41.66 -8.63 -43.85
C ALA A 1119 -41.54 -9.82 -42.89
N ARG A 1120 -41.48 -9.55 -41.59
CA ARG A 1120 -41.46 -10.55 -40.50
C ARG A 1120 -42.62 -10.32 -39.52
N GLU A 1121 -43.10 -11.39 -38.87
CA GLU A 1121 -44.19 -11.34 -37.89
C GLU A 1121 -43.71 -10.85 -36.51
N GLY A 1122 -44.26 -9.75 -36.01
CA GLY A 1122 -43.90 -9.13 -34.72
C GLY A 1122 -44.80 -9.52 -33.54
N GLY A 1123 -45.76 -10.42 -33.73
CA GLY A 1123 -46.63 -10.97 -32.69
C GLY A 1123 -47.83 -10.10 -32.33
N LYS A 1124 -48.67 -10.61 -31.42
CA LYS A 1124 -49.98 -10.03 -31.09
C LYS A 1124 -49.89 -8.62 -30.49
N LEU A 1125 -48.89 -8.35 -29.66
CA LEU A 1125 -48.73 -7.05 -28.99
C LEU A 1125 -48.50 -5.92 -30.01
N LEU A 1126 -47.55 -6.11 -30.93
CA LEU A 1126 -47.27 -5.14 -31.99
C LEU A 1126 -48.49 -4.93 -32.89
N ARG A 1127 -49.21 -6.02 -33.19
CA ARG A 1127 -50.44 -6.00 -33.98
C ARG A 1127 -51.55 -5.16 -33.33
N ASP A 1128 -51.78 -5.32 -32.03
CA ASP A 1128 -52.84 -4.59 -31.31
C ASP A 1128 -52.47 -3.10 -31.18
N ALA A 1129 -51.20 -2.79 -30.94
CA ALA A 1129 -50.69 -1.41 -30.90
C ALA A 1129 -50.76 -0.70 -32.26
N ALA A 1130 -50.41 -1.39 -33.35
CA ALA A 1130 -50.54 -0.86 -34.72
C ALA A 1130 -52.00 -0.51 -35.05
N LYS A 1131 -52.94 -1.39 -34.68
CA LYS A 1131 -54.38 -1.15 -34.86
C LYS A 1131 -54.89 0.05 -34.06
N ALA A 1132 -54.35 0.29 -32.87
CA ALA A 1132 -54.71 1.45 -32.06
C ALA A 1132 -54.20 2.75 -32.70
N ASN A 1133 -52.94 2.78 -33.16
CA ASN A 1133 -52.35 3.97 -33.79
C ASN A 1133 -52.99 4.34 -35.14
N PHE A 1134 -53.41 3.35 -35.93
CA PHE A 1134 -54.14 3.60 -37.18
C PHE A 1134 -55.48 4.33 -36.97
N ARG A 1135 -56.13 4.15 -35.81
CA ARG A 1135 -57.39 4.85 -35.52
C ARG A 1135 -57.21 6.34 -35.30
N THR A 1136 -56.04 6.75 -34.80
CA THR A 1136 -55.73 8.14 -34.42
C THR A 1136 -55.05 8.95 -35.53
N GLN A 1137 -54.43 8.32 -36.53
CA GLN A 1137 -53.79 9.03 -37.65
C GLN A 1137 -54.75 9.27 -38.84
N ALA A 1138 -54.80 10.52 -39.32
CA ALA A 1138 -55.65 10.99 -40.43
C ALA A 1138 -55.08 10.68 -41.83
N ILE A 1139 -54.46 9.51 -42.02
CA ILE A 1139 -53.81 9.15 -43.29
C ILE A 1139 -54.89 8.69 -44.29
N GLY A 1140 -54.96 9.36 -45.44
CA GLY A 1140 -55.97 9.09 -46.48
C GLY A 1140 -57.34 9.75 -46.26
N ASN A 1141 -57.42 10.78 -45.39
CA ASN A 1141 -58.64 11.54 -45.12
C ASN A 1141 -58.93 12.67 -46.12
N VAL A 1142 -58.14 12.77 -47.20
CA VAL A 1142 -58.29 13.78 -48.25
C VAL A 1142 -58.56 13.05 -49.57
N ARG A 1143 -59.54 13.54 -50.34
CA ARG A 1143 -59.80 13.08 -51.70
C ARG A 1143 -59.91 14.27 -52.62
N LEU A 1144 -59.19 14.20 -53.72
CA LEU A 1144 -59.27 15.17 -54.81
C LEU A 1144 -60.27 14.70 -55.85
N PHE A 1145 -61.18 15.60 -56.19
CA PHE A 1145 -62.17 15.45 -57.26
C PHE A 1145 -61.77 16.33 -58.43
N SER A 1146 -61.68 15.75 -59.62
CA SER A 1146 -61.57 16.54 -60.85
C SER A 1146 -62.95 16.77 -61.44
N ILE A 1147 -63.41 18.02 -61.48
CA ILE A 1147 -64.78 18.32 -61.93
C ILE A 1147 -64.95 18.02 -63.42
N ARG A 1148 -63.92 18.26 -64.22
CA ARG A 1148 -63.90 17.92 -65.65
C ARG A 1148 -64.08 16.43 -65.93
N HIS A 1149 -63.47 15.56 -65.11
CA HIS A 1149 -63.45 14.12 -65.37
C HIS A 1149 -64.51 13.33 -64.58
N GLU A 1150 -64.77 13.71 -63.33
CA GLU A 1150 -65.74 13.01 -62.47
C GLU A 1150 -67.16 13.60 -62.57
N PHE A 1151 -67.31 14.87 -62.96
CA PHE A 1151 -68.60 15.56 -63.13
C PHE A 1151 -68.72 16.27 -64.50
N PRO A 1152 -68.59 15.52 -65.62
CA PRO A 1152 -68.47 16.10 -66.96
C PRO A 1152 -69.71 16.87 -67.43
N ALA A 1153 -70.91 16.51 -66.96
CA ALA A 1153 -72.15 17.20 -67.34
C ALA A 1153 -72.23 18.59 -66.69
N GLU A 1154 -71.80 18.71 -65.45
CA GLU A 1154 -71.76 19.93 -64.65
C GLU A 1154 -70.64 20.85 -65.15
N TRP A 1155 -69.49 20.28 -65.51
CA TRP A 1155 -68.40 20.99 -66.19
C TRP A 1155 -68.84 21.56 -67.55
N SER A 1156 -69.54 20.77 -68.37
CA SER A 1156 -70.04 21.22 -69.67
C SER A 1156 -71.04 22.38 -69.53
N LYS A 1157 -71.94 22.32 -68.52
CA LYS A 1157 -72.87 23.42 -68.21
C LYS A 1157 -72.13 24.71 -67.83
N LEU A 1158 -71.03 24.62 -67.09
CA LEU A 1158 -70.19 25.76 -66.74
C LEU A 1158 -69.54 26.41 -67.98
N GLN A 1159 -69.11 25.61 -68.96
CA GLN A 1159 -68.45 26.10 -70.18
C GLN A 1159 -69.42 26.64 -71.27
N THR A 1160 -70.70 26.24 -71.28
CA THR A 1160 -71.65 26.57 -72.38
C THR A 1160 -72.79 27.52 -72.02
N ALA A 1161 -72.88 28.00 -70.78
CA ALA A 1161 -74.00 28.85 -70.35
C ALA A 1161 -74.02 30.22 -71.07
N GLN A 1162 -75.11 30.55 -71.78
CA GLN A 1162 -75.41 31.91 -72.28
C GLN A 1162 -76.79 32.34 -71.74
N GLY A 1163 -76.82 32.90 -70.53
CA GLY A 1163 -78.04 33.37 -69.87
C GLY A 1163 -78.10 34.89 -69.71
N LYS A 1164 -79.30 35.47 -69.58
CA LYS A 1164 -79.51 36.91 -69.24
C LYS A 1164 -79.12 37.27 -67.80
N ASP A 1165 -78.67 36.30 -67.00
CA ASP A 1165 -78.26 36.51 -65.60
C ASP A 1165 -76.83 37.02 -65.47
N ILE A 1166 -76.51 37.59 -64.31
CA ILE A 1166 -75.20 38.18 -64.00
C ILE A 1166 -74.17 37.17 -63.45
N SER A 1167 -74.52 35.89 -63.28
CA SER A 1167 -73.66 34.86 -62.67
C SER A 1167 -73.76 33.48 -63.34
N TYR A 1168 -72.66 32.72 -63.38
CA TYR A 1168 -72.63 31.29 -63.74
C TYR A 1168 -72.69 30.38 -62.51
N VAL A 1169 -73.44 29.28 -62.57
CA VAL A 1169 -73.68 28.38 -61.42
C VAL A 1169 -73.04 27.02 -61.64
N LEU A 1170 -72.21 26.57 -60.69
CA LEU A 1170 -71.65 25.22 -60.61
C LEU A 1170 -72.30 24.48 -59.42
N ASN A 1171 -73.07 23.41 -59.70
CA ASN A 1171 -73.69 22.57 -58.68
C ASN A 1171 -73.12 21.14 -58.75
N ILE A 1172 -72.49 20.67 -57.67
CA ILE A 1172 -71.83 19.36 -57.59
C ILE A 1172 -72.50 18.52 -56.50
N GLN A 1173 -72.97 17.33 -56.86
CA GLN A 1173 -73.59 16.41 -55.91
C GLN A 1173 -72.61 15.33 -55.44
N LEU A 1174 -72.18 15.38 -54.18
CA LEU A 1174 -71.29 14.38 -53.58
C LEU A 1174 -72.09 13.27 -52.89
N GLY A 1175 -71.87 12.01 -53.29
CA GLY A 1175 -72.50 10.81 -52.72
C GLY A 1175 -71.52 9.93 -51.92
N LYS A 1176 -72.04 9.01 -51.11
CA LYS A 1176 -71.22 8.05 -50.31
C LYS A 1176 -70.30 7.16 -51.15
N ASN A 1177 -70.64 6.93 -52.43
CA ASN A 1177 -69.84 6.12 -53.35
C ASN A 1177 -68.59 6.84 -53.86
N HIS A 1178 -68.51 8.15 -53.65
CA HIS A 1178 -67.36 8.98 -53.99
C HIS A 1178 -66.25 8.95 -52.91
N TYR A 1179 -66.32 8.06 -51.91
CA TYR A 1179 -65.28 7.91 -50.87
C TYR A 1179 -64.74 6.47 -50.84
N PRO A 1180 -63.48 6.25 -50.41
CA PRO A 1180 -62.90 4.90 -50.30
C PRO A 1180 -63.73 3.96 -49.42
N TYR A 1181 -63.73 2.65 -49.72
CA TYR A 1181 -64.57 1.70 -48.99
C TYR A 1181 -64.26 1.66 -47.48
N TRP A 1182 -62.98 1.77 -47.10
CA TRP A 1182 -62.55 1.71 -45.69
C TRP A 1182 -63.03 2.91 -44.86
N THR A 1183 -63.46 4.01 -45.48
CA THR A 1183 -63.97 5.20 -44.79
C THR A 1183 -65.49 5.18 -44.57
N ARG A 1184 -66.20 4.17 -45.08
CA ARG A 1184 -67.66 4.07 -44.93
C ARG A 1184 -68.07 4.03 -43.44
N GLY A 1185 -68.90 4.98 -43.02
CA GLY A 1185 -69.33 5.17 -41.62
C GLY A 1185 -68.41 6.04 -40.77
N GLN A 1186 -67.26 6.47 -41.31
CA GLN A 1186 -66.30 7.37 -40.67
C GLN A 1186 -66.30 8.79 -41.28
N VAL A 1187 -66.89 8.99 -42.45
CA VAL A 1187 -66.99 10.33 -43.09
C VAL A 1187 -68.21 11.08 -42.52
N LYS A 1188 -67.99 11.94 -41.51
CA LYS A 1188 -69.08 12.66 -40.82
C LYS A 1188 -69.12 14.16 -41.09
N THR A 1189 -67.96 14.83 -41.04
CA THR A 1189 -67.83 16.28 -41.18
C THR A 1189 -66.75 16.61 -42.20
N ILE A 1190 -66.97 17.65 -43.02
CA ILE A 1190 -65.90 18.24 -43.85
C ILE A 1190 -65.10 19.18 -42.94
N GLU A 1191 -63.80 18.95 -42.80
CA GLU A 1191 -62.91 19.87 -42.07
C GLU A 1191 -62.51 21.05 -42.95
N GLU A 1192 -62.21 20.76 -44.21
CA GLU A 1192 -61.65 21.73 -45.14
C GLU A 1192 -61.98 21.34 -46.58
N LEU A 1193 -62.43 22.32 -47.36
CA LEU A 1193 -62.65 22.18 -48.79
C LEU A 1193 -61.67 23.10 -49.52
N LYS A 1194 -60.66 22.52 -50.18
CA LYS A 1194 -59.74 23.30 -51.02
C LYS A 1194 -60.17 23.26 -52.47
N VAL A 1195 -60.21 24.44 -53.09
CA VAL A 1195 -60.59 24.63 -54.48
C VAL A 1195 -59.35 25.05 -55.26
N PHE A 1196 -59.10 24.38 -56.37
CA PHE A 1196 -58.02 24.72 -57.30
C PHE A 1196 -58.61 24.97 -58.68
N ALA A 1197 -58.28 26.11 -59.29
CA ALA A 1197 -58.74 26.47 -60.63
C ALA A 1197 -57.57 26.92 -61.50
N ARG A 1198 -57.55 26.47 -62.76
CA ARG A 1198 -56.64 26.97 -63.80
C ARG A 1198 -57.43 27.80 -64.78
N VAL A 1199 -57.02 29.04 -65.01
CA VAL A 1199 -57.76 30.01 -65.86
C VAL A 1199 -56.85 30.52 -66.98
N ALA A 1200 -57.40 30.61 -68.19
CA ALA A 1200 -56.72 31.14 -69.37
C ALA A 1200 -56.60 32.68 -69.32
N GLY A 1201 -55.46 33.22 -69.76
CA GLY A 1201 -55.28 34.67 -69.89
C GLY A 1201 -54.70 35.41 -68.68
N GLY A 1202 -54.12 34.69 -67.70
CA GLY A 1202 -53.31 35.32 -66.63
C GLY A 1202 -54.11 36.05 -65.54
N LEU A 1203 -55.38 35.66 -65.33
CA LEU A 1203 -56.21 36.19 -64.25
C LEU A 1203 -55.61 35.80 -62.89
N ASN A 1204 -55.28 36.80 -62.06
CA ASN A 1204 -54.58 36.57 -60.78
C ASN A 1204 -55.52 36.36 -59.59
N SER A 1205 -56.82 36.64 -59.75
CA SER A 1205 -57.81 36.40 -58.71
C SER A 1205 -59.21 36.12 -59.27
N LEU A 1206 -59.96 35.20 -58.64
CA LEU A 1206 -61.31 34.80 -59.03
C LEU A 1206 -62.23 34.74 -57.80
N LYS A 1207 -63.35 35.46 -57.81
CA LYS A 1207 -64.31 35.45 -56.69
C LYS A 1207 -65.40 34.39 -56.89
N MET A 1208 -65.75 33.71 -55.80
CA MET A 1208 -66.88 32.80 -55.70
C MET A 1208 -67.96 33.43 -54.82
N TYR A 1209 -69.23 33.29 -55.20
CA TYR A 1209 -70.36 33.91 -54.52
C TYR A 1209 -71.43 32.88 -54.16
N SER A 1210 -72.18 33.15 -53.09
CA SER A 1210 -73.24 32.28 -52.59
C SER A 1210 -74.54 32.33 -53.42
N GLY A 1211 -74.79 33.42 -54.16
CA GLY A 1211 -76.03 33.66 -54.91
C GLY A 1211 -76.13 35.05 -55.57
N THR A 1212 -77.35 35.50 -55.89
CA THR A 1212 -77.66 36.85 -56.44
C THR A 1212 -78.90 37.47 -55.77
N GLU A 1213 -78.87 38.78 -55.49
CA GLU A 1213 -79.94 39.60 -54.88
C GLU A 1213 -80.27 40.84 -55.73
N ILE A 1214 -81.36 41.57 -55.45
CA ILE A 1214 -81.75 42.80 -56.16
C ILE A 1214 -81.57 44.01 -55.23
N ASN A 1215 -80.72 44.98 -55.60
CA ASN A 1215 -80.44 46.18 -54.80
C ASN A 1215 -81.56 47.24 -54.89
N GLU A 1216 -81.54 48.24 -53.99
CA GLU A 1216 -82.56 49.32 -53.88
C GLU A 1216 -82.80 50.15 -55.17
N GLU A 1217 -81.89 50.11 -56.14
CA GLU A 1217 -82.03 50.70 -57.48
C GLU A 1217 -82.66 49.76 -58.55
N GLY A 1218 -83.11 48.55 -58.16
CA GLY A 1218 -83.76 47.58 -59.07
C GLY A 1218 -82.80 46.75 -59.94
N LYS A 1219 -81.49 46.74 -59.65
CA LYS A 1219 -80.47 45.94 -60.37
C LYS A 1219 -80.11 44.68 -59.58
N ARG A 1220 -79.95 43.54 -60.28
CA ARG A 1220 -79.40 42.31 -59.72
C ARG A 1220 -77.90 42.49 -59.41
N VAL A 1221 -77.45 42.02 -58.25
CA VAL A 1221 -76.06 42.05 -57.77
C VAL A 1221 -75.72 40.69 -57.11
N LEU A 1222 -74.45 40.27 -57.12
CA LEU A 1222 -73.96 39.04 -56.48
C LEU A 1222 -73.99 39.18 -54.94
N THR A 1223 -74.43 38.14 -54.22
CA THR A 1223 -74.50 38.12 -52.73
C THR A 1223 -73.18 37.70 -52.09
N ASP A 1224 -73.12 37.64 -50.75
CA ASP A 1224 -71.99 37.23 -49.91
C ASP A 1224 -70.95 36.34 -50.61
N GLN A 1225 -69.71 36.80 -50.63
CA GLN A 1225 -68.56 36.10 -51.17
C GLN A 1225 -68.34 34.79 -50.38
N LEU A 1226 -68.28 33.66 -51.09
CA LEU A 1226 -67.95 32.36 -50.51
C LEU A 1226 -66.45 32.31 -50.19
N GLY A 1227 -66.11 32.58 -48.94
CA GLY A 1227 -64.74 32.49 -48.42
C GLY A 1227 -63.74 33.46 -49.07
N GLU A 1228 -62.45 33.15 -48.95
CA GLU A 1228 -61.39 33.96 -49.56
C GLU A 1228 -61.47 33.92 -51.09
N GLU A 1229 -61.08 35.02 -51.73
CA GLU A 1229 -60.93 35.07 -53.19
C GLU A 1229 -59.86 34.05 -53.63
N LEU A 1230 -60.15 33.27 -54.67
CA LEU A 1230 -59.17 32.39 -55.29
C LEU A 1230 -58.03 33.26 -55.80
N THR A 1231 -56.85 33.12 -55.21
CA THR A 1231 -55.67 33.92 -55.56
C THR A 1231 -54.56 33.00 -56.01
N VAL A 1232 -53.63 33.53 -56.81
CA VAL A 1232 -52.41 32.78 -57.16
C VAL A 1232 -51.57 32.63 -55.89
N LYS A 1233 -51.70 31.50 -55.20
CA LYS A 1233 -50.75 31.06 -54.17
C LYS A 1233 -49.67 30.22 -54.84
N SER A 1234 -48.51 30.11 -54.20
CA SER A 1234 -47.19 29.73 -54.74
C SER A 1234 -47.05 28.41 -55.53
N LEU A 1235 -48.14 27.70 -55.83
CA LEU A 1235 -48.18 26.55 -56.73
C LEU A 1235 -48.48 27.01 -58.17
N SER A 1236 -47.45 27.53 -58.87
CA SER A 1236 -47.35 27.47 -60.34
C SER A 1236 -48.56 27.95 -61.16
N GLY A 1237 -49.13 29.12 -60.83
CA GLY A 1237 -50.20 29.75 -61.63
C GLY A 1237 -51.60 29.14 -61.47
N LEU A 1238 -51.78 28.25 -60.50
CA LEU A 1238 -53.09 27.78 -60.04
C LEU A 1238 -53.69 28.79 -59.07
N LEU A 1239 -54.97 29.09 -59.26
CA LEU A 1239 -55.74 29.83 -58.29
C LEU A 1239 -56.19 28.87 -57.17
N GLU A 1240 -55.89 29.20 -55.92
CA GLU A 1240 -56.24 28.39 -54.74
C GLU A 1240 -57.08 29.19 -53.76
N ALA A 1241 -58.14 28.57 -53.23
CA ALA A 1241 -58.90 29.06 -52.08
C ALA A 1241 -59.24 27.90 -51.15
N SER A 1242 -59.17 28.14 -49.84
CA SER A 1242 -59.57 27.19 -48.81
C SER A 1242 -60.88 27.66 -48.19
N LEU A 1243 -61.94 26.88 -48.38
CA LEU A 1243 -63.26 27.13 -47.83
C LEU A 1243 -63.39 26.34 -46.52
N THR A 1244 -63.24 27.02 -45.39
CA THR A 1244 -63.40 26.45 -44.06
C THR A 1244 -64.78 26.79 -43.50
N ASN A 1245 -65.48 25.79 -42.94
CA ASN A 1245 -66.83 25.92 -42.36
C ASN A 1245 -67.96 26.39 -43.31
N VAL A 1246 -67.73 26.46 -44.62
CA VAL A 1246 -68.74 26.88 -45.61
C VAL A 1246 -69.70 25.72 -45.96
N PHE A 1247 -69.16 24.50 -46.06
CA PHE A 1247 -69.93 23.27 -46.30
C PHE A 1247 -69.63 22.28 -45.18
N THR A 1248 -70.65 21.85 -44.44
CA THR A 1248 -70.48 21.02 -43.23
C THR A 1248 -70.73 19.53 -43.49
N ASN A 1249 -71.54 19.19 -44.49
CA ASN A 1249 -71.89 17.82 -44.82
C ASN A 1249 -71.01 17.25 -45.95
N PRO A 1250 -70.35 16.10 -45.76
CA PRO A 1250 -69.53 15.43 -46.78
C PRO A 1250 -70.36 14.77 -47.90
N VAL A 1251 -71.68 14.79 -47.78
CA VAL A 1251 -72.63 14.25 -48.76
C VAL A 1251 -73.73 15.29 -48.94
N GLY A 1252 -73.92 15.79 -50.16
CA GLY A 1252 -74.84 16.89 -50.46
C GLY A 1252 -74.45 17.68 -51.70
N ASP A 1253 -75.21 18.74 -51.97
CA ASP A 1253 -75.01 19.65 -53.09
C ASP A 1253 -74.05 20.78 -52.69
N ILE A 1254 -72.97 20.95 -53.45
CA ILE A 1254 -72.03 22.06 -53.34
C ILE A 1254 -72.32 23.01 -54.50
N VAL A 1255 -72.90 24.18 -54.18
CA VAL A 1255 -73.28 25.20 -55.17
C VAL A 1255 -72.36 26.40 -55.07
N MET A 1256 -71.82 26.85 -56.20
CA MET A 1256 -70.96 28.03 -56.30
C MET A 1256 -71.38 28.92 -57.47
N HIS A 1257 -71.44 30.24 -57.26
CA HIS A 1257 -71.71 31.22 -58.30
C HIS A 1257 -70.43 31.99 -58.69
N PHE A 1258 -70.24 32.24 -59.98
CA PHE A 1258 -69.12 33.01 -60.53
C PHE A 1258 -69.63 34.22 -61.30
N ASP A 1259 -68.89 35.33 -61.31
CA ASP A 1259 -69.25 36.53 -62.08
C ASP A 1259 -69.19 36.24 -63.58
N LYS A 1260 -70.30 36.52 -64.28
CA LYS A 1260 -70.42 36.27 -65.71
C LYS A 1260 -69.39 37.05 -66.54
N LYS A 1261 -69.08 38.31 -66.18
CA LYS A 1261 -68.15 39.14 -66.96
C LYS A 1261 -66.74 38.58 -66.96
N VAL A 1262 -66.30 38.11 -65.80
CA VAL A 1262 -64.95 37.57 -65.60
C VAL A 1262 -64.77 36.27 -66.41
N LEU A 1263 -65.81 35.44 -66.49
CA LEU A 1263 -65.75 34.15 -67.21
C LEU A 1263 -66.01 34.25 -68.72
N GLU A 1264 -66.54 35.37 -69.23
CA GLU A 1264 -66.58 35.65 -70.67
C GLU A 1264 -65.22 36.16 -71.19
N GLU A 1265 -64.45 36.87 -70.37
CA GLU A 1265 -63.11 37.37 -70.70
C GLU A 1265 -62.00 36.32 -70.49
N HIS A 1266 -62.22 35.39 -69.56
CA HIS A 1266 -61.24 34.37 -69.16
C HIS A 1266 -61.86 32.98 -69.02
N GLU A 1267 -61.35 32.00 -69.77
CA GLU A 1267 -61.85 30.62 -69.76
C GLU A 1267 -61.23 29.79 -68.61
N ILE A 1268 -62.05 29.08 -67.81
CA ILE A 1268 -61.52 28.11 -66.84
C ILE A 1268 -61.13 26.82 -67.57
N LEU A 1269 -59.84 26.49 -67.56
CA LEU A 1269 -59.25 25.33 -68.22
C LEU A 1269 -59.40 24.04 -67.40
N ASP A 1270 -59.29 24.12 -66.08
CA ASP A 1270 -59.54 23.01 -65.16
C ASP A 1270 -59.99 23.50 -63.78
N PHE A 1271 -60.76 22.66 -63.08
CA PHE A 1271 -61.27 22.92 -61.74
C PHE A 1271 -61.26 21.64 -60.89
N TRP A 1272 -60.67 21.73 -59.70
CA TRP A 1272 -60.51 20.63 -58.76
C TRP A 1272 -60.97 20.98 -57.35
N LEU A 1273 -61.44 19.96 -56.65
CA LEU A 1273 -61.95 20.04 -55.29
C LEU A 1273 -61.27 18.99 -54.41
N ALA A 1274 -60.41 19.41 -53.49
CA ALA A 1274 -59.87 18.54 -52.47
C ALA A 1274 -60.74 18.62 -51.21
N VAL A 1275 -61.44 17.53 -50.92
CA VAL A 1275 -62.28 17.40 -49.74
C VAL A 1275 -61.49 16.69 -48.66
N LYS A 1276 -61.25 17.37 -47.54
CA LYS A 1276 -60.70 16.77 -46.32
C LYS A 1276 -61.82 16.51 -45.32
N TRP A 1277 -61.95 15.27 -44.86
CA TRP A 1277 -62.99 14.89 -43.89
C TRP A 1277 -62.39 14.43 -42.56
N SER A 1278 -63.14 14.70 -41.48
CA SER A 1278 -62.83 14.16 -40.15
C SER A 1278 -63.56 12.85 -39.89
N LYS A 1279 -63.02 12.10 -38.93
CA LYS A 1279 -63.68 10.92 -38.35
C LYS A 1279 -64.63 11.29 -37.20
N GLU A 1280 -64.54 12.50 -36.65
CA GLU A 1280 -65.29 12.95 -35.48
C GLU A 1280 -66.67 13.55 -35.83
#